data_AF-A0AAW2TJ98-F1
#
_entry.id   AF-A0AAW2TJ98-F1
#
_cell.length_a   1.000
_cell.length_b   1.000
_cell.length_c   1.000
_cell.angle_alpha   90.00
_cell.angle_beta   90.00
_cell.angle_gamma   90.00
#
_symmetry.space_group_name_H-M   'P 1'
#
loop_
_entity.id
_entity.type
_entity.pdbx_description
1 polymer ?
#
loop_
_entity_poly.entity_id
_entity_poly.type
_entity_poly.pdbx_seq_one_letter_code
_entity_poly.pdbx_strand_id
1 'polypeptide(L)'
;MAGKTVISDDEEEGQDEYEKDGFIVDDIEEEEEEEEEDRVDSDEERQKKKKRKKRESERNYVLDEDDYELLQESNISVPRPKLESKKFKRLKKARRDTEEEPSGLSDEEEFDGSGKGGRTAEEKLKRSLFGDDDGQPLEDIAEEDEQLEEEDADIGEEDEMADFYVEEEEVDEHGAPVRRKKPKKIRQRPGISSSALQEAHEIFGDVEDLLRIRKLEVRDRFTEVGERSLEDQFDPSILSEKYMTGKDDQIREIDVPERMQISEESTGHPPTDEISIKMETEWIYNQLVCGIMPLFNKSSATNEVDDELKRHIARFLELMHVQKLDVPFIAMYRKEEILSLLKDPNEPEADIENDPNQKPTLKWHKVLWTIQDLDQKWLLLQKRKSALQSYYNKRFEEEARRVYDETRLNLNRQLFESITRSLKAADSEREVDDVDSKFNLHFPPGEVVLDEGQFKRPKRKSHYSICSKAGLWEVASKFGYSSEQFGLQISLEKMRMDELEDAKETPEEMASNFTCAMFETPQAVLKGARHMAAVEISCEPCVRKHVRSIFMDNAVVSTSPTPEGKTAIDSFHQFAGVKWLRDKPLTRFEDAQWLLIQKAEQEKLLQVTIKLPEVVLDKLISDSNDYYLSDGVSKSAQLWNEQRKLILHDAFYNFLLPSMEKEARSLLTSRAKTWLLWEYGKLFWDKVSVSPYQRKENDIGSDEDTAPRVMACCWGPGKPATTFVMLDSAGEVLDVLHAGSLNLRGQSVNEQQRKKNDQQRVQKFMMDHQPHVVVLGAANLSCTRLKEDIYEIIFKMVEDNPRDVGHEMDNLNIVYGDESLPHLYENSRISVDQLPSQEGIIRRAVALGRYLQNPLAMVATLCGPAREILSWKLNPLENFLTPDEKYGMIEQVMVDVTNQVGLDLNLATSHEWLFCSFAIYIWAWTQKSSFSAKVFINAVGFLRVRRSGLTSSSSQFIDLLDDTRIHPESYSLAQDLAKDIYREDGNDDANDDDDVLEMAIEHVREKPHLLRAVDVHEYAEQKNRLNKKETLNDIRLELMEGFQDRRRPYVEPSQDEEFYMISGETEEALSEGRIVQATVRRVQAQRAICVLESGLTGMLSKEDYTDDWRDINELTDKLREADEAIEFLSDKDPGESVIRPSSRGPSFLTLTLKVYDGVFAHKDIVEGGKEHKDITSLLRIGKTLKIGEIHLKILMRCNGAVLNMGAGNIDLWMILHNAGVMDRYVDPLVAHLKGMLNYRKFRRGTKTEVDELLRIEKAENPMRE
;
A
#
# COMPACT_ATOMS: atom_id res chain seq x y z
N MET A 1 -56.86 33.39 -8.62
CA MET A 1 -58.15 32.95 -9.19
C MET A 1 -57.94 31.52 -9.65
N ALA A 2 -58.78 30.51 -9.38
CA ALA A 2 -59.90 30.29 -8.43
C ALA A 2 -60.00 28.75 -8.22
N GLY A 3 -60.64 28.17 -7.19
CA GLY A 3 -61.47 28.69 -6.10
C GLY A 3 -61.51 27.72 -4.90
N LYS A 4 -62.54 27.76 -4.05
CA LYS A 4 -62.66 26.98 -2.79
C LYS A 4 -63.69 25.83 -2.86
N THR A 5 -63.39 24.73 -2.15
CA THR A 5 -64.30 23.85 -1.35
C THR A 5 -63.38 22.97 -0.48
N VAL A 6 -63.42 22.89 0.87
CA VAL A 6 -64.48 22.70 1.89
C VAL A 6 -64.69 21.21 2.26
N ILE A 7 -64.09 20.86 3.40
CA ILE A 7 -64.40 19.87 4.45
C ILE A 7 -65.50 18.83 4.18
N SER A 8 -65.17 17.57 4.45
CA SER A 8 -66.05 16.58 5.07
C SER A 8 -65.21 15.69 6.00
N ASP A 9 -65.47 15.74 7.31
CA ASP A 9 -64.98 14.75 8.27
C ASP A 9 -65.98 13.58 8.30
N ASP A 10 -65.49 12.34 8.30
CA ASP A 10 -66.26 11.13 8.67
C ASP A 10 -65.30 10.20 9.43
N GLU A 11 -65.72 9.71 10.59
CA GLU A 11 -64.98 8.77 11.44
C GLU A 11 -65.44 7.33 11.12
N GLU A 12 -64.51 6.39 10.94
CA GLU A 12 -64.83 4.96 11.03
C GLU A 12 -63.66 4.18 11.68
N GLU A 13 -63.92 3.51 12.80
CA GLU A 13 -62.92 2.74 13.55
C GLU A 13 -62.64 1.40 12.87
N GLY A 14 -61.42 1.22 12.34
CA GLY A 14 -60.92 -0.06 11.83
C GLY A 14 -59.73 -0.56 12.65
N GLN A 15 -59.90 -1.66 13.38
CA GLN A 15 -58.79 -2.37 14.01
C GLN A 15 -58.16 -3.34 13.01
N ASP A 16 -56.91 -3.09 12.60
CA ASP A 16 -56.07 -4.04 11.86
C ASP A 16 -54.76 -4.27 12.62
N GLU A 17 -54.58 -5.48 13.16
CA GLU A 17 -53.30 -5.97 13.64
C GLU A 17 -52.49 -6.50 12.45
N TYR A 18 -51.29 -5.96 12.19
CA TYR A 18 -50.35 -6.59 11.26
C TYR A 18 -48.89 -6.54 11.70
N GLU A 19 -48.23 -7.69 11.58
CA GLU A 19 -46.87 -7.95 12.03
C GLU A 19 -45.82 -7.30 11.11
N LYS A 20 -44.81 -6.65 11.69
CA LYS A 20 -43.61 -6.19 10.98
C LYS A 20 -42.58 -7.32 10.93
N ASP A 21 -42.54 -8.08 9.84
CA ASP A 21 -41.37 -8.90 9.49
C ASP A 21 -40.68 -8.29 8.26
N GLY A 22 -39.75 -7.37 8.52
CA GLY A 22 -39.04 -6.57 7.52
C GLY A 22 -37.59 -6.33 7.95
N PHE A 23 -36.64 -6.73 7.12
CA PHE A 23 -35.21 -6.73 7.46
C PHE A 23 -34.57 -5.35 7.23
N ILE A 24 -34.69 -4.48 8.23
CA ILE A 24 -33.95 -3.22 8.33
C ILE A 24 -33.11 -3.24 9.61
N VAL A 25 -31.86 -2.80 9.51
CA VAL A 25 -30.99 -2.51 10.66
C VAL A 25 -30.57 -1.04 10.53
N ASP A 26 -31.39 -0.16 11.11
CA ASP A 26 -31.07 1.23 11.37
C ASP A 26 -31.55 1.53 12.79
N ASP A 27 -30.61 1.45 13.75
CA ASP A 27 -30.85 1.84 15.13
C ASP A 27 -30.84 3.38 15.21
N ILE A 28 -32.03 3.99 15.11
CA ILE A 28 -32.26 5.38 15.52
C ILE A 28 -32.94 5.32 16.89
N GLU A 29 -32.18 5.56 17.95
CA GLU A 29 -32.73 5.84 19.28
C GLU A 29 -33.13 7.33 19.31
N GLU A 30 -34.40 7.62 19.63
CA GLU A 30 -34.86 8.98 19.89
C GLU A 30 -34.54 9.37 21.34
N GLU A 31 -33.98 10.56 21.54
CA GLU A 31 -33.69 11.13 22.86
C GLU A 31 -34.92 11.89 23.39
N GLU A 32 -35.36 11.61 24.62
CA GLU A 32 -36.20 12.51 25.41
C GLU A 32 -35.37 13.15 26.54
N GLU A 33 -35.71 14.40 26.88
CA GLU A 33 -34.86 15.34 27.63
C GLU A 33 -34.95 15.19 29.16
N GLU A 34 -33.82 15.33 29.88
CA GLU A 34 -33.77 15.89 31.26
C GLU A 34 -32.37 16.50 31.55
N GLU A 35 -32.23 17.29 32.63
CA GLU A 35 -31.34 18.48 32.68
C GLU A 35 -29.87 18.31 33.18
N GLU A 36 -29.13 19.43 33.15
CA GLU A 36 -27.67 19.69 33.34
C GLU A 36 -26.88 18.96 34.47
N GLU A 37 -25.60 18.61 34.20
CA GLU A 37 -24.40 19.22 34.87
C GLU A 37 -23.03 18.73 34.29
N ASP A 38 -21.94 19.47 34.55
CA ASP A 38 -20.57 19.27 34.01
C ASP A 38 -19.91 17.89 34.24
N ARG A 39 -19.23 17.31 33.22
CA ARG A 39 -17.74 17.08 33.18
C ARG A 39 -17.17 16.18 32.07
N VAL A 40 -16.10 16.67 31.44
CA VAL A 40 -14.88 15.98 30.97
C VAL A 40 -15.04 14.75 30.04
N ASP A 41 -14.75 14.97 28.76
CA ASP A 41 -14.58 13.95 27.73
C ASP A 41 -13.51 12.88 28.04
N SER A 42 -13.72 11.67 27.52
CA SER A 42 -12.85 10.51 27.72
C SER A 42 -12.46 9.84 26.39
N ASP A 43 -11.17 9.54 26.22
CA ASP A 43 -10.60 8.92 25.01
C ASP A 43 -11.23 7.56 24.61
N GLU A 44 -11.94 6.89 25.53
CA GLU A 44 -12.57 5.60 25.26
C GLU A 44 -13.61 5.66 24.13
N GLU A 45 -14.37 6.75 23.97
CA GLU A 45 -15.40 6.79 22.93
C GLU A 45 -14.80 6.97 21.53
N ARG A 46 -13.71 7.75 21.44
CA ARG A 46 -12.90 7.88 20.22
C ARG A 46 -12.30 6.53 19.81
N GLN A 47 -11.97 5.67 20.78
CA GLN A 47 -11.59 4.28 20.52
C GLN A 47 -12.77 3.37 20.14
N LYS A 48 -13.97 3.55 20.70
CA LYS A 48 -15.18 2.80 20.27
C LYS A 48 -15.52 3.08 18.80
N LYS A 49 -15.53 4.34 18.37
CA LYS A 49 -15.77 4.73 16.97
C LYS A 49 -14.68 4.18 16.03
N LYS A 50 -13.39 4.16 16.43
CA LYS A 50 -12.34 3.42 15.69
C LYS A 50 -12.57 1.90 15.64
N LYS A 51 -13.02 1.26 16.73
CA LYS A 51 -13.30 -0.18 16.79
C LYS A 51 -14.54 -0.61 15.98
N ARG A 52 -15.51 0.28 15.73
CA ARG A 52 -16.62 0.01 14.79
C ARG A 52 -16.14 0.08 13.33
N LYS A 53 -15.31 1.08 12.97
CA LYS A 53 -14.71 1.17 11.61
C LYS A 53 -13.72 0.05 11.26
N LYS A 54 -12.97 -0.52 12.22
CA LYS A 54 -12.10 -1.70 11.98
C LYS A 54 -12.87 -3.04 11.89
N ARG A 55 -14.15 -3.01 11.51
CA ARG A 55 -15.02 -4.20 11.48
C ARG A 55 -15.79 -4.41 10.18
N GLU A 56 -15.58 -3.53 9.20
CA GLU A 56 -16.16 -3.60 7.84
C GLU A 56 -15.07 -3.76 6.76
N SER A 57 -13.79 -3.77 7.15
CA SER A 57 -12.62 -3.77 6.26
C SER A 57 -12.16 -5.14 5.75
N GLU A 58 -12.83 -6.22 6.16
CA GLU A 58 -12.45 -7.61 5.88
C GLU A 58 -13.46 -8.25 4.90
N ARG A 59 -13.51 -7.73 3.68
CA ARG A 59 -14.29 -8.27 2.54
C ARG A 59 -13.50 -8.26 1.25
N ASN A 60 -12.53 -9.17 1.17
CA ASN A 60 -12.01 -9.78 -0.05
C ASN A 60 -11.42 -11.14 0.40
N TYR A 61 -11.99 -12.25 -0.07
CA TYR A 61 -11.48 -13.63 0.12
C TYR A 61 -11.17 -14.06 1.56
N VAL A 62 -12.07 -13.76 2.49
CA VAL A 62 -12.15 -14.42 3.80
C VAL A 62 -13.34 -15.36 3.75
N LEU A 63 -13.09 -16.67 3.89
CA LEU A 63 -14.13 -17.68 4.14
C LEU A 63 -14.93 -17.27 5.38
N ASP A 64 -16.26 -17.47 5.39
CA ASP A 64 -17.05 -17.06 6.55
C ASP A 64 -16.82 -17.99 7.77
N GLU A 65 -17.36 -17.61 8.94
CA GLU A 65 -17.16 -18.40 10.16
C GLU A 65 -17.69 -19.85 10.01
N ASP A 66 -18.70 -20.06 9.17
CA ASP A 66 -19.30 -21.37 8.90
C ASP A 66 -18.40 -22.19 7.92
N ASP A 67 -17.90 -21.61 6.82
CA ASP A 67 -16.92 -22.23 5.90
C ASP A 67 -15.64 -22.68 6.64
N TYR A 68 -15.13 -21.87 7.58
CA TYR A 68 -13.97 -22.24 8.41
C TYR A 68 -14.27 -23.40 9.38
N GLU A 69 -15.51 -23.54 9.86
CA GLU A 69 -15.92 -24.71 10.66
C GLU A 69 -16.09 -25.96 9.79
N LEU A 70 -16.66 -25.85 8.58
CA LEU A 70 -16.81 -26.96 7.62
C LEU A 70 -15.48 -27.59 7.19
N LEU A 71 -14.43 -26.77 7.03
CA LEU A 71 -13.07 -27.25 6.74
C LEU A 71 -12.46 -28.01 7.93
N GLN A 72 -12.66 -27.51 9.15
CA GLN A 72 -12.17 -28.16 10.36
C GLN A 72 -12.92 -29.47 10.66
N GLU A 73 -14.24 -29.53 10.44
CA GLU A 73 -15.03 -30.78 10.47
C GLU A 73 -14.65 -31.79 9.38
N SER A 74 -13.78 -31.40 8.45
CA SER A 74 -13.27 -32.25 7.37
C SER A 74 -11.78 -32.61 7.55
N ASN A 75 -11.20 -32.32 8.72
CA ASN A 75 -9.76 -32.45 9.03
C ASN A 75 -8.83 -31.64 8.09
N ILE A 76 -9.35 -30.61 7.41
CA ILE A 76 -8.56 -29.72 6.56
C ILE A 76 -8.10 -28.54 7.41
N SER A 77 -6.84 -28.56 7.84
CA SER A 77 -6.24 -27.45 8.59
C SER A 77 -5.97 -26.27 7.65
N VAL A 78 -6.72 -25.18 7.82
CA VAL A 78 -6.41 -23.87 7.23
C VAL A 78 -6.01 -22.91 8.36
N PRO A 79 -4.94 -22.12 8.21
CA PRO A 79 -4.58 -21.09 9.19
C PRO A 79 -5.72 -20.09 9.39
N ARG A 80 -6.36 -20.11 10.56
CA ARG A 80 -7.24 -19.01 10.98
C ARG A 80 -6.36 -17.77 11.24
N PRO A 81 -6.72 -16.57 10.72
CA PRO A 81 -6.07 -15.32 11.14
C PRO A 81 -6.07 -15.20 12.67
N LYS A 82 -4.93 -14.77 13.26
CA LYS A 82 -4.73 -14.77 14.72
C LYS A 82 -5.62 -13.72 15.42
N LEU A 83 -6.85 -14.10 15.73
CA LEU A 83 -7.75 -13.38 16.63
C LEU A 83 -7.11 -13.21 18.01
N GLU A 84 -6.73 -11.99 18.36
CA GLU A 84 -6.23 -11.66 19.70
C GLU A 84 -7.24 -12.09 20.78
N SER A 85 -6.82 -13.01 21.65
CA SER A 85 -7.74 -13.63 22.61
C SER A 85 -8.23 -12.62 23.66
N LYS A 86 -9.51 -12.25 23.55
CA LYS A 86 -10.19 -11.41 24.54
C LYS A 86 -10.26 -12.17 25.88
N LYS A 87 -9.34 -11.85 26.80
CA LYS A 87 -9.36 -12.33 28.19
C LYS A 87 -10.62 -11.82 28.91
N PHE A 88 -11.71 -12.60 28.85
CA PHE A 88 -12.95 -12.30 29.56
C PHE A 88 -12.70 -12.25 31.07
N LYS A 89 -13.08 -11.13 31.72
CA LYS A 89 -13.05 -11.01 33.18
C LYS A 89 -14.05 -11.99 33.79
N ARG A 90 -13.54 -13.08 34.39
CA ARG A 90 -14.33 -14.16 34.97
C ARG A 90 -15.10 -13.66 36.20
N LEU A 91 -16.43 -13.56 36.09
CA LEU A 91 -17.30 -13.13 37.19
C LEU A 91 -17.28 -14.16 38.34
N LYS A 92 -17.12 -13.72 39.58
CA LYS A 92 -17.21 -14.61 40.76
C LYS A 92 -18.64 -15.12 40.92
N LYS A 93 -18.83 -16.43 41.09
CA LYS A 93 -20.07 -17.05 41.56
C LYS A 93 -19.79 -17.84 42.85
N ALA A 94 -20.74 -17.83 43.79
CA ALA A 94 -20.50 -18.24 45.17
C ALA A 94 -20.33 -19.77 45.36
N ARG A 95 -19.60 -20.15 46.41
CA ARG A 95 -19.59 -21.50 46.97
C ARG A 95 -20.95 -21.86 47.59
N ARG A 96 -21.25 -23.17 47.58
CA ARG A 96 -21.77 -23.91 48.74
C ARG A 96 -20.99 -25.22 48.85
N ASP A 97 -21.00 -25.79 50.05
CA ASP A 97 -19.93 -26.66 50.53
C ASP A 97 -20.43 -28.07 50.88
N THR A 98 -19.55 -29.06 50.65
CA THR A 98 -19.34 -30.35 51.36
C THR A 98 -18.04 -30.90 50.75
N GLU A 99 -16.90 -30.94 51.46
CA GLU A 99 -16.51 -31.99 52.43
C GLU A 99 -16.23 -33.34 51.70
N GLU A 100 -15.08 -34.01 51.86
CA GLU A 100 -14.07 -33.96 52.94
C GLU A 100 -12.60 -33.78 52.46
N GLU A 101 -11.72 -33.40 53.39
CA GLU A 101 -10.24 -33.35 53.31
C GLU A 101 -9.64 -34.67 53.93
N PRO A 102 -8.31 -34.88 54.21
CA PRO A 102 -7.14 -33.97 54.31
C PRO A 102 -5.89 -34.52 53.56
N SER A 103 -4.61 -34.13 53.76
CA SER A 103 -3.89 -33.11 54.57
C SER A 103 -2.62 -32.72 53.80
N GLY A 104 -2.21 -31.45 53.72
CA GLY A 104 -1.24 -30.84 54.64
C GLY A 104 0.18 -30.76 54.01
N LEU A 105 1.06 -29.80 54.31
CA LEU A 105 1.06 -28.69 55.28
C LEU A 105 1.71 -27.42 54.67
N SER A 106 1.56 -26.29 55.35
CA SER A 106 2.16 -24.97 55.07
C SER A 106 3.61 -24.85 55.63
N ASP A 107 4.37 -23.78 55.38
CA ASP A 107 4.25 -22.47 56.04
C ASP A 107 4.85 -21.30 55.23
N GLU A 108 4.41 -20.08 55.54
CA GLU A 108 4.87 -18.78 54.99
C GLU A 108 5.73 -18.02 56.01
N GLU A 109 6.46 -16.98 55.60
CA GLU A 109 6.67 -15.76 56.42
C GLU A 109 7.10 -14.53 55.55
N GLU A 110 7.09 -13.33 56.13
CA GLU A 110 6.91 -12.04 55.42
C GLU A 110 8.16 -11.12 55.33
N PHE A 111 7.99 -9.98 54.60
CA PHE A 111 8.75 -8.70 54.69
C PHE A 111 10.19 -8.68 54.10
N ASP A 112 10.76 -7.56 53.60
CA ASP A 112 10.37 -6.13 53.49
C ASP A 112 11.09 -5.47 52.27
N GLY A 113 10.81 -4.18 51.97
CA GLY A 113 11.94 -3.25 51.79
C GLY A 113 12.33 -2.72 50.39
N SER A 114 11.45 -1.94 49.73
CA SER A 114 11.80 -0.80 48.83
C SER A 114 12.73 -1.00 47.61
N GLY A 115 12.19 -0.70 46.42
CA GLY A 115 12.86 -0.93 45.13
C GLY A 115 13.89 0.09 44.62
N LYS A 116 14.44 -0.26 43.44
CA LYS A 116 14.97 0.67 42.42
C LYS A 116 14.88 0.02 41.03
N GLY A 117 14.91 0.84 39.97
CA GLY A 117 14.46 0.44 38.64
C GLY A 117 15.22 -0.71 37.98
N GLY A 118 14.49 -1.63 37.35
CA GLY A 118 15.03 -2.63 36.44
C GLY A 118 15.34 -2.03 35.07
N ARG A 119 16.46 -2.45 34.46
CA ARG A 119 16.85 -2.12 33.08
C ARG A 119 16.04 -2.96 32.08
N THR A 120 15.85 -2.44 30.87
CA THR A 120 15.18 -3.16 29.78
C THR A 120 16.05 -4.32 29.26
N ALA A 121 15.42 -5.31 28.63
CA ALA A 121 16.12 -6.49 28.10
C ALA A 121 17.11 -6.15 26.96
N GLU A 122 16.86 -5.04 26.27
CA GLU A 122 17.63 -4.53 25.14
C GLU A 122 19.10 -4.21 25.49
N GLU A 123 19.34 -3.57 26.65
CA GLU A 123 20.71 -3.29 27.14
C GLU A 123 21.52 -4.56 27.45
N LYS A 124 20.87 -5.71 27.68
CA LYS A 124 21.57 -6.99 27.90
C LYS A 124 22.08 -7.62 26.60
N LEU A 125 21.38 -7.43 25.48
CA LEU A 125 21.73 -8.13 24.23
C LEU A 125 23.00 -7.58 23.58
N LYS A 126 23.23 -6.26 23.66
CA LYS A 126 24.44 -5.61 23.12
C LYS A 126 25.74 -5.91 23.92
N ARG A 127 25.68 -6.73 24.98
CA ARG A 127 26.82 -6.92 25.91
C ARG A 127 27.29 -8.37 26.09
N SER A 128 26.97 -9.26 25.15
CA SER A 128 27.44 -10.67 25.17
C SER A 128 27.79 -11.25 23.80
N LEU A 129 28.11 -10.40 22.81
CA LEU A 129 28.42 -10.82 21.43
C LEU A 129 29.76 -10.27 20.89
N PHE A 130 30.35 -9.28 21.57
CA PHE A 130 31.73 -8.84 21.36
C PHE A 130 32.39 -8.62 22.73
N GLY A 131 33.67 -9.00 22.82
CA GLY A 131 34.60 -8.39 23.78
C GLY A 131 35.01 -6.99 23.30
N ASP A 132 35.70 -6.19 24.10
CA ASP A 132 36.42 -6.58 25.30
C ASP A 132 36.27 -5.58 26.47
N ASP A 133 37.11 -5.80 27.49
CA ASP A 133 37.40 -5.02 28.69
C ASP A 133 37.25 -3.49 28.59
N ASP A 134 36.90 -2.88 29.72
CA ASP A 134 36.99 -1.44 29.96
C ASP A 134 37.21 -1.23 31.48
N GLY A 135 38.47 -1.11 31.88
CA GLY A 135 38.93 -1.22 33.26
C GLY A 135 38.60 -0.04 34.18
N GLN A 136 38.71 -0.24 35.50
CA GLN A 136 38.64 0.85 36.48
C GLN A 136 40.04 1.41 36.79
N PRO A 137 40.16 2.74 37.00
CA PRO A 137 41.45 3.38 37.29
C PRO A 137 41.85 3.28 38.77
N LEU A 138 43.16 3.26 39.06
CA LEU A 138 43.82 4.02 40.16
C LEU A 138 45.36 3.83 40.17
N GLU A 139 46.07 4.96 40.20
CA GLU A 139 47.37 5.27 40.86
C GLU A 139 48.62 4.35 40.71
N ASP A 140 49.62 4.90 40.01
CA ASP A 140 51.08 4.96 40.27
C ASP A 140 51.92 3.74 40.71
N ILE A 141 52.99 3.40 39.94
CA ILE A 141 54.44 3.42 40.32
C ILE A 141 55.35 2.65 39.30
N ALA A 142 56.50 3.25 38.90
CA ALA A 142 57.72 2.66 38.28
C ALA A 142 57.60 2.01 36.86
N GLU A 143 58.41 2.36 35.84
CA GLU A 143 59.82 1.95 35.53
C GLU A 143 59.93 0.44 35.18
N GLU A 144 60.54 -0.06 34.09
CA GLU A 144 61.62 0.38 33.16
C GLU A 144 61.44 -0.23 31.72
N ASP A 145 62.17 0.30 30.71
CA ASP A 145 62.86 -0.30 29.51
C ASP A 145 62.54 -1.75 28.98
N GLU A 146 62.76 -2.19 27.73
CA GLU A 146 63.52 -1.74 26.53
C GLU A 146 63.10 -2.54 25.24
N GLN A 147 63.34 -2.02 24.01
CA GLN A 147 63.83 -2.67 22.72
C GLN A 147 63.34 -4.08 22.23
N LEU A 148 63.33 -4.54 20.94
CA LEU A 148 63.62 -4.03 19.55
C LEU A 148 63.09 -5.03 18.45
N GLU A 149 63.07 -4.58 17.18
CA GLU A 149 63.27 -5.26 15.83
C GLU A 149 62.98 -6.78 15.59
N GLU A 150 62.30 -7.19 14.49
CA GLU A 150 62.79 -7.71 13.15
C GLU A 150 63.50 -9.11 13.22
N GLU A 151 63.67 -9.99 12.21
CA GLU A 151 63.63 -9.95 10.73
C GLU A 151 63.38 -11.39 10.11
N ASP A 152 63.45 -11.52 8.77
CA ASP A 152 63.05 -12.61 7.82
C ASP A 152 63.62 -14.08 7.87
N ALA A 153 63.00 -14.96 7.04
CA ALA A 153 63.60 -15.91 6.04
C ALA A 153 63.77 -17.46 6.25
N ASP A 154 63.27 -18.20 5.23
CA ASP A 154 63.88 -19.28 4.39
C ASP A 154 63.87 -20.84 4.62
N ILE A 155 63.59 -21.54 3.48
CA ILE A 155 64.11 -22.81 2.89
C ILE A 155 63.86 -24.25 3.48
N GLY A 156 63.57 -25.21 2.57
CA GLY A 156 63.72 -26.69 2.68
C GLY A 156 62.42 -27.50 2.42
N GLU A 157 62.23 -28.43 1.46
CA GLU A 157 63.02 -29.60 0.95
C GLU A 157 63.20 -30.74 2.00
N GLU A 158 63.00 -32.04 1.75
CA GLU A 158 62.56 -32.82 0.56
C GLU A 158 62.04 -34.25 0.93
N ASP A 159 61.12 -34.80 0.12
CA ASP A 159 60.92 -36.19 -0.39
C ASP A 159 60.71 -37.53 0.44
N GLU A 160 60.20 -38.53 -0.32
CA GLU A 160 60.22 -40.03 -0.28
C GLU A 160 59.43 -40.95 0.72
N MET A 161 58.45 -41.71 0.14
CA MET A 161 58.27 -43.20 0.09
C MET A 161 58.31 -44.09 1.38
N ALA A 162 57.60 -45.24 1.56
CA ALA A 162 56.43 -45.99 1.00
C ALA A 162 56.15 -47.19 1.99
N ASP A 163 55.37 -48.29 1.84
CA ASP A 163 54.47 -48.95 0.85
C ASP A 163 53.61 -50.07 1.58
N PHE A 164 52.60 -50.70 0.93
CA PHE A 164 51.90 -51.98 1.27
C PHE A 164 51.06 -52.06 2.60
N TYR A 165 50.03 -52.91 2.84
CA TYR A 165 49.44 -54.10 2.15
C TYR A 165 47.89 -54.10 2.09
N VAL A 166 47.35 -54.51 0.92
CA VAL A 166 46.20 -55.41 0.59
C VAL A 166 44.96 -55.53 1.52
N GLU A 167 43.77 -55.54 0.89
CA GLU A 167 42.43 -55.79 1.48
C GLU A 167 42.09 -57.30 1.62
N GLU A 168 41.33 -57.68 2.64
CA GLU A 168 40.54 -58.92 2.68
C GLU A 168 39.04 -58.58 2.87
N GLU A 169 38.17 -59.01 1.94
CA GLU A 169 36.71 -58.85 2.04
C GLU A 169 36.07 -60.11 2.65
N GLU A 170 35.51 -60.00 3.86
CA GLU A 170 34.64 -61.06 4.42
C GLU A 170 33.24 -60.99 3.78
N VAL A 171 32.72 -62.16 3.39
CA VAL A 171 31.42 -62.33 2.73
C VAL A 171 30.44 -63.01 3.68
N ASP A 172 29.13 -62.73 3.56
CA ASP A 172 28.11 -63.36 4.39
C ASP A 172 27.88 -64.85 4.05
N GLU A 173 27.12 -65.54 4.91
CA GLU A 173 26.94 -66.99 4.89
C GLU A 173 26.26 -67.53 3.61
N HIS A 174 25.77 -66.66 2.73
CA HIS A 174 25.18 -67.02 1.43
C HIS A 174 25.89 -66.38 0.22
N GLY A 175 27.01 -65.69 0.42
CA GLY A 175 27.97 -65.37 -0.64
C GLY A 175 27.73 -64.08 -1.42
N ALA A 176 27.11 -63.05 -0.82
CA ALA A 176 26.90 -61.75 -1.46
C ALA A 176 27.52 -60.57 -0.66
N PRO A 177 28.28 -59.66 -1.31
CA PRO A 177 28.93 -58.54 -0.61
C PRO A 177 27.98 -57.35 -0.36
N VAL A 178 28.05 -56.75 0.84
CA VAL A 178 27.17 -55.64 1.27
C VAL A 178 28.00 -54.44 1.76
N ARG A 179 27.95 -53.31 1.04
CA ARG A 179 28.62 -52.07 1.43
C ARG A 179 27.68 -51.09 2.15
N ARG A 180 28.09 -50.60 3.33
CA ARG A 180 27.52 -49.41 4.01
C ARG A 180 28.64 -48.44 4.39
N LYS A 181 28.54 -47.17 3.98
CA LYS A 181 29.51 -46.12 4.31
C LYS A 181 29.30 -45.60 5.75
N LYS A 182 30.39 -45.15 6.39
CA LYS A 182 30.39 -44.29 7.60
C LYS A 182 31.19 -43.00 7.32
N PRO A 183 30.86 -41.87 7.97
CA PRO A 183 31.58 -40.60 7.79
C PRO A 183 32.96 -40.57 8.48
N LYS A 184 33.79 -39.57 8.13
CA LYS A 184 35.19 -39.39 8.57
C LYS A 184 35.31 -38.93 10.03
N LYS A 185 36.45 -39.19 10.66
CA LYS A 185 36.86 -38.64 11.97
C LYS A 185 37.53 -37.26 11.82
N ILE A 186 37.39 -36.43 12.85
CA ILE A 186 38.13 -35.16 13.03
C ILE A 186 39.50 -35.44 13.69
N ARG A 187 40.51 -34.60 13.41
CA ARG A 187 41.88 -34.69 13.96
C ARG A 187 41.87 -34.43 15.48
N GLN A 188 42.67 -35.20 16.24
CA GLN A 188 42.99 -34.87 17.63
C GLN A 188 44.20 -33.92 17.70
N ARG A 189 44.25 -33.04 18.72
CA ARG A 189 45.43 -32.22 19.05
C ARG A 189 46.44 -33.02 19.90
N PRO A 190 47.74 -32.64 19.95
CA PRO A 190 48.76 -33.42 20.64
C PRO A 190 48.79 -33.22 22.18
N GLY A 191 49.18 -34.28 22.88
CA GLY A 191 50.09 -34.27 24.04
C GLY A 191 49.79 -33.38 25.26
N ILE A 192 49.26 -33.98 26.33
CA ILE A 192 49.58 -33.57 27.71
C ILE A 192 50.79 -34.41 28.16
N SER A 193 51.75 -33.83 28.89
CA SER A 193 52.94 -34.58 29.37
C SER A 193 52.59 -35.54 30.51
N SER A 194 53.30 -36.67 30.60
CA SER A 194 53.09 -37.65 31.67
C SER A 194 53.42 -37.10 33.07
N SER A 195 54.29 -36.10 33.17
CA SER A 195 54.62 -35.41 34.43
C SER A 195 53.39 -34.73 35.04
N ALA A 196 52.62 -33.99 34.23
CA ALA A 196 51.43 -33.26 34.70
C ALA A 196 50.31 -34.20 35.16
N LEU A 197 50.18 -35.37 34.53
CA LEU A 197 49.23 -36.41 34.95
C LEU A 197 49.64 -37.05 36.28
N GLN A 198 50.93 -37.15 36.59
CA GLN A 198 51.42 -37.79 37.81
C GLN A 198 51.33 -36.83 39.02
N GLU A 199 51.66 -35.55 38.87
CA GLU A 199 51.41 -34.53 39.91
C GLU A 199 49.91 -34.41 40.24
N ALA A 200 49.04 -34.43 39.23
CA ALA A 200 47.60 -34.40 39.44
C ALA A 200 47.09 -35.60 40.27
N HIS A 201 47.69 -36.78 40.11
CA HIS A 201 47.34 -37.99 40.85
C HIS A 201 47.83 -37.94 42.31
N GLU A 202 48.98 -37.33 42.58
CA GLU A 202 49.50 -37.12 43.94
C GLU A 202 48.75 -36.02 44.71
N ILE A 203 48.18 -35.02 44.02
CA ILE A 203 47.44 -33.90 44.63
C ILE A 203 45.95 -34.22 44.84
N PHE A 204 45.29 -34.90 43.89
CA PHE A 204 43.82 -35.08 43.89
C PHE A 204 43.35 -36.53 44.09
N GLY A 205 44.25 -37.50 44.21
CA GLY A 205 43.90 -38.93 44.32
C GLY A 205 43.55 -39.53 42.96
N ASP A 206 42.60 -40.48 42.92
CA ASP A 206 42.26 -41.18 41.67
C ASP A 206 41.49 -40.28 40.69
N VAL A 207 42.26 -39.61 39.83
CA VAL A 207 41.80 -38.71 38.76
C VAL A 207 40.86 -39.43 37.79
N GLU A 208 40.97 -40.76 37.61
CA GLU A 208 40.10 -41.50 36.68
C GLU A 208 38.67 -41.56 37.20
N ASP A 209 38.46 -41.74 38.51
CA ASP A 209 37.12 -41.70 39.12
C ASP A 209 36.57 -40.27 39.24
N LEU A 210 37.41 -39.25 39.46
CA LEU A 210 36.97 -37.84 39.37
C LEU A 210 36.54 -37.46 37.94
N LEU A 211 37.27 -37.92 36.92
CA LEU A 211 36.87 -37.77 35.52
C LEU A 211 35.61 -38.58 35.17
N ARG A 212 35.39 -39.72 35.85
CA ARG A 212 34.18 -40.56 35.69
C ARG A 212 32.95 -39.91 36.34
N ILE A 213 33.08 -39.36 37.54
CA ILE A 213 32.06 -38.56 38.21
C ILE A 213 31.74 -37.31 37.38
N ARG A 214 32.76 -36.58 36.89
CA ARG A 214 32.54 -35.41 36.02
C ARG A 214 31.88 -35.80 34.70
N LYS A 215 32.19 -36.98 34.12
CA LYS A 215 31.47 -37.52 32.95
C LYS A 215 30.04 -37.93 33.27
N LEU A 216 29.71 -38.32 34.50
CA LEU A 216 28.35 -38.64 34.93
C LEU A 216 27.53 -37.37 35.22
N GLU A 217 28.07 -36.40 35.96
CA GLU A 217 27.41 -35.09 36.15
C GLU A 217 27.21 -34.32 34.84
N VAL A 218 28.18 -34.40 33.91
CA VAL A 218 28.01 -33.85 32.56
C VAL A 218 26.96 -34.66 31.80
N ARG A 219 26.94 -35.99 31.90
CA ARG A 219 25.93 -36.81 31.20
C ARG A 219 24.51 -36.49 31.66
N ASP A 220 24.24 -36.47 32.97
CA ASP A 220 22.89 -36.23 33.48
C ASP A 220 22.42 -34.80 33.15
N ARG A 221 23.29 -33.78 33.29
CA ARG A 221 22.98 -32.41 32.86
C ARG A 221 22.77 -32.26 31.34
N PHE A 222 23.36 -33.13 30.53
CA PHE A 222 23.18 -33.15 29.06
C PHE A 222 22.08 -34.13 28.60
N THR A 223 21.38 -34.82 29.51
CA THR A 223 20.18 -35.61 29.17
C THR A 223 18.86 -35.00 29.67
N GLU A 224 18.89 -34.08 30.63
CA GLU A 224 17.71 -33.26 31.00
C GLU A 224 17.70 -31.86 30.38
N VAL A 225 18.81 -31.40 29.78
CA VAL A 225 18.78 -30.34 28.77
C VAL A 225 18.65 -31.01 27.40
N GLY A 226 17.42 -31.36 27.04
CA GLY A 226 17.07 -31.44 25.62
C GLY A 226 17.33 -30.09 24.96
N GLU A 227 17.63 -30.10 23.65
CA GLU A 227 17.90 -28.89 22.87
C GLU A 227 16.70 -27.94 22.97
N ARG A 228 16.81 -26.92 23.84
CA ARG A 228 15.79 -25.89 23.97
C ARG A 228 15.70 -25.15 22.66
N SER A 229 14.54 -25.22 22.02
CA SER A 229 14.28 -24.54 20.76
C SER A 229 14.63 -23.05 20.90
N LEU A 230 14.94 -22.37 19.80
CA LEU A 230 15.03 -20.91 19.84
C LEU A 230 13.71 -20.31 20.37
N GLU A 231 12.59 -21.00 20.13
CA GLU A 231 11.23 -20.74 20.64
C GLU A 231 11.08 -20.90 22.16
N ASP A 232 11.96 -21.65 22.84
CA ASP A 232 12.02 -21.74 24.31
C ASP A 232 12.87 -20.63 24.95
N GLN A 233 13.68 -19.93 24.14
CA GLN A 233 14.74 -19.03 24.62
C GLN A 233 14.50 -17.55 24.29
N PHE A 234 13.74 -17.26 23.22
CA PHE A 234 13.45 -15.91 22.74
C PHE A 234 11.94 -15.67 22.62
N ASP A 235 11.53 -14.40 22.63
CA ASP A 235 10.15 -14.02 22.35
C ASP A 235 9.80 -14.40 20.90
N PRO A 236 8.66 -15.07 20.62
CA PRO A 236 8.23 -15.40 19.26
C PRO A 236 8.16 -14.21 18.30
N SER A 237 7.99 -12.99 18.83
CA SER A 237 8.04 -11.74 18.06
C SER A 237 9.44 -11.46 17.51
N ILE A 238 10.49 -11.69 18.31
CA ILE A 238 11.89 -11.52 17.92
C ILE A 238 12.29 -12.61 16.94
N LEU A 239 11.80 -13.84 17.14
CA LEU A 239 12.03 -14.94 16.21
C LEU A 239 11.38 -14.68 14.85
N SER A 240 10.14 -14.18 14.82
CA SER A 240 9.50 -13.81 13.55
C SER A 240 10.12 -12.57 12.88
N GLU A 241 10.57 -11.57 13.64
CA GLU A 241 11.30 -10.41 13.09
C GLU A 241 12.68 -10.79 12.50
N LYS A 242 13.29 -11.88 12.98
CA LYS A 242 14.54 -12.45 12.45
C LYS A 242 14.34 -13.70 11.57
N TYR A 243 13.10 -14.07 11.26
CA TYR A 243 12.74 -15.29 10.52
C TYR A 243 13.41 -16.57 11.06
N MET A 244 13.46 -16.76 12.38
CA MET A 244 14.07 -17.91 13.09
C MET A 244 13.02 -18.74 13.86
N THR A 245 11.80 -18.87 13.34
CA THR A 245 10.76 -19.76 13.90
C THR A 245 10.84 -21.16 13.28
N GLY A 246 10.25 -22.17 13.93
CA GLY A 246 10.19 -23.53 13.38
C GLY A 246 9.38 -23.67 12.08
N LYS A 247 8.67 -22.61 11.64
CA LYS A 247 8.11 -22.51 10.28
C LYS A 247 9.15 -22.08 9.26
N ASP A 248 9.95 -21.08 9.61
CA ASP A 248 11.00 -20.54 8.74
C ASP A 248 12.05 -21.63 8.47
N ASP A 249 12.38 -22.44 9.48
CA ASP A 249 13.25 -23.62 9.32
C ASP A 249 12.69 -24.67 8.33
N GLN A 250 11.37 -24.88 8.27
CA GLN A 250 10.76 -25.77 7.26
C GLN A 250 10.90 -25.19 5.84
N ILE A 251 10.73 -23.87 5.70
CA ILE A 251 10.93 -23.15 4.43
C ILE A 251 12.38 -23.26 3.93
N ARG A 252 13.36 -23.27 4.85
CA ARG A 252 14.78 -23.50 4.57
C ARG A 252 15.07 -24.91 4.07
N GLU A 253 14.43 -25.93 4.64
CA GLU A 253 14.68 -27.32 4.25
C GLU A 253 14.09 -27.68 2.87
N ILE A 254 13.06 -26.96 2.42
CA ILE A 254 12.34 -27.27 1.17
C ILE A 254 13.02 -26.63 -0.06
N ASP A 255 13.27 -27.45 -1.09
CA ASP A 255 13.83 -27.05 -2.40
C ASP A 255 12.75 -26.49 -3.36
N VAL A 256 12.04 -25.45 -2.92
CA VAL A 256 11.01 -24.71 -3.68
C VAL A 256 11.11 -23.21 -3.35
N PRO A 257 10.89 -22.28 -4.29
CA PRO A 257 10.83 -20.84 -4.00
C PRO A 257 9.79 -20.50 -2.92
N GLU A 258 10.12 -19.68 -1.92
CA GLU A 258 9.22 -19.41 -0.77
C GLU A 258 7.88 -18.78 -1.19
N ARG A 259 7.83 -17.94 -2.24
CA ARG A 259 6.55 -17.42 -2.76
C ARG A 259 5.58 -18.55 -3.13
N MET A 260 6.09 -19.63 -3.75
CA MET A 260 5.29 -20.83 -3.99
C MET A 260 4.95 -21.57 -2.69
N GLN A 261 5.87 -21.69 -1.73
CA GLN A 261 5.60 -22.34 -0.44
C GLN A 261 4.50 -21.62 0.38
N ILE A 262 4.56 -20.28 0.48
CA ILE A 262 3.56 -19.43 1.14
C ILE A 262 2.21 -19.54 0.42
N SER A 263 2.22 -19.49 -0.92
CA SER A 263 1.03 -19.73 -1.73
C SER A 263 0.42 -21.09 -1.38
N GLU A 264 1.21 -22.16 -1.43
CA GLU A 264 0.79 -23.54 -1.18
C GLU A 264 0.29 -23.81 0.25
N GLU A 265 0.74 -23.07 1.28
CA GLU A 265 0.11 -23.13 2.61
C GLU A 265 -1.37 -22.67 2.55
N SER A 266 -1.66 -21.66 1.75
CA SER A 266 -3.01 -21.10 1.62
C SER A 266 -3.89 -21.86 0.61
N THR A 267 -3.37 -22.15 -0.59
CA THR A 267 -4.09 -22.83 -1.68
C THR A 267 -4.14 -24.35 -1.47
N GLY A 268 -3.12 -24.93 -0.83
CA GLY A 268 -2.78 -26.35 -1.02
C GLY A 268 -1.90 -26.55 -2.26
N HIS A 269 -1.27 -27.72 -2.37
CA HIS A 269 -0.42 -28.07 -3.51
C HIS A 269 -1.22 -28.07 -4.84
N PRO A 270 -0.69 -27.49 -5.93
CA PRO A 270 -1.35 -27.51 -7.24
C PRO A 270 -1.38 -28.92 -7.84
N PRO A 271 -2.36 -29.22 -8.72
CA PRO A 271 -2.41 -30.49 -9.42
C PRO A 271 -1.32 -30.59 -10.48
N THR A 272 -0.78 -31.80 -10.65
CA THR A 272 0.28 -32.10 -11.63
C THR A 272 -0.20 -33.02 -12.75
N ASP A 273 -1.50 -33.25 -12.88
CA ASP A 273 -2.08 -34.10 -13.91
C ASP A 273 -2.58 -33.29 -15.12
N GLU A 274 -2.42 -33.87 -16.31
CA GLU A 274 -2.71 -33.24 -17.60
C GLU A 274 -4.20 -32.88 -17.78
N ILE A 275 -5.12 -33.47 -17.01
CA ILE A 275 -6.56 -33.20 -17.11
C ILE A 275 -6.90 -31.96 -16.29
N SER A 276 -6.46 -31.88 -15.04
CA SER A 276 -6.62 -30.70 -14.19
C SER A 276 -6.00 -29.46 -14.83
N ILE A 277 -4.75 -29.55 -15.32
CA ILE A 277 -4.06 -28.42 -15.97
C ILE A 277 -4.83 -27.92 -17.21
N LYS A 278 -5.52 -28.79 -17.95
CA LYS A 278 -6.37 -28.37 -19.09
C LYS A 278 -7.67 -27.69 -18.63
N MET A 279 -8.35 -28.22 -17.62
CA MET A 279 -9.55 -27.59 -17.05
C MET A 279 -9.24 -26.22 -16.43
N GLU A 280 -8.07 -26.10 -15.81
CA GLU A 280 -7.52 -24.85 -15.31
C GLU A 280 -7.18 -23.89 -16.47
N THR A 281 -6.47 -24.35 -17.50
CA THR A 281 -6.13 -23.56 -18.70
C THR A 281 -7.38 -22.96 -19.37
N GLU A 282 -8.44 -23.75 -19.56
CA GLU A 282 -9.70 -23.28 -20.13
C GLU A 282 -10.36 -22.22 -19.23
N TRP A 283 -10.31 -22.40 -17.91
CA TRP A 283 -10.82 -21.43 -16.94
C TRP A 283 -10.03 -20.11 -16.95
N ILE A 284 -8.70 -20.18 -16.87
CA ILE A 284 -7.81 -19.00 -16.89
C ILE A 284 -7.96 -18.24 -18.21
N TYR A 285 -7.99 -18.94 -19.35
CA TYR A 285 -8.26 -18.34 -20.66
C TYR A 285 -9.60 -17.57 -20.66
N ASN A 286 -10.67 -18.18 -20.15
CA ASN A 286 -11.98 -17.53 -20.05
C ASN A 286 -11.94 -16.27 -19.15
N GLN A 287 -11.17 -16.26 -18.05
CA GLN A 287 -11.01 -15.08 -17.20
C GLN A 287 -10.17 -13.97 -17.87
N LEU A 288 -9.08 -14.31 -18.56
CA LEU A 288 -8.23 -13.32 -19.27
C LEU A 288 -8.99 -12.57 -20.39
N VAL A 289 -9.99 -13.22 -20.99
CA VAL A 289 -10.73 -12.73 -22.16
C VAL A 289 -12.13 -12.20 -21.80
N CYS A 290 -12.70 -12.59 -20.64
CA CYS A 290 -14.07 -12.22 -20.23
C CYS A 290 -14.19 -11.62 -18.81
N GLY A 291 -13.10 -11.54 -18.06
CA GLY A 291 -13.13 -11.36 -16.61
C GLY A 291 -13.31 -9.92 -16.10
N ILE A 292 -12.76 -9.67 -14.92
CA ILE A 292 -12.91 -8.40 -14.19
C ILE A 292 -12.24 -7.26 -14.95
N MET A 293 -11.01 -7.46 -15.43
CA MET A 293 -10.35 -6.66 -16.46
C MET A 293 -9.85 -7.60 -17.57
N PRO A 294 -10.47 -7.62 -18.76
CA PRO A 294 -9.99 -8.45 -19.86
C PRO A 294 -8.69 -7.87 -20.43
N LEU A 295 -7.63 -8.68 -20.46
CA LEU A 295 -6.34 -8.29 -21.06
C LEU A 295 -6.34 -8.50 -22.58
N PHE A 296 -7.20 -9.36 -23.11
CA PHE A 296 -7.28 -9.66 -24.54
C PHE A 296 -8.68 -9.37 -25.10
N ASN A 297 -8.74 -8.60 -26.19
CA ASN A 297 -10.00 -8.25 -26.86
C ASN A 297 -10.49 -9.36 -27.79
N LYS A 298 -11.73 -9.83 -27.59
CA LYS A 298 -12.41 -10.82 -28.47
C LYS A 298 -12.60 -10.39 -29.93
N SER A 299 -12.35 -9.13 -30.27
CA SER A 299 -12.90 -8.51 -31.48
C SER A 299 -12.18 -8.81 -32.80
N SER A 300 -11.06 -9.56 -32.81
CA SER A 300 -10.34 -9.90 -34.07
C SER A 300 -9.50 -11.19 -34.04
N ALA A 301 -9.51 -11.99 -32.97
CA ALA A 301 -8.72 -13.23 -32.92
C ALA A 301 -9.27 -14.29 -33.90
N THR A 302 -8.36 -14.99 -34.59
CA THR A 302 -8.70 -16.27 -35.24
C THR A 302 -8.55 -17.40 -34.22
N ASN A 303 -9.28 -18.51 -34.42
CA ASN A 303 -9.21 -19.69 -33.53
C ASN A 303 -7.77 -20.19 -33.30
N GLU A 304 -6.89 -20.01 -34.30
CA GLU A 304 -5.47 -20.39 -34.23
C GLU A 304 -4.70 -19.60 -33.16
N VAL A 305 -5.03 -18.31 -32.97
CA VAL A 305 -4.42 -17.44 -31.93
C VAL A 305 -4.95 -17.82 -30.54
N ASP A 306 -6.24 -18.14 -30.43
CA ASP A 306 -6.84 -18.61 -29.18
C ASP A 306 -6.20 -19.93 -28.71
N ASP A 307 -5.96 -20.86 -29.63
CA ASP A 307 -5.36 -22.16 -29.33
C ASP A 307 -3.84 -22.09 -29.14
N GLU A 308 -3.15 -21.07 -29.69
CA GLU A 308 -1.78 -20.70 -29.31
C GLU A 308 -1.72 -20.19 -27.86
N LEU A 309 -2.62 -19.27 -27.50
CA LEU A 309 -2.67 -18.69 -26.15
C LEU A 309 -2.95 -19.76 -25.08
N LYS A 310 -3.91 -20.66 -25.31
CA LYS A 310 -4.19 -21.79 -24.41
C LYS A 310 -3.00 -22.72 -24.24
N ARG A 311 -2.26 -23.03 -25.32
CA ARG A 311 -1.06 -23.89 -25.24
C ARG A 311 0.04 -23.26 -24.39
N HIS A 312 0.28 -21.96 -24.52
CA HIS A 312 1.25 -21.25 -23.69
C HIS A 312 0.79 -21.10 -22.22
N ILE A 313 -0.50 -20.92 -21.95
CA ILE A 313 -1.04 -20.97 -20.58
C ILE A 313 -0.80 -22.37 -19.96
N ALA A 314 -1.19 -23.44 -20.65
CA ALA A 314 -0.97 -24.81 -20.16
C ALA A 314 0.51 -25.11 -19.89
N ARG A 315 1.41 -24.62 -20.76
CA ARG A 315 2.85 -24.79 -20.59
C ARG A 315 3.41 -23.96 -19.43
N PHE A 316 2.94 -22.73 -19.23
CA PHE A 316 3.29 -21.93 -18.05
C PHE A 316 2.90 -22.62 -16.74
N LEU A 317 1.67 -23.18 -16.67
CA LEU A 317 1.22 -23.95 -15.53
C LEU A 317 2.06 -25.21 -15.30
N GLU A 318 2.48 -25.93 -16.35
CA GLU A 318 3.38 -27.09 -16.21
C GLU A 318 4.76 -26.68 -15.62
N LEU A 319 5.32 -25.56 -16.09
CA LEU A 319 6.59 -25.01 -15.60
C LEU A 319 6.49 -24.61 -14.11
N MET A 320 5.38 -24.00 -13.67
CA MET A 320 5.17 -23.69 -12.26
C MET A 320 4.85 -24.93 -11.42
N HIS A 321 3.84 -25.74 -11.80
CA HIS A 321 3.27 -26.78 -10.94
C HIS A 321 4.18 -28.00 -10.83
N VAL A 322 4.78 -28.43 -11.94
CA VAL A 322 5.62 -29.65 -12.00
C VAL A 322 7.09 -29.30 -11.79
N GLN A 323 7.60 -28.33 -12.54
CA GLN A 323 9.04 -28.02 -12.52
C GLN A 323 9.42 -27.13 -11.30
N LYS A 324 8.48 -26.34 -10.77
CA LYS A 324 8.68 -25.33 -9.70
C LYS A 324 9.62 -24.22 -10.13
N LEU A 325 9.32 -23.65 -11.31
CA LEU A 325 10.00 -22.51 -11.89
C LEU A 325 9.20 -21.22 -11.63
N ASP A 326 9.87 -20.17 -11.21
CA ASP A 326 9.31 -18.87 -10.82
C ASP A 326 9.09 -17.96 -12.04
N VAL A 327 8.26 -16.92 -11.90
CA VAL A 327 7.83 -16.06 -13.02
C VAL A 327 9.01 -15.43 -13.78
N PRO A 328 10.04 -14.85 -13.12
CA PRO A 328 11.18 -14.27 -13.82
C PRO A 328 12.01 -15.31 -14.57
N PHE A 329 12.20 -16.50 -13.99
CA PHE A 329 12.95 -17.59 -14.64
C PHE A 329 12.24 -18.05 -15.92
N ILE A 330 10.92 -18.23 -15.85
CA ILE A 330 10.10 -18.62 -17.00
C ILE A 330 10.14 -17.52 -18.08
N ALA A 331 9.99 -16.26 -17.70
CA ALA A 331 10.00 -15.11 -18.61
C ALA A 331 11.34 -14.93 -19.34
N MET A 332 12.47 -15.21 -18.68
CA MET A 332 13.81 -15.03 -19.25
C MET A 332 14.30 -16.27 -20.01
N TYR A 333 14.19 -17.46 -19.41
CA TYR A 333 14.87 -18.68 -19.88
C TYR A 333 13.94 -19.75 -20.47
N ARG A 334 12.62 -19.57 -20.38
CA ARG A 334 11.61 -20.43 -21.02
C ARG A 334 10.73 -19.67 -22.03
N LYS A 335 11.14 -18.45 -22.41
CA LYS A 335 10.41 -17.55 -23.31
C LYS A 335 9.91 -18.18 -24.61
N GLU A 336 10.70 -19.05 -25.25
CA GLU A 336 10.30 -19.76 -26.48
C GLU A 336 9.08 -20.68 -26.28
N GLU A 337 8.82 -21.10 -25.04
CA GLU A 337 7.73 -22.00 -24.65
C GLU A 337 6.46 -21.25 -24.22
N ILE A 338 6.49 -19.90 -24.21
CA ILE A 338 5.39 -19.03 -23.76
C ILE A 338 5.25 -17.72 -24.58
N LEU A 339 5.72 -17.67 -25.83
CA LEU A 339 5.92 -16.42 -26.58
C LEU A 339 4.69 -15.49 -26.69
N SER A 340 3.46 -16.01 -26.70
CA SER A 340 2.25 -15.18 -26.75
C SER A 340 1.90 -14.49 -25.42
N LEU A 341 2.49 -14.92 -24.30
CA LEU A 341 2.30 -14.35 -22.97
C LEU A 341 3.29 -13.21 -22.64
N LEU A 342 4.33 -13.04 -23.46
CA LEU A 342 5.39 -12.03 -23.26
C LEU A 342 5.17 -10.73 -24.06
N LYS A 343 4.03 -10.62 -24.74
CA LYS A 343 3.55 -9.36 -25.35
C LYS A 343 2.63 -8.65 -24.37
N ASP A 344 2.85 -7.36 -24.11
CA ASP A 344 1.86 -6.54 -23.39
C ASP A 344 0.72 -6.16 -24.36
N PRO A 345 -0.54 -6.58 -24.11
CA PRO A 345 -1.64 -6.26 -25.00
C PRO A 345 -2.10 -4.79 -24.96
N ASN A 346 -1.50 -3.96 -24.08
CA ASN A 346 -1.77 -2.53 -23.96
C ASN A 346 -0.74 -1.67 -24.71
N GLU A 347 0.41 -2.23 -25.08
CA GLU A 347 1.33 -1.57 -26.00
C GLU A 347 0.74 -1.66 -27.41
N PRO A 348 0.64 -0.56 -28.19
CA PRO A 348 0.25 -0.65 -29.58
C PRO A 348 1.31 -1.48 -30.34
N GLU A 349 0.88 -2.26 -31.34
CA GLU A 349 1.78 -2.78 -32.37
C GLU A 349 2.29 -1.59 -33.21
N ALA A 350 3.25 -0.86 -32.64
CA ALA A 350 4.03 0.13 -33.37
C ALA A 350 4.87 -0.60 -34.41
N ASP A 351 4.97 -0.01 -35.61
CA ASP A 351 5.92 -0.40 -36.65
C ASP A 351 7.36 -0.04 -36.20
N ILE A 352 7.82 -0.64 -35.11
CA ILE A 352 9.22 -0.63 -34.70
C ILE A 352 9.96 -1.41 -35.78
N GLU A 353 10.75 -0.70 -36.57
CA GLU A 353 11.83 -1.30 -37.35
C GLU A 353 12.68 -2.10 -36.36
N ASN A 354 12.54 -3.43 -36.37
CA ASN A 354 13.24 -4.33 -35.46
C ASN A 354 14.73 -4.35 -35.83
N ASP A 355 15.46 -3.29 -35.43
CA ASP A 355 16.91 -3.30 -35.43
C ASP A 355 17.35 -4.41 -34.45
N PRO A 356 18.00 -5.49 -34.94
CA PRO A 356 18.43 -6.58 -34.08
C PRO A 356 19.54 -6.15 -33.10
N ASN A 357 19.99 -4.90 -33.13
CA ASN A 357 20.95 -4.30 -32.21
C ASN A 357 20.30 -3.34 -31.19
N GLN A 358 18.97 -3.18 -31.18
CA GLN A 358 18.30 -2.30 -30.22
C GLN A 358 18.45 -2.86 -28.79
N LYS A 359 18.92 -2.01 -27.88
CA LYS A 359 19.11 -2.31 -26.45
C LYS A 359 17.79 -2.81 -25.81
N PRO A 360 17.77 -4.01 -25.19
CA PRO A 360 16.57 -4.53 -24.55
C PRO A 360 16.07 -3.63 -23.42
N THR A 361 14.79 -3.26 -23.48
CA THR A 361 14.11 -2.52 -22.41
C THR A 361 13.58 -3.45 -21.32
N LEU A 362 13.55 -2.97 -20.09
CA LEU A 362 12.85 -3.61 -18.97
C LEU A 362 11.36 -3.83 -19.29
N LYS A 363 10.82 -5.00 -18.95
CA LYS A 363 9.41 -5.36 -19.16
C LYS A 363 8.72 -5.77 -17.87
N TRP A 364 7.48 -5.34 -17.67
CA TRP A 364 6.66 -5.81 -16.56
C TRP A 364 5.81 -6.99 -17.07
N HIS A 365 5.96 -8.17 -16.50
CA HIS A 365 5.34 -9.41 -17.01
C HIS A 365 3.88 -9.56 -16.54
N LYS A 366 3.08 -8.50 -16.72
CA LYS A 366 1.69 -8.34 -16.25
C LYS A 366 0.82 -9.56 -16.51
N VAL A 367 0.94 -10.16 -17.70
CA VAL A 367 0.16 -11.34 -18.13
C VAL A 367 0.52 -12.58 -17.30
N LEU A 368 1.81 -12.81 -17.02
CA LEU A 368 2.27 -13.97 -16.23
C LEU A 368 1.85 -13.87 -14.77
N TRP A 369 2.02 -12.68 -14.18
CA TRP A 369 1.50 -12.40 -12.84
C TRP A 369 -0.02 -12.55 -12.78
N THR A 370 -0.76 -12.07 -13.78
CA THR A 370 -2.22 -12.26 -13.86
C THR A 370 -2.61 -13.74 -13.97
N ILE A 371 -1.82 -14.59 -14.65
CA ILE A 371 -2.06 -16.04 -14.72
C ILE A 371 -1.80 -16.70 -13.36
N GLN A 372 -0.72 -16.35 -12.65
CA GLN A 372 -0.47 -16.84 -11.29
C GLN A 372 -1.57 -16.40 -10.30
N ASP A 373 -2.00 -15.15 -10.40
CA ASP A 373 -3.15 -14.61 -9.67
C ASP A 373 -4.45 -15.38 -9.97
N LEU A 374 -4.57 -16.00 -11.14
CA LEU A 374 -5.74 -16.79 -11.55
C LEU A 374 -5.63 -18.27 -11.16
N ASP A 375 -4.44 -18.90 -11.24
CA ASP A 375 -4.12 -20.21 -10.65
C ASP A 375 -4.54 -20.24 -9.17
N GLN A 376 -4.02 -19.31 -8.36
CA GLN A 376 -4.38 -19.22 -6.93
C GLN A 376 -5.89 -19.16 -6.69
N LYS A 377 -6.63 -18.39 -7.51
CA LYS A 377 -8.09 -18.27 -7.43
C LYS A 377 -8.79 -19.56 -7.87
N TRP A 378 -8.27 -20.26 -8.87
CA TRP A 378 -8.78 -21.57 -9.31
C TRP A 378 -8.53 -22.66 -8.26
N LEU A 379 -7.34 -22.74 -7.67
CA LEU A 379 -7.02 -23.67 -6.57
C LEU A 379 -7.94 -23.47 -5.37
N LEU A 380 -8.15 -22.21 -4.94
CA LEU A 380 -9.08 -21.89 -3.85
C LEU A 380 -10.52 -22.26 -4.20
N LEU A 381 -10.95 -22.04 -5.46
CA LEU A 381 -12.27 -22.46 -5.94
C LEU A 381 -12.44 -23.99 -5.92
N GLN A 382 -11.45 -24.77 -6.37
CA GLN A 382 -11.52 -26.23 -6.30
C GLN A 382 -11.50 -26.74 -4.85
N LYS A 383 -10.69 -26.12 -3.98
CA LYS A 383 -10.65 -26.43 -2.54
C LYS A 383 -12.02 -26.22 -1.90
N ARG A 384 -12.69 -25.08 -2.12
CA ARG A 384 -14.05 -24.80 -1.63
C ARG A 384 -15.08 -25.76 -2.23
N LYS A 385 -15.03 -26.03 -3.55
CA LYS A 385 -15.89 -27.03 -4.22
C LYS A 385 -15.73 -28.43 -3.63
N SER A 386 -14.51 -28.88 -3.30
CA SER A 386 -14.28 -30.19 -2.67
C SER A 386 -14.78 -30.27 -1.22
N ALA A 387 -14.63 -29.17 -0.45
CA ALA A 387 -15.11 -29.09 0.92
C ALA A 387 -16.65 -29.13 0.97
N LEU A 388 -17.30 -28.32 0.14
CA LEU A 388 -18.76 -28.31 -0.01
C LEU A 388 -19.30 -29.66 -0.50
N GLN A 389 -18.66 -30.32 -1.48
CA GLN A 389 -19.07 -31.66 -1.90
C GLN A 389 -19.00 -32.68 -0.75
N SER A 390 -17.98 -32.59 0.12
CA SER A 390 -17.85 -33.44 1.32
C SER A 390 -18.95 -33.15 2.34
N TYR A 391 -19.22 -31.87 2.61
CA TYR A 391 -20.32 -31.43 3.48
C TYR A 391 -21.69 -31.88 2.97
N TYR A 392 -21.98 -31.67 1.68
CA TYR A 392 -23.24 -32.04 1.05
C TYR A 392 -23.47 -33.56 1.17
N ASN A 393 -22.44 -34.39 0.90
CA ASN A 393 -22.52 -35.84 1.08
C ASN A 393 -22.89 -36.21 2.53
N LYS A 394 -22.14 -35.71 3.53
CA LYS A 394 -22.39 -35.96 4.97
C LYS A 394 -23.83 -35.59 5.34
N ARG A 395 -24.26 -34.38 5.00
CA ARG A 395 -25.56 -33.80 5.39
C ARG A 395 -26.74 -34.48 4.67
N PHE A 396 -26.57 -34.90 3.42
CA PHE A 396 -27.55 -35.71 2.70
C PHE A 396 -27.72 -37.10 3.33
N GLU A 397 -26.61 -37.77 3.69
CA GLU A 397 -26.67 -39.07 4.37
C GLU A 397 -27.39 -39.00 5.73
N GLU A 398 -27.24 -37.91 6.47
CA GLU A 398 -28.00 -37.68 7.71
C GLU A 398 -29.50 -37.51 7.47
N GLU A 399 -29.88 -36.71 6.48
CA GLU A 399 -31.29 -36.41 6.22
C GLU A 399 -32.01 -37.61 5.58
N ALA A 400 -31.31 -38.36 4.71
CA ALA A 400 -31.77 -39.63 4.17
C ALA A 400 -32.02 -40.70 5.26
N ARG A 401 -31.31 -40.64 6.40
CA ARG A 401 -31.57 -41.48 7.59
C ARG A 401 -32.80 -41.07 8.41
N ARG A 402 -33.35 -39.86 8.18
CA ARG A 402 -34.50 -39.30 8.92
C ARG A 402 -35.83 -39.39 8.17
N VAL A 403 -35.81 -39.52 6.84
CA VAL A 403 -37.02 -39.56 6.01
C VAL A 403 -37.51 -41.00 5.84
N TYR A 404 -38.69 -41.30 6.39
CA TYR A 404 -39.36 -42.60 6.27
C TYR A 404 -40.28 -42.74 5.04
N ASP A 405 -40.52 -41.65 4.31
CA ASP A 405 -41.34 -41.60 3.10
C ASP A 405 -40.49 -41.83 1.85
N GLU A 406 -40.75 -42.93 1.14
CA GLU A 406 -40.03 -43.32 -0.07
C GLU A 406 -40.18 -42.30 -1.22
N THR A 407 -41.30 -41.58 -1.31
CA THR A 407 -41.53 -40.58 -2.34
C THR A 407 -40.67 -39.34 -2.10
N ARG A 408 -40.70 -38.82 -0.86
CA ARG A 408 -39.85 -37.70 -0.42
C ARG A 408 -38.36 -38.05 -0.47
N LEU A 409 -37.98 -39.29 -0.11
CA LEU A 409 -36.59 -39.76 -0.20
C LEU A 409 -36.07 -39.76 -1.64
N ASN A 410 -36.89 -40.17 -2.62
CA ASN A 410 -36.50 -40.18 -4.02
C ASN A 410 -36.48 -38.78 -4.65
N LEU A 411 -37.39 -37.87 -4.26
CA LEU A 411 -37.30 -36.46 -4.63
C LEU A 411 -36.03 -35.80 -4.09
N ASN A 412 -35.72 -36.00 -2.81
CA ASN A 412 -34.48 -35.51 -2.21
C ASN A 412 -33.23 -36.05 -2.93
N ARG A 413 -33.24 -37.31 -3.37
CA ARG A 413 -32.13 -37.91 -4.15
C ARG A 413 -31.92 -37.21 -5.50
N GLN A 414 -32.99 -37.01 -6.27
CA GLN A 414 -32.92 -36.34 -7.58
C GLN A 414 -32.43 -34.89 -7.44
N LEU A 415 -32.93 -34.17 -6.43
CA LEU A 415 -32.49 -32.82 -6.09
C LEU A 415 -31.01 -32.78 -5.70
N PHE A 416 -30.55 -33.73 -4.88
CA PHE A 416 -29.16 -33.85 -4.46
C PHE A 416 -28.21 -34.15 -5.62
N GLU A 417 -28.61 -35.05 -6.53
CA GLU A 417 -27.87 -35.33 -7.78
C GLU A 417 -27.80 -34.09 -8.68
N SER A 418 -28.85 -33.27 -8.72
CA SER A 418 -28.87 -32.01 -9.48
C SER A 418 -27.97 -30.92 -8.87
N ILE A 419 -28.02 -30.73 -7.55
CA ILE A 419 -27.13 -29.81 -6.83
C ILE A 419 -25.66 -30.25 -6.98
N THR A 420 -25.37 -31.55 -6.86
CA THR A 420 -24.04 -32.12 -7.09
C THR A 420 -23.54 -31.89 -8.53
N ARG A 421 -24.42 -31.97 -9.53
CA ARG A 421 -24.10 -31.64 -10.93
C ARG A 421 -23.80 -30.14 -11.09
N SER A 422 -24.60 -29.30 -10.46
CA SER A 422 -24.48 -27.83 -10.51
C SER A 422 -23.20 -27.36 -9.83
N LEU A 423 -22.84 -27.91 -8.66
CA LEU A 423 -21.59 -27.60 -7.96
C LEU A 423 -20.37 -27.89 -8.84
N LYS A 424 -20.37 -29.03 -9.56
CA LYS A 424 -19.27 -29.41 -10.46
C LYS A 424 -19.13 -28.44 -11.63
N ALA A 425 -20.27 -28.05 -12.22
CA ALA A 425 -20.35 -27.12 -13.36
C ALA A 425 -20.28 -25.62 -12.99
N ALA A 426 -20.14 -25.27 -11.71
CA ALA A 426 -19.99 -23.87 -11.28
C ALA A 426 -18.57 -23.37 -11.56
N ASP A 427 -18.45 -22.35 -12.42
CA ASP A 427 -17.17 -21.80 -12.90
C ASP A 427 -16.75 -20.52 -12.18
N SER A 428 -17.51 -20.08 -11.17
CA SER A 428 -17.12 -18.95 -10.33
C SER A 428 -17.62 -19.13 -8.89
N GLU A 429 -16.98 -18.41 -7.96
CA GLU A 429 -17.37 -18.34 -6.56
C GLU A 429 -18.86 -17.99 -6.38
N ARG A 430 -19.39 -17.03 -7.16
CA ARG A 430 -20.81 -16.64 -7.14
C ARG A 430 -21.75 -17.76 -7.57
N GLU A 431 -21.32 -18.63 -8.48
CA GLU A 431 -22.11 -19.80 -8.89
C GLU A 431 -22.02 -20.92 -7.84
N VAL A 432 -20.92 -21.01 -7.10
CA VAL A 432 -20.82 -21.88 -5.91
C VAL A 432 -21.74 -21.37 -4.79
N ASP A 433 -21.77 -20.06 -4.54
CA ASP A 433 -22.68 -19.43 -3.56
C ASP A 433 -24.16 -19.59 -3.95
N ASP A 434 -24.50 -19.49 -5.24
CA ASP A 434 -25.84 -19.79 -5.75
C ASP A 434 -26.23 -21.26 -5.50
N VAL A 435 -25.30 -22.20 -5.74
CA VAL A 435 -25.52 -23.64 -5.53
C VAL A 435 -25.62 -23.99 -4.05
N ASP A 436 -24.82 -23.38 -3.19
CA ASP A 436 -24.91 -23.55 -1.73
C ASP A 436 -26.21 -22.94 -1.17
N SER A 437 -26.64 -21.78 -1.68
CA SER A 437 -27.94 -21.19 -1.36
C SER A 437 -29.10 -22.16 -1.68
N LYS A 438 -29.03 -22.87 -2.82
CA LYS A 438 -29.98 -23.95 -3.16
C LYS A 438 -29.83 -25.16 -2.23
N PHE A 439 -28.61 -25.57 -1.88
CA PHE A 439 -28.40 -26.68 -0.95
C PHE A 439 -28.99 -26.39 0.44
N ASN A 440 -28.60 -25.27 1.05
CA ASN A 440 -29.02 -24.89 2.39
C ASN A 440 -30.51 -24.53 2.50
N LEU A 441 -31.17 -24.17 1.39
CA LEU A 441 -32.64 -24.03 1.34
C LEU A 441 -33.35 -25.37 1.56
N HIS A 442 -32.89 -26.46 0.92
CA HIS A 442 -33.57 -27.76 0.94
C HIS A 442 -33.01 -28.76 1.97
N PHE A 443 -31.72 -28.67 2.29
CA PHE A 443 -30.99 -29.51 3.25
C PHE A 443 -30.42 -28.69 4.41
N PRO A 444 -31.23 -27.87 5.12
CA PRO A 444 -30.73 -26.92 6.11
C PRO A 444 -29.85 -27.59 7.17
N PRO A 445 -28.83 -26.88 7.71
CA PRO A 445 -27.91 -27.43 8.71
C PRO A 445 -28.69 -27.95 9.91
N GLY A 446 -28.35 -29.17 10.33
CA GLY A 446 -29.18 -29.96 11.24
C GLY A 446 -29.39 -29.32 12.61
N GLU A 447 -30.42 -29.79 13.32
CA GLU A 447 -30.42 -29.67 14.78
C GLU A 447 -29.26 -30.52 15.31
N VAL A 448 -28.17 -29.84 15.65
CA VAL A 448 -26.98 -30.42 16.27
C VAL A 448 -27.36 -30.92 17.67
N VAL A 449 -27.48 -32.24 17.79
CA VAL A 449 -27.73 -32.93 19.07
C VAL A 449 -26.37 -33.13 19.76
N LEU A 450 -25.87 -32.05 20.37
CA LEU A 450 -24.76 -32.09 21.32
C LEU A 450 -25.30 -32.19 22.76
N ASP A 451 -24.47 -32.76 23.65
CA ASP A 451 -24.83 -33.11 25.02
C ASP A 451 -25.34 -31.94 25.89
N GLU A 452 -26.06 -32.30 26.95
CA GLU A 452 -26.70 -31.40 27.90
C GLU A 452 -25.72 -30.41 28.56
N GLY A 453 -25.66 -29.16 28.09
CA GLY A 453 -24.92 -28.11 28.80
C GLY A 453 -24.68 -26.78 28.07
N GLN A 454 -24.75 -26.72 26.74
CA GLN A 454 -24.43 -25.49 26.00
C GLN A 454 -25.67 -24.61 25.72
N PHE A 455 -25.53 -23.30 25.94
CA PHE A 455 -26.61 -22.33 25.75
C PHE A 455 -26.89 -22.06 24.27
N LYS A 456 -28.11 -22.37 23.81
CA LYS A 456 -28.55 -22.08 22.43
C LYS A 456 -28.58 -20.57 22.15
N ARG A 457 -27.90 -20.12 21.08
CA ARG A 457 -28.34 -18.91 20.35
C ARG A 457 -29.69 -19.23 19.68
N PRO A 458 -30.72 -18.37 19.76
CA PRO A 458 -31.97 -18.61 19.04
C PRO A 458 -31.76 -18.53 17.52
N LYS A 459 -31.78 -19.67 16.81
CA LYS A 459 -31.85 -19.66 15.33
C LYS A 459 -33.25 -19.21 14.91
N ARG A 460 -33.36 -18.08 14.19
CA ARG A 460 -34.61 -17.65 13.54
C ARG A 460 -35.04 -18.74 12.54
N LYS A 461 -36.32 -19.13 12.58
CA LYS A 461 -36.91 -20.03 11.57
C LYS A 461 -37.32 -19.17 10.38
N SER A 462 -36.87 -19.51 9.17
CA SER A 462 -37.35 -18.81 7.97
C SER A 462 -38.82 -19.12 7.72
N HIS A 463 -39.56 -18.16 7.16
CA HIS A 463 -40.97 -18.35 6.77
C HIS A 463 -41.12 -19.53 5.78
N TYR A 464 -40.17 -19.72 4.86
CA TYR A 464 -40.02 -20.92 4.04
C TYR A 464 -39.98 -22.22 4.86
N SER A 465 -39.17 -22.30 5.92
CA SER A 465 -39.08 -23.49 6.79
C SER A 465 -40.38 -23.75 7.56
N ILE A 466 -41.14 -22.70 7.90
CA ILE A 466 -42.46 -22.81 8.51
C ILE A 466 -43.46 -23.39 7.49
N CYS A 467 -43.52 -22.82 6.28
CA CYS A 467 -44.39 -23.28 5.19
C CYS A 467 -44.11 -24.76 4.81
N SER A 468 -42.83 -25.13 4.67
CA SER A 468 -42.40 -26.49 4.37
C SER A 468 -42.83 -27.49 5.46
N LYS A 469 -42.67 -27.11 6.75
CA LYS A 469 -43.10 -27.93 7.91
C LYS A 469 -44.63 -28.00 8.07
N ALA A 470 -45.37 -27.04 7.53
CA ALA A 470 -46.83 -27.05 7.46
C ALA A 470 -47.38 -27.86 6.27
N GLY A 471 -46.53 -28.47 5.44
CA GLY A 471 -46.95 -29.27 4.29
C GLY A 471 -47.22 -28.48 2.99
N LEU A 472 -47.00 -27.16 2.99
CA LEU A 472 -47.34 -26.29 1.85
C LEU A 472 -46.51 -26.57 0.58
N TRP A 473 -45.47 -27.39 0.67
CA TRP A 473 -44.70 -27.87 -0.48
C TRP A 473 -45.56 -28.68 -1.48
N GLU A 474 -46.61 -29.36 -1.00
CA GLU A 474 -47.56 -30.06 -1.90
C GLU A 474 -48.33 -29.05 -2.77
N VAL A 475 -48.85 -27.97 -2.17
CA VAL A 475 -49.51 -26.87 -2.90
C VAL A 475 -48.52 -26.16 -3.83
N ALA A 476 -47.28 -25.92 -3.37
CA ALA A 476 -46.23 -25.31 -4.18
C ALA A 476 -45.95 -26.13 -5.47
N SER A 477 -45.89 -27.47 -5.35
CA SER A 477 -45.71 -28.40 -6.48
C SER A 477 -46.84 -28.39 -7.52
N LYS A 478 -47.95 -27.69 -7.25
CA LYS A 478 -49.10 -27.57 -8.17
C LYS A 478 -49.17 -26.22 -8.89
N PHE A 479 -48.32 -25.25 -8.56
CA PHE A 479 -48.26 -24.01 -9.34
C PHE A 479 -47.77 -24.28 -10.77
N GLY A 480 -46.76 -25.12 -11.00
CA GLY A 480 -46.33 -25.45 -12.36
C GLY A 480 -44.98 -26.14 -12.43
N TYR A 481 -44.15 -25.74 -13.40
CA TYR A 481 -42.78 -26.19 -13.55
C TYR A 481 -41.96 -25.97 -12.26
N SER A 482 -41.04 -26.89 -11.97
CA SER A 482 -40.06 -26.70 -10.88
C SER A 482 -39.11 -25.55 -11.19
N SER A 483 -38.42 -25.03 -10.17
CA SER A 483 -37.43 -23.97 -10.31
C SER A 483 -36.37 -24.31 -11.39
N GLU A 484 -35.84 -25.54 -11.35
CA GLU A 484 -34.87 -26.06 -12.33
C GLU A 484 -35.45 -26.17 -13.75
N GLN A 485 -36.71 -26.61 -13.89
CA GLN A 485 -37.39 -26.68 -15.18
C GLN A 485 -37.60 -25.29 -15.79
N PHE A 486 -38.05 -24.33 -14.99
CA PHE A 486 -38.20 -22.93 -15.41
C PHE A 486 -36.83 -22.32 -15.77
N GLY A 487 -35.79 -22.57 -14.97
CA GLY A 487 -34.42 -22.14 -15.22
C GLY A 487 -33.86 -22.62 -16.56
N LEU A 488 -34.04 -23.90 -16.88
CA LEU A 488 -33.62 -24.50 -18.16
C LEU A 488 -34.43 -24.03 -19.38
N GLN A 489 -35.64 -23.51 -19.15
CA GLN A 489 -36.53 -22.99 -20.20
C GLN A 489 -36.24 -21.52 -20.49
N ILE A 490 -36.02 -20.69 -19.46
CA ILE A 490 -35.65 -19.27 -19.64
C ILE A 490 -34.20 -19.10 -20.13
N SER A 491 -33.28 -20.02 -19.79
CA SER A 491 -31.92 -20.04 -20.35
C SER A 491 -31.83 -20.59 -21.78
N LEU A 492 -32.93 -21.11 -22.33
CA LEU A 492 -33.02 -21.78 -23.64
C LEU A 492 -32.14 -23.03 -23.80
N GLU A 493 -31.58 -23.56 -22.71
CA GLU A 493 -30.78 -24.80 -22.70
C GLU A 493 -31.59 -26.04 -23.12
N LYS A 494 -32.92 -26.00 -22.98
CA LYS A 494 -33.84 -27.00 -23.53
C LYS A 494 -34.93 -26.35 -24.37
N MET A 495 -35.19 -26.94 -25.53
CA MET A 495 -36.37 -26.61 -26.34
C MET A 495 -37.64 -26.93 -25.53
N ARG A 496 -38.69 -26.09 -25.67
CA ARG A 496 -39.95 -26.10 -24.89
C ARG A 496 -40.38 -27.53 -24.53
N MET A 497 -40.37 -27.85 -23.23
CA MET A 497 -40.80 -29.14 -22.70
C MET A 497 -42.34 -29.24 -22.74
N ASP A 498 -42.88 -30.41 -22.33
CA ASP A 498 -44.31 -30.72 -22.44
C ASP A 498 -45.23 -29.63 -21.86
N GLU A 499 -46.41 -29.46 -22.50
CA GLU A 499 -47.42 -28.47 -22.11
C GLU A 499 -47.87 -28.68 -20.65
N LEU A 500 -47.99 -27.58 -19.91
CA LEU A 500 -48.28 -27.62 -18.48
C LEU A 500 -49.72 -28.10 -18.20
N GLU A 501 -49.88 -29.32 -17.67
CA GLU A 501 -51.21 -29.82 -17.24
C GLU A 501 -51.73 -29.06 -16.01
N ASP A 502 -52.57 -28.04 -16.22
CA ASP A 502 -53.25 -27.31 -15.14
C ASP A 502 -54.16 -28.19 -14.29
N ALA A 503 -54.19 -27.91 -12.98
CA ALA A 503 -55.09 -28.60 -12.06
C ALA A 503 -56.57 -28.32 -12.39
N LYS A 504 -57.38 -29.38 -12.35
CA LYS A 504 -58.85 -29.32 -12.59
C LYS A 504 -59.59 -28.57 -11.48
N GLU A 505 -59.03 -28.56 -10.29
CA GLU A 505 -59.47 -27.81 -9.12
C GLU A 505 -58.84 -26.42 -9.12
N THR A 506 -59.57 -25.42 -8.62
CA THR A 506 -59.08 -24.05 -8.50
C THR A 506 -58.05 -23.91 -7.37
N PRO A 507 -57.21 -22.84 -7.37
CA PRO A 507 -56.23 -22.62 -6.31
C PRO A 507 -56.83 -22.58 -4.90
N GLU A 508 -58.03 -22.01 -4.74
CA GLU A 508 -58.70 -21.87 -3.44
C GLU A 508 -59.30 -23.19 -2.94
N GLU A 509 -59.86 -24.01 -3.84
CA GLU A 509 -60.35 -25.37 -3.51
C GLU A 509 -59.19 -26.26 -3.05
N MET A 510 -58.06 -26.21 -3.75
CA MET A 510 -56.87 -26.97 -3.37
C MET A 510 -56.30 -26.50 -2.04
N ALA A 511 -56.13 -25.19 -1.85
CA ALA A 511 -55.59 -24.60 -0.63
C ALA A 511 -56.47 -24.83 0.61
N SER A 512 -57.78 -24.99 0.42
CA SER A 512 -58.71 -25.35 1.50
C SER A 512 -58.42 -26.70 2.16
N ASN A 513 -57.67 -27.60 1.49
CA ASN A 513 -57.25 -28.88 2.08
C ASN A 513 -56.03 -28.76 3.03
N PHE A 514 -55.33 -27.61 3.02
CA PHE A 514 -54.07 -27.40 3.75
C PHE A 514 -54.16 -26.31 4.83
N THR A 515 -55.37 -25.82 5.15
CA THR A 515 -55.57 -24.87 6.26
C THR A 515 -55.22 -25.50 7.60
N CYS A 516 -54.46 -24.80 8.43
CA CYS A 516 -54.03 -25.27 9.75
C CYS A 516 -53.90 -24.11 10.75
N ALA A 517 -53.53 -24.38 12.00
CA ALA A 517 -53.37 -23.37 13.06
C ALA A 517 -52.22 -22.35 12.84
N MET A 518 -51.53 -22.39 11.70
CA MET A 518 -50.58 -21.36 11.25
C MET A 518 -51.02 -20.67 9.94
N PHE A 519 -52.04 -21.21 9.27
CA PHE A 519 -52.55 -20.75 7.97
C PHE A 519 -54.08 -20.97 7.95
N GLU A 520 -54.81 -20.10 8.63
CA GLU A 520 -56.23 -20.30 8.93
C GLU A 520 -57.15 -20.17 7.70
N THR A 521 -56.74 -19.41 6.69
CA THR A 521 -57.51 -19.18 5.46
C THR A 521 -56.84 -19.79 4.23
N PRO A 522 -57.60 -20.21 3.20
CA PRO A 522 -57.02 -20.66 1.92
C PRO A 522 -56.12 -19.60 1.27
N GLN A 523 -56.40 -18.32 1.51
CA GLN A 523 -55.58 -17.20 1.02
C GLN A 523 -54.23 -17.09 1.77
N ALA A 524 -54.18 -17.38 3.07
CA ALA A 524 -52.94 -17.49 3.83
C ALA A 524 -52.11 -18.71 3.37
N VAL A 525 -52.76 -19.86 3.15
CA VAL A 525 -52.16 -21.06 2.55
C VAL A 525 -51.54 -20.74 1.18
N LEU A 526 -52.28 -20.07 0.29
CA LEU A 526 -51.77 -19.64 -1.03
C LEU A 526 -50.61 -18.64 -0.88
N LYS A 527 -50.69 -17.66 0.02
CA LYS A 527 -49.59 -16.70 0.26
C LYS A 527 -48.32 -17.41 0.73
N GLY A 528 -48.42 -18.38 1.64
CA GLY A 528 -47.31 -19.21 2.10
C GLY A 528 -46.71 -20.07 0.98
N ALA A 529 -47.56 -20.76 0.20
CA ALA A 529 -47.11 -21.59 -0.91
C ALA A 529 -46.51 -20.76 -2.08
N ARG A 530 -47.06 -19.58 -2.40
CA ARG A 530 -46.44 -18.64 -3.38
C ARG A 530 -45.07 -18.18 -2.90
N HIS A 531 -44.93 -17.85 -1.61
CA HIS A 531 -43.64 -17.47 -1.03
C HIS A 531 -42.62 -18.62 -1.12
N MET A 532 -43.03 -19.88 -0.93
CA MET A 532 -42.14 -21.02 -1.17
C MET A 532 -41.63 -21.06 -2.62
N ALA A 533 -42.53 -21.05 -3.60
CA ALA A 533 -42.17 -21.09 -5.01
C ALA A 533 -41.31 -19.88 -5.44
N ALA A 534 -41.59 -18.68 -4.94
CA ALA A 534 -40.80 -17.48 -5.21
C ALA A 534 -39.37 -17.57 -4.65
N VAL A 535 -39.21 -18.12 -3.43
CA VAL A 535 -37.89 -18.35 -2.83
C VAL A 535 -37.13 -19.43 -3.59
N GLU A 536 -37.76 -20.56 -3.92
CA GLU A 536 -37.17 -21.65 -4.72
C GLU A 536 -36.66 -21.17 -6.08
N ILE A 537 -37.45 -20.36 -6.80
CA ILE A 537 -37.04 -19.71 -8.06
C ILE A 537 -35.87 -18.73 -7.82
N SER A 538 -35.91 -17.94 -6.73
CA SER A 538 -34.86 -16.95 -6.44
C SER A 538 -33.51 -17.54 -6.05
N CYS A 539 -33.49 -18.80 -5.59
CA CYS A 539 -32.30 -19.56 -5.22
C CYS A 539 -31.79 -20.49 -6.35
N GLU A 540 -32.48 -20.58 -7.48
CA GLU A 540 -32.12 -21.51 -8.56
C GLU A 540 -30.92 -21.00 -9.39
N PRO A 541 -29.76 -21.71 -9.43
CA PRO A 541 -28.56 -21.21 -10.10
C PRO A 541 -28.77 -20.84 -11.58
N CYS A 542 -29.55 -21.59 -12.36
CA CYS A 542 -29.81 -21.28 -13.77
C CYS A 542 -30.63 -19.98 -13.93
N VAL A 543 -31.64 -19.77 -13.09
CA VAL A 543 -32.45 -18.52 -13.08
C VAL A 543 -31.57 -17.34 -12.67
N ARG A 544 -30.79 -17.51 -11.59
CA ARG A 544 -29.86 -16.48 -11.09
C ARG A 544 -28.82 -16.11 -12.15
N LYS A 545 -28.18 -17.09 -12.81
CA LYS A 545 -27.21 -16.89 -13.89
C LYS A 545 -27.80 -16.14 -15.10
N HIS A 546 -29.02 -16.49 -15.52
CA HIS A 546 -29.73 -15.78 -16.61
C HIS A 546 -30.03 -14.32 -16.25
N VAL A 547 -30.68 -14.09 -15.11
CA VAL A 547 -31.05 -12.73 -14.64
C VAL A 547 -29.79 -11.89 -14.36
N ARG A 548 -28.73 -12.50 -13.83
CA ARG A 548 -27.41 -11.87 -13.61
C ARG A 548 -26.80 -11.37 -14.90
N SER A 549 -26.79 -12.16 -15.99
CA SER A 549 -26.25 -11.69 -17.27
C SER A 549 -26.98 -10.43 -17.74
N ILE A 550 -28.31 -10.47 -17.80
CA ILE A 550 -29.13 -9.36 -18.27
C ILE A 550 -28.95 -8.11 -17.38
N PHE A 551 -28.85 -8.29 -16.05
CA PHE A 551 -28.60 -7.19 -15.13
C PHE A 551 -27.19 -6.59 -15.30
N MET A 552 -26.15 -7.41 -15.36
CA MET A 552 -24.76 -6.92 -15.46
C MET A 552 -24.46 -6.23 -16.79
N ASP A 553 -25.11 -6.66 -17.88
CA ASP A 553 -24.95 -6.07 -19.21
C ASP A 553 -25.73 -4.75 -19.40
N ASN A 554 -26.90 -4.61 -18.75
CA ASN A 554 -27.85 -3.52 -19.03
C ASN A 554 -28.12 -2.56 -17.86
N ALA A 555 -27.72 -2.87 -16.64
CA ALA A 555 -27.99 -1.99 -15.51
C ALA A 555 -27.18 -0.68 -15.59
N VAL A 556 -27.77 0.36 -15.02
CA VAL A 556 -27.25 1.73 -15.05
C VAL A 556 -27.14 2.30 -13.64
N VAL A 557 -26.11 3.10 -13.43
CA VAL A 557 -25.83 3.83 -12.19
C VAL A 557 -26.27 5.28 -12.35
N SER A 558 -27.01 5.79 -11.38
CA SER A 558 -27.39 7.20 -11.24
C SER A 558 -27.04 7.70 -9.84
N THR A 559 -26.58 8.94 -9.71
CA THR A 559 -26.30 9.62 -8.43
C THR A 559 -27.14 10.88 -8.30
N SER A 560 -27.51 11.22 -7.06
CA SER A 560 -28.15 12.50 -6.75
C SER A 560 -27.69 13.03 -5.39
N PRO A 561 -27.48 14.35 -5.23
CA PRO A 561 -26.94 14.89 -4.00
C PRO A 561 -28.02 15.08 -2.94
N THR A 562 -27.70 14.66 -1.71
CA THR A 562 -28.53 14.86 -0.51
C THR A 562 -28.60 16.35 -0.16
N PRO A 563 -29.46 16.79 0.78
CA PRO A 563 -29.48 18.19 1.23
C PRO A 563 -28.10 18.68 1.69
N GLU A 564 -27.36 17.83 2.39
CA GLU A 564 -25.99 18.08 2.83
C GLU A 564 -25.01 18.09 1.66
N GLY A 565 -25.01 17.07 0.79
CA GLY A 565 -24.12 17.04 -0.39
C GLY A 565 -24.38 18.14 -1.42
N LYS A 566 -25.56 18.76 -1.43
CA LYS A 566 -25.82 19.98 -2.21
C LYS A 566 -24.96 21.15 -1.74
N THR A 567 -24.76 21.30 -0.43
CA THR A 567 -24.00 22.39 0.21
C THR A 567 -22.52 22.08 0.42
N ALA A 568 -22.17 20.83 0.75
CA ALA A 568 -20.78 20.42 1.02
C ALA A 568 -19.94 20.15 -0.24
N ILE A 569 -20.53 19.60 -1.31
CA ILE A 569 -19.81 19.35 -2.56
C ILE A 569 -19.84 20.64 -3.39
N ASP A 570 -18.82 21.47 -3.28
CA ASP A 570 -18.63 22.64 -4.15
C ASP A 570 -18.01 22.25 -5.52
N SER A 571 -17.33 23.18 -6.19
CA SER A 571 -16.64 22.95 -7.46
C SER A 571 -15.21 22.38 -7.32
N PHE A 572 -14.62 22.40 -6.12
CA PHE A 572 -13.26 21.98 -5.83
C PHE A 572 -13.19 20.67 -5.01
N HIS A 573 -14.32 20.26 -4.42
CA HIS A 573 -14.45 19.02 -3.65
C HIS A 573 -14.17 17.77 -4.51
N GLN A 574 -13.50 16.78 -3.92
CA GLN A 574 -13.19 15.44 -4.46
C GLN A 574 -14.37 14.65 -5.09
N PHE A 575 -15.60 15.13 -4.97
CA PHE A 575 -16.83 14.50 -5.48
C PHE A 575 -17.57 15.32 -6.54
N ALA A 576 -17.06 16.51 -6.93
CA ALA A 576 -17.72 17.39 -7.88
C ALA A 576 -18.05 16.68 -9.21
N GLY A 577 -17.09 15.90 -9.74
CA GLY A 577 -17.26 15.12 -10.98
C GLY A 577 -18.27 13.96 -10.90
N VAL A 578 -18.69 13.54 -9.71
CA VAL A 578 -19.66 12.44 -9.51
C VAL A 578 -21.00 12.89 -8.93
N LYS A 579 -21.19 14.21 -8.72
CA LYS A 579 -22.37 14.80 -8.05
C LYS A 579 -23.69 14.61 -8.81
N TRP A 580 -23.65 14.46 -10.13
CA TRP A 580 -24.83 14.46 -11.01
C TRP A 580 -24.75 13.39 -12.12
N LEU A 581 -24.31 12.18 -11.76
CA LEU A 581 -24.24 11.05 -12.68
C LEU A 581 -25.66 10.60 -13.07
N ARG A 582 -25.90 10.36 -14.37
CA ARG A 582 -27.19 9.82 -14.84
C ARG A 582 -26.99 8.65 -15.78
N ASP A 583 -27.64 7.56 -15.43
CA ASP A 583 -27.86 6.33 -16.19
C ASP A 583 -26.59 5.83 -16.92
N LYS A 584 -25.43 5.90 -16.23
CA LYS A 584 -24.14 5.40 -16.73
C LYS A 584 -24.13 3.86 -16.67
N PRO A 585 -23.95 3.14 -17.79
CA PRO A 585 -23.91 1.67 -17.79
C PRO A 585 -22.76 1.12 -16.95
N LEU A 586 -22.96 -0.07 -16.34
CA LEU A 586 -21.91 -0.75 -15.56
C LEU A 586 -20.61 -0.97 -16.36
N THR A 587 -20.72 -1.16 -17.68
CA THR A 587 -19.59 -1.37 -18.60
C THR A 587 -18.73 -0.12 -18.84
N ARG A 588 -19.18 1.08 -18.46
CA ARG A 588 -18.44 2.35 -18.60
C ARG A 588 -17.65 2.76 -17.36
N PHE A 589 -17.61 1.92 -16.34
CA PHE A 589 -16.76 2.10 -15.16
C PHE A 589 -15.43 1.39 -15.39
N GLU A 590 -14.57 2.08 -16.12
CA GLU A 590 -13.23 1.65 -16.55
C GLU A 590 -12.14 2.23 -15.62
N ASP A 591 -12.53 2.94 -14.56
CA ASP A 591 -11.72 3.83 -13.73
C ASP A 591 -12.07 3.78 -12.23
N ALA A 592 -11.30 4.47 -11.39
CA ALA A 592 -11.55 4.60 -9.94
C ALA A 592 -12.82 5.40 -9.56
N GLN A 593 -13.60 5.92 -10.52
CA GLN A 593 -14.76 6.78 -10.28
C GLN A 593 -15.81 6.14 -9.34
N TRP A 594 -15.99 4.83 -9.41
CA TRP A 594 -16.92 4.12 -8.53
C TRP A 594 -16.52 4.22 -7.04
N LEU A 595 -15.24 4.23 -6.71
CA LEU A 595 -14.76 4.34 -5.33
C LEU A 595 -15.09 5.73 -4.74
N LEU A 596 -15.04 6.78 -5.56
CA LEU A 596 -15.49 8.13 -5.18
C LEU A 596 -17.00 8.18 -4.94
N ILE A 597 -17.80 7.52 -5.79
CA ILE A 597 -19.26 7.39 -5.61
C ILE A 597 -19.57 6.67 -4.28
N GLN A 598 -18.93 5.52 -4.05
CA GLN A 598 -19.12 4.70 -2.84
C GLN A 598 -18.72 5.46 -1.56
N LYS A 599 -17.63 6.23 -1.59
CA LYS A 599 -17.20 7.08 -0.47
C LYS A 599 -18.19 8.22 -0.21
N ALA A 600 -18.70 8.86 -1.26
CA ALA A 600 -19.69 9.94 -1.13
C ALA A 600 -21.06 9.43 -0.64
N GLU A 601 -21.42 8.17 -0.91
CA GLU A 601 -22.57 7.47 -0.33
C GLU A 601 -22.35 7.16 1.16
N GLN A 602 -21.17 6.65 1.53
CA GLN A 602 -20.79 6.41 2.95
C GLN A 602 -20.72 7.70 3.78
N GLU A 603 -20.31 8.81 3.18
CA GLU A 603 -20.31 10.15 3.79
C GLU A 603 -21.70 10.83 3.74
N LYS A 604 -22.76 10.13 3.29
CA LYS A 604 -24.16 10.59 3.16
C LYS A 604 -24.36 11.85 2.29
N LEU A 605 -23.40 12.19 1.44
CA LEU A 605 -23.46 13.35 0.54
C LEU A 605 -24.19 13.02 -0.78
N LEU A 606 -24.10 11.79 -1.27
CA LEU A 606 -24.82 11.31 -2.44
C LEU A 606 -25.74 10.13 -2.11
N GLN A 607 -26.89 10.07 -2.76
CA GLN A 607 -27.72 8.87 -2.88
C GLN A 607 -27.41 8.20 -4.22
N VAL A 608 -27.13 6.89 -4.21
CA VAL A 608 -26.78 6.12 -5.41
C VAL A 608 -27.87 5.09 -5.69
N THR A 609 -28.26 4.97 -6.96
CA THR A 609 -29.22 3.97 -7.42
C THR A 609 -28.62 3.17 -8.57
N ILE A 610 -28.62 1.84 -8.46
CA ILE A 610 -28.33 0.94 -9.59
C ILE A 610 -29.64 0.27 -9.98
N LYS A 611 -30.07 0.40 -11.24
CA LYS A 611 -31.31 -0.24 -11.73
C LYS A 611 -31.19 -0.71 -13.18
N LEU A 612 -32.05 -1.64 -13.56
CA LEU A 612 -32.35 -1.88 -14.98
C LEU A 612 -33.16 -0.70 -15.55
N PRO A 613 -32.92 -0.30 -16.82
CA PRO A 613 -33.84 0.54 -17.56
C PRO A 613 -35.21 -0.14 -17.70
N GLU A 614 -36.29 0.61 -17.55
CA GLU A 614 -37.67 0.09 -17.51
C GLU A 614 -38.01 -0.80 -18.73
N VAL A 615 -37.60 -0.40 -19.94
CA VAL A 615 -37.79 -1.17 -21.18
C VAL A 615 -37.12 -2.57 -21.15
N VAL A 616 -36.00 -2.71 -20.42
CA VAL A 616 -35.30 -3.99 -20.29
C VAL A 616 -35.94 -4.85 -19.19
N LEU A 617 -36.37 -4.22 -18.09
CA LEU A 617 -37.07 -4.89 -17.00
C LEU A 617 -38.45 -5.43 -17.44
N ASP A 618 -39.23 -4.62 -18.15
CA ASP A 618 -40.53 -5.01 -18.70
C ASP A 618 -40.38 -6.20 -19.66
N LYS A 619 -39.33 -6.19 -20.52
CA LYS A 619 -39.03 -7.31 -21.41
C LYS A 619 -38.65 -8.57 -20.62
N LEU A 620 -37.74 -8.47 -19.65
CA LEU A 620 -37.32 -9.60 -18.81
C LEU A 620 -38.52 -10.23 -18.08
N ILE A 621 -39.45 -9.42 -17.58
CA ILE A 621 -40.68 -9.88 -16.95
C ILE A 621 -41.62 -10.51 -17.99
N SER A 622 -41.77 -9.93 -19.19
CA SER A 622 -42.60 -10.50 -20.27
C SER A 622 -42.07 -11.87 -20.70
N ASP A 623 -40.79 -11.96 -21.05
CA ASP A 623 -40.12 -13.20 -21.44
C ASP A 623 -40.27 -14.27 -20.34
N SER A 624 -40.10 -13.89 -19.06
CA SER A 624 -40.29 -14.80 -17.91
C SER A 624 -41.74 -15.31 -17.79
N ASN A 625 -42.74 -14.47 -18.09
CA ASN A 625 -44.14 -14.89 -18.08
C ASN A 625 -44.43 -15.90 -19.20
N ASP A 626 -43.95 -15.64 -20.42
CA ASP A 626 -44.17 -16.51 -21.59
C ASP A 626 -43.55 -17.91 -21.43
N TYR A 627 -42.59 -18.08 -20.51
CA TYR A 627 -41.99 -19.38 -20.16
C TYR A 627 -42.54 -20.04 -18.89
N TYR A 628 -43.21 -19.33 -17.98
CA TYR A 628 -43.72 -19.90 -16.72
C TYR A 628 -45.25 -20.10 -16.68
N LEU A 629 -45.99 -19.39 -17.53
CA LEU A 629 -47.45 -19.49 -17.60
C LEU A 629 -47.90 -20.68 -18.46
N SER A 630 -49.12 -21.14 -18.19
CA SER A 630 -49.80 -22.14 -19.02
C SER A 630 -50.53 -21.47 -20.19
N ASP A 631 -50.46 -22.08 -21.38
CA ASP A 631 -51.28 -21.75 -22.54
C ASP A 631 -52.78 -22.12 -22.34
N GLY A 632 -53.13 -22.73 -21.19
CA GLY A 632 -54.47 -23.20 -20.83
C GLY A 632 -55.53 -22.09 -20.74
N VAL A 633 -56.56 -22.20 -21.58
CA VAL A 633 -57.68 -21.23 -21.66
C VAL A 633 -58.85 -21.49 -20.69
N SER A 634 -58.70 -22.39 -19.72
CA SER A 634 -59.77 -22.73 -18.77
C SER A 634 -59.86 -21.71 -17.62
N LYS A 635 -61.02 -21.60 -16.96
CA LYS A 635 -61.15 -20.71 -15.79
C LYS A 635 -60.20 -21.10 -14.65
N SER A 636 -59.94 -22.41 -14.45
CA SER A 636 -58.95 -22.85 -13.46
C SER A 636 -57.54 -22.39 -13.86
N ALA A 637 -57.14 -22.64 -15.11
CA ALA A 637 -55.84 -22.25 -15.65
C ALA A 637 -55.60 -20.73 -15.57
N GLN A 638 -56.64 -19.91 -15.78
CA GLN A 638 -56.57 -18.46 -15.59
C GLN A 638 -56.27 -18.07 -14.13
N LEU A 639 -56.96 -18.67 -13.16
CA LEU A 639 -56.73 -18.42 -11.73
C LEU A 639 -55.35 -18.93 -11.28
N TRP A 640 -54.88 -20.07 -11.79
CA TRP A 640 -53.51 -20.54 -11.56
C TRP A 640 -52.46 -19.62 -12.20
N ASN A 641 -52.70 -19.12 -13.42
CA ASN A 641 -51.85 -18.12 -14.08
C ASN A 641 -51.79 -16.78 -13.31
N GLU A 642 -52.86 -16.36 -12.63
CA GLU A 642 -52.82 -15.20 -11.72
C GLU A 642 -51.90 -15.46 -10.52
N GLN A 643 -51.91 -16.66 -9.92
CA GLN A 643 -50.96 -17.00 -8.85
C GLN A 643 -49.51 -17.07 -9.36
N ARG A 644 -49.27 -17.63 -10.55
CA ARG A 644 -47.94 -17.69 -11.21
C ARG A 644 -47.36 -16.30 -11.44
N LYS A 645 -48.17 -15.32 -11.87
CA LYS A 645 -47.76 -13.92 -12.04
C LYS A 645 -47.30 -13.29 -10.72
N LEU A 646 -48.01 -13.56 -9.63
CA LEU A 646 -47.62 -13.09 -8.29
C LEU A 646 -46.34 -13.78 -7.79
N ILE A 647 -46.14 -15.07 -8.07
CA ILE A 647 -44.88 -15.79 -7.77
C ILE A 647 -43.69 -15.14 -8.48
N LEU A 648 -43.80 -14.88 -9.79
CA LEU A 648 -42.74 -14.21 -10.54
C LEU A 648 -42.50 -12.78 -10.03
N HIS A 649 -43.55 -12.01 -9.77
CA HIS A 649 -43.42 -10.67 -9.20
C HIS A 649 -42.65 -10.69 -7.87
N ASP A 650 -43.03 -11.57 -6.94
CA ASP A 650 -42.34 -11.69 -5.66
C ASP A 650 -40.89 -12.18 -5.82
N ALA A 651 -40.64 -13.15 -6.72
CA ALA A 651 -39.30 -13.65 -7.02
C ALA A 651 -38.36 -12.55 -7.57
N PHE A 652 -38.84 -11.76 -8.53
CA PHE A 652 -38.05 -10.71 -9.16
C PHE A 652 -37.83 -9.51 -8.24
N TYR A 653 -38.90 -8.91 -7.70
CA TYR A 653 -38.80 -7.64 -6.97
C TYR A 653 -38.30 -7.79 -5.53
N ASN A 654 -38.65 -8.86 -4.81
CA ASN A 654 -38.28 -8.99 -3.40
C ASN A 654 -36.93 -9.71 -3.20
N PHE A 655 -36.49 -10.53 -4.15
CA PHE A 655 -35.30 -11.40 -3.99
C PHE A 655 -34.23 -11.20 -5.07
N LEU A 656 -34.56 -11.41 -6.35
CA LEU A 656 -33.55 -11.41 -7.43
C LEU A 656 -32.96 -10.02 -7.70
N LEU A 657 -33.78 -9.00 -7.97
CA LEU A 657 -33.27 -7.66 -8.29
C LEU A 657 -32.45 -7.04 -7.13
N PRO A 658 -32.87 -7.14 -5.84
CA PRO A 658 -32.04 -6.70 -4.71
C PRO A 658 -30.76 -7.52 -4.49
N SER A 659 -30.70 -8.78 -4.96
CA SER A 659 -29.45 -9.56 -5.02
C SER A 659 -28.52 -9.00 -6.11
N MET A 660 -29.03 -8.83 -7.33
CA MET A 660 -28.25 -8.34 -8.46
C MET A 660 -27.71 -6.92 -8.24
N GLU A 661 -28.46 -6.04 -7.54
CA GLU A 661 -28.00 -4.71 -7.16
C GLU A 661 -26.78 -4.74 -6.21
N LYS A 662 -26.77 -5.69 -5.25
CA LYS A 662 -25.64 -5.91 -4.33
C LYS A 662 -24.44 -6.54 -5.05
N GLU A 663 -24.70 -7.51 -5.91
CA GLU A 663 -23.66 -8.13 -6.75
C GLU A 663 -23.03 -7.11 -7.71
N ALA A 664 -23.81 -6.18 -8.27
CA ALA A 664 -23.31 -5.11 -9.12
C ALA A 664 -22.46 -4.09 -8.36
N ARG A 665 -22.88 -3.67 -7.15
CA ARG A 665 -22.02 -2.86 -6.26
C ARG A 665 -20.69 -3.58 -5.96
N SER A 666 -20.72 -4.89 -5.71
CA SER A 666 -19.52 -5.70 -5.47
C SER A 666 -18.61 -5.77 -6.70
N LEU A 667 -19.16 -6.04 -7.88
CA LEU A 667 -18.43 -6.08 -9.15
C LEU A 667 -17.76 -4.74 -9.49
N LEU A 668 -18.47 -3.61 -9.34
CA LEU A 668 -17.89 -2.29 -9.56
C LEU A 668 -16.78 -1.96 -8.55
N THR A 669 -16.97 -2.35 -7.28
CA THR A 669 -15.95 -2.15 -6.23
C THR A 669 -14.68 -2.95 -6.54
N SER A 670 -14.84 -4.20 -6.97
CA SER A 670 -13.73 -5.06 -7.39
C SER A 670 -13.01 -4.49 -8.62
N ARG A 671 -13.73 -4.15 -9.70
CA ARG A 671 -13.16 -3.54 -10.92
C ARG A 671 -12.35 -2.27 -10.61
N ALA A 672 -12.95 -1.33 -9.89
CA ALA A 672 -12.31 -0.06 -9.58
C ALA A 672 -11.10 -0.21 -8.63
N LYS A 673 -11.11 -1.19 -7.71
CA LYS A 673 -9.94 -1.58 -6.92
C LYS A 673 -8.82 -2.17 -7.79
N THR A 674 -9.14 -3.12 -8.68
CA THR A 674 -8.14 -3.74 -9.56
C THR A 674 -7.50 -2.70 -10.48
N TRP A 675 -8.28 -1.80 -11.08
CA TRP A 675 -7.76 -0.69 -11.88
C TRP A 675 -6.85 0.24 -11.06
N LEU A 676 -7.28 0.64 -9.85
CA LEU A 676 -6.49 1.49 -8.97
C LEU A 676 -5.18 0.81 -8.53
N LEU A 677 -5.19 -0.52 -8.37
CA LEU A 677 -4.00 -1.30 -8.04
C LEU A 677 -3.02 -1.38 -9.21
N TRP A 678 -3.50 -1.50 -10.45
CA TRP A 678 -2.67 -1.41 -11.65
C TRP A 678 -2.02 -0.01 -11.80
N GLU A 679 -2.79 1.07 -11.61
CA GLU A 679 -2.24 2.43 -11.70
C GLU A 679 -1.25 2.73 -10.56
N TYR A 680 -1.51 2.23 -9.34
CA TYR A 680 -0.53 2.27 -8.24
C TYR A 680 0.75 1.49 -8.58
N GLY A 681 0.64 0.29 -9.13
CA GLY A 681 1.77 -0.53 -9.58
C GLY A 681 2.58 0.14 -10.71
N LYS A 682 1.90 0.82 -11.63
CA LYS A 682 2.52 1.62 -12.70
C LYS A 682 3.31 2.80 -12.14
N LEU A 683 2.71 3.62 -11.27
CA LEU A 683 3.40 4.74 -10.61
C LEU A 683 4.60 4.29 -9.78
N PHE A 684 4.53 3.10 -9.19
CA PHE A 684 5.65 2.48 -8.48
C PHE A 684 6.74 1.96 -9.44
N TRP A 685 6.36 1.23 -10.50
CA TRP A 685 7.26 0.81 -11.59
C TRP A 685 8.02 2.01 -12.19
N ASP A 686 7.33 3.13 -12.40
CA ASP A 686 7.91 4.39 -12.89
C ASP A 686 9.02 4.94 -11.96
N LYS A 687 8.89 4.77 -10.64
CA LYS A 687 9.89 5.22 -9.64
C LYS A 687 11.04 4.23 -9.41
N VAL A 688 10.89 2.97 -9.84
CA VAL A 688 11.84 1.87 -9.58
C VAL A 688 12.65 1.46 -10.83
N SER A 689 12.04 1.51 -12.02
CA SER A 689 12.62 1.07 -13.30
C SER A 689 13.65 2.04 -13.91
N VAL A 690 14.19 2.98 -13.11
CA VAL A 690 15.11 4.05 -13.52
C VAL A 690 16.56 3.66 -13.23
N SER A 691 17.45 3.91 -14.19
CA SER A 691 18.89 3.64 -14.09
C SER A 691 19.58 4.54 -13.04
N PRO A 692 20.84 4.26 -12.67
CA PRO A 692 21.73 5.25 -12.08
C PRO A 692 21.80 6.53 -12.92
N TYR A 693 22.08 7.67 -12.29
CA TYR A 693 22.41 8.90 -13.00
C TYR A 693 23.72 8.73 -13.80
N GLN A 694 23.64 8.92 -15.12
CA GLN A 694 24.79 8.93 -16.02
C GLN A 694 25.20 10.37 -16.38
N ARG A 695 26.49 10.59 -16.69
CA ARG A 695 27.00 11.90 -17.10
C ARG A 695 26.71 12.18 -18.58
N LYS A 696 26.38 13.43 -18.89
CA LYS A 696 26.02 13.87 -20.25
C LYS A 696 27.23 14.29 -21.10
N GLU A 697 28.23 13.42 -21.29
CA GLU A 697 29.23 13.63 -22.36
C GLU A 697 30.06 12.39 -22.76
N ASN A 698 29.84 11.91 -23.99
CA ASN A 698 30.77 11.45 -25.03
C ASN A 698 31.99 10.52 -24.77
N ASP A 699 32.41 10.18 -23.55
CA ASP A 699 33.56 9.27 -23.37
C ASP A 699 33.17 7.80 -23.59
N ILE A 700 33.35 7.34 -24.83
CA ILE A 700 33.17 5.95 -25.28
C ILE A 700 34.37 5.11 -24.78
N GLY A 701 34.54 5.03 -23.45
CA GLY A 701 35.81 4.63 -22.83
C GLY A 701 35.69 4.09 -21.41
N SER A 702 35.49 2.77 -21.30
CA SER A 702 35.91 1.91 -20.18
C SER A 702 35.28 2.05 -18.78
N ASP A 703 34.42 3.03 -18.47
CA ASP A 703 33.91 3.21 -17.08
C ASP A 703 32.40 3.52 -16.93
N GLU A 704 31.54 3.04 -17.85
CA GLU A 704 30.07 3.21 -17.75
C GLU A 704 29.44 2.47 -16.55
N ASP A 705 30.15 1.49 -15.97
CA ASP A 705 29.68 0.58 -14.91
C ASP A 705 29.88 1.17 -13.48
N THR A 706 30.58 2.30 -13.34
CA THR A 706 30.90 2.95 -12.05
C THR A 706 29.91 4.07 -11.71
N ALA A 707 29.12 3.88 -10.64
CA ALA A 707 28.13 4.87 -10.19
C ALA A 707 28.77 6.21 -9.73
N PRO A 708 28.08 7.35 -9.92
CA PRO A 708 28.69 8.67 -9.69
C PRO A 708 28.98 8.95 -8.21
N ARG A 709 30.06 9.69 -7.93
CA ARG A 709 30.29 10.31 -6.61
C ARG A 709 29.29 11.45 -6.42
N VAL A 710 28.40 11.37 -5.43
CA VAL A 710 27.29 12.31 -5.25
C VAL A 710 27.49 13.22 -4.05
N MET A 711 27.37 14.54 -4.25
CA MET A 711 27.24 15.51 -3.16
C MET A 711 25.75 15.79 -2.93
N ALA A 712 25.18 15.19 -1.88
CA ALA A 712 23.79 15.38 -1.51
C ALA A 712 23.61 16.59 -0.57
N CYS A 713 22.59 17.40 -0.81
CA CYS A 713 22.26 18.58 -0.01
C CYS A 713 20.79 18.53 0.44
N CYS A 714 20.57 18.56 1.75
CA CYS A 714 19.23 18.67 2.34
C CYS A 714 19.06 19.99 3.11
N TRP A 715 17.89 20.60 2.95
CA TRP A 715 17.46 21.76 3.73
C TRP A 715 16.66 21.31 4.96
N GLY A 716 16.93 21.90 6.11
CA GLY A 716 16.23 21.58 7.36
C GLY A 716 15.74 22.83 8.11
N PRO A 717 14.56 22.79 8.76
CA PRO A 717 14.04 23.93 9.53
C PRO A 717 14.76 24.14 10.88
N GLY A 718 15.77 23.33 11.20
CA GLY A 718 16.46 23.30 12.49
C GLY A 718 17.80 24.04 12.52
N LYS A 719 18.69 23.58 13.40
CA LYS A 719 20.12 23.88 13.37
C LYS A 719 20.86 22.54 13.53
N PRO A 720 21.71 22.13 12.58
CA PRO A 720 22.04 22.83 11.33
C PRO A 720 20.86 22.91 10.34
N ALA A 721 20.78 24.01 9.57
CA ALA A 721 19.65 24.30 8.66
C ALA A 721 19.91 23.87 7.20
N THR A 722 21.14 23.50 6.88
CA THR A 722 21.57 23.08 5.54
C THR A 722 22.77 22.16 5.75
N THR A 723 22.65 20.93 5.28
CA THR A 723 23.63 19.85 5.47
C THR A 723 23.98 19.28 4.11
N PHE A 724 25.27 19.19 3.83
CA PHE A 724 25.83 18.49 2.69
C PHE A 724 26.45 17.17 3.17
N VAL A 725 26.29 16.12 2.39
CA VAL A 725 26.92 14.81 2.58
C VAL A 725 27.61 14.42 1.29
N MET A 726 28.84 13.94 1.39
CA MET A 726 29.58 13.39 0.25
C MET A 726 29.46 11.87 0.27
N LEU A 727 29.05 11.29 -0.87
CA LEU A 727 29.03 9.85 -1.11
C LEU A 727 30.08 9.45 -2.14
N ASP A 728 30.77 8.33 -1.90
CA ASP A 728 31.58 7.66 -2.91
C ASP A 728 30.72 6.93 -3.97
N SER A 729 31.35 6.25 -4.93
CA SER A 729 30.68 5.45 -5.96
C SER A 729 29.97 4.20 -5.45
N ALA A 730 30.28 3.73 -4.22
CA ALA A 730 29.56 2.64 -3.55
C ALA A 730 28.40 3.14 -2.67
N GLY A 731 28.21 4.46 -2.59
CA GLY A 731 27.19 5.12 -1.78
C GLY A 731 27.53 5.20 -0.29
N GLU A 732 28.78 5.01 0.10
CA GLU A 732 29.21 5.18 1.50
C GLU A 732 29.61 6.63 1.82
N VAL A 733 29.49 6.98 3.10
CA VAL A 733 29.63 8.37 3.58
C VAL A 733 31.09 8.74 3.75
N LEU A 734 31.61 9.61 2.88
CA LEU A 734 32.97 10.13 2.95
C LEU A 734 33.12 11.26 3.96
N ASP A 735 32.23 12.26 3.94
CA ASP A 735 32.31 13.46 4.77
C ASP A 735 30.95 14.19 4.88
N VAL A 736 30.77 15.02 5.91
CA VAL A 736 29.53 15.74 6.22
C VAL A 736 29.81 17.21 6.57
N LEU A 737 29.24 18.12 5.79
CA LEU A 737 29.40 19.57 5.97
C LEU A 737 28.08 20.26 6.36
N HIS A 738 28.02 20.76 7.59
CA HIS A 738 26.94 21.64 8.04
C HIS A 738 27.24 23.11 7.72
N ALA A 739 26.39 23.75 6.91
CA ALA A 739 26.58 25.10 6.35
C ALA A 739 25.31 25.97 6.47
N GLY A 740 24.69 25.96 7.66
CA GLY A 740 23.41 26.62 7.93
C GLY A 740 23.37 28.15 7.81
N SER A 741 24.47 28.83 7.44
CA SER A 741 24.49 30.28 7.18
C SER A 741 24.24 30.65 5.72
N LEU A 742 24.27 29.70 4.77
CA LEU A 742 24.09 29.96 3.33
C LEU A 742 22.77 30.70 3.04
N ASN A 743 21.68 30.15 3.56
CA ASN A 743 20.32 30.66 3.38
C ASN A 743 20.01 31.95 4.16
N LEU A 744 20.99 32.55 4.86
CA LEU A 744 20.79 33.88 5.46
C LEU A 744 20.64 34.94 4.36
N ARG A 745 19.66 35.84 4.56
CA ARG A 745 19.34 36.96 3.65
C ARG A 745 19.24 38.31 4.39
N GLY A 746 19.67 38.36 5.65
CA GLY A 746 19.71 39.58 6.44
C GLY A 746 20.84 40.52 6.02
N GLN A 747 20.61 41.83 6.14
CA GLN A 747 21.57 42.89 5.74
C GLN A 747 22.61 43.18 6.83
N SER A 748 22.75 42.32 7.85
CA SER A 748 23.75 42.49 8.91
C SER A 748 25.13 42.04 8.42
N VAL A 749 26.15 42.88 8.62
CA VAL A 749 27.55 42.58 8.25
C VAL A 749 28.03 41.24 8.85
N ASN A 750 27.57 40.89 10.06
CA ASN A 750 27.87 39.63 10.73
C ASN A 750 27.20 38.42 10.03
N GLU A 751 25.99 38.58 9.52
CA GLU A 751 25.27 37.51 8.78
C GLU A 751 25.86 37.31 7.39
N GLN A 752 26.20 38.42 6.71
CA GLN A 752 26.83 38.38 5.39
C GLN A 752 28.25 37.79 5.46
N GLN A 753 29.02 38.07 6.53
CA GLN A 753 30.30 37.41 6.78
C GLN A 753 30.13 35.91 7.05
N ARG A 754 29.10 35.49 7.81
CA ARG A 754 28.81 34.07 8.04
C ARG A 754 28.43 33.34 6.76
N LYS A 755 27.59 33.94 5.91
CA LYS A 755 27.28 33.40 4.57
C LYS A 755 28.57 33.21 3.77
N LYS A 756 29.45 34.22 3.73
CA LYS A 756 30.74 34.11 2.99
C LYS A 756 31.64 33.01 3.56
N ASN A 757 31.74 32.87 4.88
CA ASN A 757 32.51 31.80 5.52
C ASN A 757 31.95 30.41 5.14
N ASP A 758 30.63 30.23 5.14
CA ASP A 758 30.01 28.94 4.75
C ASP A 758 30.12 28.68 3.24
N GLN A 759 30.04 29.71 2.38
CA GLN A 759 30.34 29.58 0.94
C GLN A 759 31.78 29.07 0.72
N GLN A 760 32.77 29.62 1.45
CA GLN A 760 34.16 29.16 1.36
C GLN A 760 34.38 27.74 1.90
N ARG A 761 33.61 27.31 2.91
CA ARG A 761 33.63 25.93 3.42
C ARG A 761 33.07 24.94 2.40
N VAL A 762 31.96 25.27 1.73
CA VAL A 762 31.40 24.45 0.63
C VAL A 762 32.34 24.41 -0.57
N GLN A 763 32.95 25.55 -0.94
CA GLN A 763 33.95 25.60 -2.01
C GLN A 763 35.13 24.66 -1.74
N LYS A 764 35.68 24.68 -0.52
CA LYS A 764 36.76 23.75 -0.13
C LYS A 764 36.30 22.28 -0.18
N PHE A 765 35.12 21.98 0.37
CA PHE A 765 34.56 20.62 0.37
C PHE A 765 34.34 20.06 -1.06
N MET A 766 33.91 20.91 -2.00
CA MET A 766 33.83 20.54 -3.42
C MET A 766 35.21 20.27 -4.05
N MET A 767 36.22 21.08 -3.72
CA MET A 767 37.61 20.89 -4.19
C MET A 767 38.27 19.63 -3.58
N ASP A 768 38.03 19.36 -2.29
CA ASP A 768 38.61 18.24 -1.54
C ASP A 768 38.07 16.88 -2.04
N HIS A 769 36.77 16.81 -2.38
CA HIS A 769 36.07 15.54 -2.68
C HIS A 769 35.66 15.34 -4.16
N GLN A 770 35.75 16.38 -4.99
CA GLN A 770 35.46 16.36 -6.44
C GLN A 770 34.19 15.58 -6.84
N PRO A 771 32.98 16.04 -6.46
CA PRO A 771 31.73 15.36 -6.82
C PRO A 771 31.44 15.37 -8.32
N HIS A 772 30.81 14.30 -8.82
CA HIS A 772 30.39 14.19 -10.22
C HIS A 772 29.07 14.94 -10.49
N VAL A 773 28.19 14.97 -9.50
CA VAL A 773 26.85 15.60 -9.52
C VAL A 773 26.47 16.09 -8.11
N VAL A 774 25.72 17.20 -8.05
CA VAL A 774 25.09 17.69 -6.80
C VAL A 774 23.59 17.39 -6.85
N VAL A 775 23.05 16.69 -5.85
CA VAL A 775 21.60 16.51 -5.68
C VAL A 775 21.09 17.39 -4.54
N LEU A 776 20.06 18.18 -4.82
CA LEU A 776 19.43 19.07 -3.86
C LEU A 776 18.01 18.59 -3.53
N GLY A 777 17.72 18.37 -2.26
CA GLY A 777 16.41 17.94 -1.81
C GLY A 777 15.33 19.01 -2.02
N ALA A 778 14.22 18.62 -2.64
CA ALA A 778 13.11 19.51 -2.97
C ALA A 778 12.16 19.76 -1.76
N ALA A 779 12.70 20.15 -0.60
CA ALA A 779 11.90 20.31 0.64
C ALA A 779 10.85 21.43 0.60
N ASN A 780 11.13 22.57 -0.05
CA ASN A 780 10.22 23.74 -0.18
C ASN A 780 10.85 24.82 -1.09
N LEU A 781 10.07 25.88 -1.38
CA LEU A 781 10.47 27.04 -2.19
C LEU A 781 11.82 27.70 -1.80
N SER A 782 12.31 27.55 -0.56
CA SER A 782 13.66 28.03 -0.18
C SER A 782 14.78 27.34 -0.96
N CYS A 783 14.57 26.10 -1.43
CA CYS A 783 15.54 25.34 -2.20
C CYS A 783 15.83 25.95 -3.59
N THR A 784 14.97 26.83 -4.12
CA THR A 784 15.28 27.63 -5.32
C THR A 784 16.49 28.54 -5.06
N ARG A 785 16.46 29.27 -3.95
CA ARG A 785 17.51 30.20 -3.50
C ARG A 785 18.78 29.50 -3.03
N LEU A 786 18.67 28.23 -2.64
CA LEU A 786 19.81 27.39 -2.32
C LEU A 786 20.49 26.84 -3.59
N LYS A 787 19.73 26.47 -4.64
CA LYS A 787 20.26 26.15 -5.97
C LYS A 787 21.02 27.35 -6.56
N GLU A 788 20.44 28.56 -6.46
CA GLU A 788 21.15 29.83 -6.77
C GLU A 788 22.46 29.99 -5.99
N ASP A 789 22.43 29.83 -4.66
CA ASP A 789 23.62 29.98 -3.79
C ASP A 789 24.72 28.96 -4.10
N ILE A 790 24.37 27.75 -4.53
CA ILE A 790 25.32 26.68 -4.89
C ILE A 790 25.90 26.93 -6.29
N TYR A 791 25.09 27.33 -7.28
CA TYR A 791 25.61 27.79 -8.58
C TYR A 791 26.57 28.98 -8.42
N GLU A 792 26.28 29.91 -7.51
CA GLU A 792 27.18 31.01 -7.14
C GLU A 792 28.54 30.53 -6.61
N ILE A 793 28.63 29.35 -6.00
CA ILE A 793 29.88 28.78 -5.48
C ILE A 793 30.64 28.05 -6.59
N ILE A 794 29.94 27.22 -7.38
CA ILE A 794 30.51 26.50 -8.53
C ILE A 794 31.09 27.49 -9.56
N PHE A 795 30.36 28.56 -9.87
CA PHE A 795 30.83 29.59 -10.81
C PHE A 795 32.13 30.25 -10.34
N LYS A 796 32.21 30.65 -9.06
CA LYS A 796 33.43 31.26 -8.48
C LYS A 796 34.59 30.27 -8.42
N MET A 797 34.33 28.99 -8.14
CA MET A 797 35.33 27.93 -8.17
C MET A 797 35.97 27.79 -9.56
N VAL A 798 35.17 27.84 -10.63
CA VAL A 798 35.65 27.78 -12.01
C VAL A 798 36.33 29.09 -12.45
N GLU A 799 35.88 30.26 -11.98
CA GLU A 799 36.49 31.56 -12.30
C GLU A 799 37.82 31.81 -11.57
N ASP A 800 37.88 31.56 -10.26
CA ASP A 800 39.06 31.82 -9.42
C ASP A 800 40.14 30.72 -9.51
N ASN A 801 39.75 29.45 -9.69
CA ASN A 801 40.63 28.28 -9.57
C ASN A 801 40.60 27.27 -10.76
N PRO A 802 40.65 27.69 -12.04
CA PRO A 802 40.56 26.82 -13.23
C PRO A 802 41.79 25.91 -13.49
N ARG A 803 42.57 25.60 -12.46
CA ARG A 803 43.67 24.60 -12.47
C ARG A 803 43.57 23.58 -11.34
N ASP A 804 42.77 23.88 -10.32
CA ASP A 804 42.56 23.04 -9.15
C ASP A 804 41.23 22.27 -9.28
N VAL A 805 40.32 22.75 -10.14
CA VAL A 805 39.20 22.00 -10.72
C VAL A 805 39.80 20.96 -11.69
N GLY A 806 39.69 19.67 -11.35
CA GLY A 806 40.12 18.58 -12.23
C GLY A 806 39.12 18.32 -13.37
N HIS A 807 39.54 17.58 -14.41
CA HIS A 807 38.65 17.20 -15.53
C HIS A 807 37.43 16.40 -15.07
N GLU A 808 37.53 15.66 -13.97
CA GLU A 808 36.38 14.99 -13.32
C GLU A 808 35.31 15.97 -12.79
N MET A 809 35.56 17.28 -12.75
CA MET A 809 34.61 18.31 -12.33
C MET A 809 34.10 19.21 -13.47
N ASP A 810 34.56 19.01 -14.71
CA ASP A 810 33.98 19.65 -15.88
C ASP A 810 32.48 19.26 -15.99
N ASN A 811 31.62 20.23 -16.33
CA ASN A 811 30.16 20.08 -16.44
C ASN A 811 29.43 19.55 -15.18
N LEU A 812 29.82 20.01 -13.98
CA LEU A 812 29.12 19.72 -12.71
C LEU A 812 27.67 20.29 -12.66
N ASN A 813 26.69 19.41 -12.78
CA ASN A 813 25.26 19.75 -12.71
C ASN A 813 24.69 19.74 -11.27
N ILE A 814 23.61 20.52 -11.06
CA ILE A 814 22.77 20.48 -9.85
C ILE A 814 21.36 20.02 -10.23
N VAL A 815 20.95 18.84 -9.74
CA VAL A 815 19.61 18.27 -9.96
C VAL A 815 18.76 18.36 -8.69
N TYR A 816 17.44 18.51 -8.82
CA TYR A 816 16.54 18.31 -7.69
C TYR A 816 16.22 16.84 -7.51
N GLY A 817 16.20 16.39 -6.25
CA GLY A 817 15.75 15.05 -5.86
C GLY A 817 14.48 15.10 -5.01
N ASP A 818 13.61 14.13 -5.26
CA ASP A 818 12.36 13.89 -4.53
C ASP A 818 12.66 13.48 -3.07
N GLU A 819 12.26 14.32 -2.10
CA GLU A 819 12.48 14.05 -0.68
C GLU A 819 11.44 13.09 -0.05
N SER A 820 10.43 12.62 -0.79
CA SER A 820 9.34 11.80 -0.24
C SER A 820 9.83 10.45 0.30
N LEU A 821 10.66 9.72 -0.45
CA LEU A 821 11.27 8.45 0.00
C LEU A 821 12.40 8.67 1.03
N PRO A 822 13.34 9.62 0.85
CA PRO A 822 14.32 9.97 1.88
C PRO A 822 13.73 10.35 3.25
N HIS A 823 12.53 10.96 3.31
CA HIS A 823 11.81 11.23 4.56
C HIS A 823 11.38 9.95 5.30
N LEU A 824 11.02 8.89 4.56
CA LEU A 824 10.69 7.59 5.15
C LEU A 824 11.96 6.93 5.72
N TYR A 825 13.04 6.92 4.94
CA TYR A 825 14.32 6.39 5.38
C TYR A 825 14.88 7.12 6.60
N GLU A 826 14.76 8.45 6.72
CA GLU A 826 15.16 9.19 7.93
C GLU A 826 14.51 8.66 9.23
N ASN A 827 13.29 8.14 9.13
CA ASN A 827 12.49 7.70 10.28
C ASN A 827 12.37 6.17 10.40
N SER A 828 12.99 5.42 9.48
CA SER A 828 12.96 3.95 9.48
C SER A 828 13.83 3.33 10.58
N ARG A 829 13.57 2.04 10.86
CA ARG A 829 14.51 1.23 11.67
C ARG A 829 15.83 1.01 10.92
N ILE A 830 15.75 0.60 9.66
CA ILE A 830 16.90 0.18 8.86
C ILE A 830 17.96 1.28 8.71
N SER A 831 17.60 2.57 8.71
CA SER A 831 18.60 3.65 8.66
C SER A 831 19.27 3.92 10.01
N VAL A 832 18.66 3.55 11.13
CA VAL A 832 19.32 3.58 12.45
C VAL A 832 20.31 2.42 12.55
N ASP A 833 19.98 1.26 11.98
CA ASP A 833 20.87 0.10 11.97
C ASP A 833 22.06 0.30 11.01
N GLN A 834 21.81 0.79 9.78
CA GLN A 834 22.86 1.07 8.78
C GLN A 834 23.74 2.29 9.13
N LEU A 835 23.22 3.29 9.83
CA LEU A 835 23.94 4.54 10.15
C LEU A 835 23.82 4.90 11.65
N PRO A 836 24.32 4.05 12.57
CA PRO A 836 24.00 4.04 14.01
C PRO A 836 24.62 5.19 14.83
N SER A 837 25.10 6.25 14.19
CA SER A 837 25.59 7.49 14.82
C SER A 837 25.19 8.78 14.09
N GLN A 838 24.36 8.69 13.04
CA GLN A 838 24.07 9.84 12.18
C GLN A 838 22.72 10.53 12.48
N GLU A 839 22.71 11.86 12.46
CA GLU A 839 21.49 12.66 12.59
C GLU A 839 20.48 12.34 11.48
N GLY A 840 19.18 12.52 11.74
CA GLY A 840 18.12 12.24 10.77
C GLY A 840 18.30 12.96 9.43
N ILE A 841 18.70 14.24 9.47
CA ILE A 841 18.97 15.05 8.27
C ILE A 841 20.17 14.53 7.45
N ILE A 842 21.14 13.86 8.10
CA ILE A 842 22.26 13.20 7.42
C ILE A 842 21.75 11.91 6.78
N ARG A 843 20.98 11.08 7.50
CA ARG A 843 20.36 9.85 6.96
C ARG A 843 19.43 10.15 5.78
N ARG A 844 18.70 11.27 5.80
CA ARG A 844 17.92 11.79 4.65
C ARG A 844 18.82 12.13 3.46
N ALA A 845 19.91 12.86 3.67
CA ALA A 845 20.84 13.24 2.60
C ALA A 845 21.56 12.03 2.00
N VAL A 846 21.93 11.02 2.81
CA VAL A 846 22.45 9.74 2.32
C VAL A 846 21.43 9.03 1.43
N ALA A 847 20.17 8.91 1.87
CA ALA A 847 19.11 8.32 1.05
C ALA A 847 18.85 9.08 -0.26
N LEU A 848 18.91 10.42 -0.23
CA LEU A 848 18.76 11.26 -1.41
C LEU A 848 19.88 11.01 -2.44
N GLY A 849 21.14 10.90 -1.97
CA GLY A 849 22.29 10.60 -2.83
C GLY A 849 22.25 9.16 -3.36
N ARG A 850 22.04 8.18 -2.48
CA ARG A 850 21.91 6.76 -2.85
C ARG A 850 20.75 6.49 -3.81
N TYR A 851 19.64 7.24 -3.73
CA TYR A 851 18.52 7.09 -4.66
C TYR A 851 18.90 7.56 -6.08
N LEU A 852 19.77 8.57 -6.22
CA LEU A 852 20.32 8.98 -7.52
C LEU A 852 21.35 7.98 -8.07
N GLN A 853 22.04 7.25 -7.19
CA GLN A 853 23.01 6.20 -7.56
C GLN A 853 22.33 4.88 -7.92
N ASN A 854 21.30 4.45 -7.19
CA ASN A 854 20.54 3.24 -7.48
C ASN A 854 19.11 3.31 -6.89
N PRO A 855 18.12 3.78 -7.68
CA PRO A 855 16.73 3.89 -7.23
C PRO A 855 16.16 2.58 -6.67
N LEU A 856 16.46 1.47 -7.35
CA LEU A 856 16.02 0.12 -7.02
C LEU A 856 16.47 -0.30 -5.61
N ALA A 857 17.77 -0.19 -5.32
CA ALA A 857 18.33 -0.61 -4.04
C ALA A 857 17.79 0.24 -2.88
N MET A 858 17.65 1.56 -3.07
CA MET A 858 17.08 2.43 -2.04
C MET A 858 15.60 2.15 -1.76
N VAL A 859 14.79 1.86 -2.79
CA VAL A 859 13.42 1.39 -2.58
C VAL A 859 13.41 0.05 -1.85
N ALA A 860 14.32 -0.86 -2.19
CA ALA A 860 14.44 -2.17 -1.55
C ALA A 860 14.72 -2.10 -0.04
N THR A 861 15.48 -1.09 0.43
CA THR A 861 15.72 -0.91 1.88
C THR A 861 14.44 -0.75 2.70
N LEU A 862 13.36 -0.20 2.12
CA LEU A 862 12.09 0.07 2.80
C LEU A 862 11.05 -1.07 2.65
N CYS A 863 11.38 -2.11 1.88
CA CYS A 863 10.57 -3.32 1.69
C CYS A 863 10.80 -4.40 2.77
N GLY A 864 11.57 -4.10 3.82
CA GLY A 864 11.82 -5.02 4.94
C GLY A 864 10.57 -5.39 5.76
N PRO A 865 10.70 -6.18 6.85
CA PRO A 865 9.57 -6.77 7.59
C PRO A 865 8.53 -5.78 8.10
N ALA A 866 8.93 -4.54 8.40
CA ALA A 866 8.04 -3.47 8.84
C ALA A 866 7.18 -2.86 7.71
N ARG A 867 7.44 -3.22 6.44
CA ARG A 867 6.76 -2.74 5.22
C ARG A 867 6.65 -1.21 5.14
N GLU A 868 7.68 -0.49 5.57
CA GLU A 868 7.69 0.97 5.69
C GLU A 868 7.40 1.67 4.35
N ILE A 869 7.78 1.05 3.23
CA ILE A 869 7.44 1.45 1.86
C ILE A 869 5.94 1.70 1.62
N LEU A 870 5.04 1.04 2.36
CA LEU A 870 3.58 1.26 2.26
C LEU A 870 3.13 2.66 2.71
N SER A 871 4.03 3.42 3.36
CA SER A 871 3.84 4.82 3.74
C SER A 871 4.22 5.81 2.63
N TRP A 872 4.83 5.34 1.53
CA TRP A 872 5.11 6.16 0.36
C TRP A 872 3.82 6.44 -0.39
N LYS A 873 3.45 7.72 -0.45
CA LYS A 873 2.22 8.17 -1.10
C LYS A 873 2.45 8.28 -2.59
N LEU A 874 1.92 7.33 -3.35
CA LEU A 874 2.06 7.30 -4.80
C LEU A 874 0.78 7.76 -5.50
N ASN A 875 -0.39 7.51 -4.91
CA ASN A 875 -1.67 7.85 -5.53
C ASN A 875 -2.63 8.47 -4.50
N PRO A 876 -3.30 9.61 -4.78
CA PRO A 876 -4.25 10.23 -3.84
C PRO A 876 -5.37 9.29 -3.35
N LEU A 877 -5.75 8.32 -4.19
CA LEU A 877 -6.82 7.36 -3.92
C LEU A 877 -6.34 6.06 -3.26
N GLU A 878 -5.03 5.88 -3.00
CA GLU A 878 -4.45 4.65 -2.44
C GLU A 878 -5.09 4.18 -1.12
N ASN A 879 -5.76 5.08 -0.40
CA ASN A 879 -6.55 4.82 0.81
C ASN A 879 -7.74 3.84 0.60
N PHE A 880 -8.12 3.52 -0.64
CA PHE A 880 -9.11 2.49 -0.96
C PHE A 880 -8.52 1.07 -1.06
N LEU A 881 -7.19 0.95 -1.18
CA LEU A 881 -6.47 -0.32 -1.24
C LEU A 881 -6.10 -0.79 0.18
N THR A 882 -6.06 -2.09 0.42
CA THR A 882 -5.55 -2.64 1.69
C THR A 882 -4.02 -2.63 1.72
N PRO A 883 -3.37 -2.67 2.90
CA PRO A 883 -1.92 -2.77 3.01
C PRO A 883 -1.35 -3.98 2.24
N ASP A 884 -2.05 -5.11 2.25
CA ASP A 884 -1.63 -6.34 1.58
C ASP A 884 -1.89 -6.31 0.07
N GLU A 885 -3.01 -5.71 -0.40
CA GLU A 885 -3.23 -5.42 -1.82
C GLU A 885 -2.06 -4.56 -2.36
N LYS A 886 -1.71 -3.46 -1.67
CA LYS A 886 -0.58 -2.60 -2.04
C LYS A 886 0.78 -3.33 -1.98
N TYR A 887 1.00 -4.19 -0.99
CA TYR A 887 2.29 -4.88 -0.82
C TYR A 887 2.51 -5.96 -1.88
N GLY A 888 1.49 -6.76 -2.22
CA GLY A 888 1.62 -7.77 -3.28
C GLY A 888 1.96 -7.14 -4.65
N MET A 889 1.36 -5.98 -4.96
CA MET A 889 1.70 -5.22 -6.16
C MET A 889 3.14 -4.65 -6.14
N ILE A 890 3.62 -4.19 -4.98
CA ILE A 890 5.02 -3.82 -4.79
C ILE A 890 5.93 -5.03 -5.02
N GLU A 891 5.59 -6.19 -4.46
CA GLU A 891 6.38 -7.42 -4.58
C GLU A 891 6.50 -7.88 -6.05
N GLN A 892 5.39 -7.95 -6.79
CA GLN A 892 5.39 -8.29 -8.23
C GLN A 892 6.31 -7.37 -9.04
N VAL A 893 6.18 -6.04 -8.86
CA VAL A 893 7.02 -5.04 -9.55
C VAL A 893 8.49 -5.15 -9.15
N MET A 894 8.79 -5.22 -7.86
CA MET A 894 10.18 -5.30 -7.38
C MET A 894 10.85 -6.59 -7.86
N VAL A 895 10.15 -7.73 -7.85
CA VAL A 895 10.67 -9.01 -8.36
C VAL A 895 11.01 -8.93 -9.85
N ASP A 896 10.12 -8.38 -10.69
CA ASP A 896 10.39 -8.23 -12.12
C ASP A 896 11.58 -7.31 -12.39
N VAL A 897 11.67 -6.16 -11.72
CA VAL A 897 12.78 -5.22 -11.91
C VAL A 897 14.10 -5.82 -11.42
N THR A 898 14.13 -6.38 -10.22
CA THR A 898 15.39 -6.87 -9.62
C THR A 898 15.99 -8.03 -10.40
N ASN A 899 15.19 -8.98 -10.90
CA ASN A 899 15.71 -10.09 -11.71
C ASN A 899 16.18 -9.60 -13.10
N GLN A 900 15.51 -8.63 -13.73
CA GLN A 900 15.96 -8.12 -15.03
C GLN A 900 17.20 -7.22 -14.94
N VAL A 901 17.35 -6.44 -13.86
CA VAL A 901 18.59 -5.68 -13.61
C VAL A 901 19.72 -6.65 -13.28
N GLY A 902 19.48 -7.61 -12.38
CA GLY A 902 20.48 -8.51 -11.82
C GLY A 902 21.13 -7.95 -10.56
N LEU A 903 21.93 -8.78 -9.88
CA LEU A 903 22.63 -8.39 -8.65
C LEU A 903 24.10 -8.84 -8.65
N ASP A 904 25.01 -7.89 -8.46
CA ASP A 904 26.42 -8.17 -8.16
C ASP A 904 26.56 -8.69 -6.72
N LEU A 905 26.91 -9.97 -6.57
CA LEU A 905 27.06 -10.63 -5.27
C LEU A 905 28.20 -10.06 -4.43
N ASN A 906 29.28 -9.59 -5.07
CA ASN A 906 30.45 -9.07 -4.37
C ASN A 906 30.16 -7.68 -3.78
N LEU A 907 29.50 -6.81 -4.56
CA LEU A 907 29.04 -5.50 -4.08
C LEU A 907 27.94 -5.63 -3.03
N ALA A 908 26.95 -6.53 -3.23
CA ALA A 908 25.88 -6.76 -2.26
C ALA A 908 26.41 -7.32 -0.93
N THR A 909 27.45 -8.17 -0.95
CA THR A 909 28.08 -8.69 0.28
C THR A 909 28.94 -7.64 0.98
N SER A 910 29.48 -6.67 0.24
CA SER A 910 30.34 -5.60 0.78
C SER A 910 29.56 -4.41 1.36
N HIS A 911 28.36 -4.13 0.83
CA HIS A 911 27.55 -2.96 1.18
C HIS A 911 26.12 -3.34 1.58
N GLU A 912 25.80 -3.20 2.87
CA GLU A 912 24.51 -3.60 3.46
C GLU A 912 23.29 -3.00 2.73
N TRP A 913 23.40 -1.76 2.26
CA TRP A 913 22.30 -1.08 1.58
C TRP A 913 22.02 -1.61 0.17
N LEU A 914 23.03 -2.20 -0.49
CA LEU A 914 22.87 -2.92 -1.76
C LEU A 914 22.28 -4.31 -1.51
N PHE A 915 22.64 -4.97 -0.40
CA PHE A 915 22.11 -6.28 0.00
C PHE A 915 20.58 -6.32 0.13
N CYS A 916 19.92 -5.20 0.45
CA CYS A 916 18.44 -5.13 0.47
C CYS A 916 17.80 -5.53 -0.87
N SER A 917 18.51 -5.37 -2.00
CA SER A 917 18.05 -5.84 -3.32
C SER A 917 18.04 -7.38 -3.40
N PHE A 918 19.00 -8.05 -2.75
CA PHE A 918 19.00 -9.51 -2.60
C PHE A 918 17.76 -9.95 -1.84
N ALA A 919 17.37 -9.27 -0.75
CA ALA A 919 16.16 -9.60 0.02
C ALA A 919 14.82 -9.44 -0.75
N ILE A 920 14.84 -9.04 -2.02
CA ILE A 920 13.67 -8.93 -2.92
C ILE A 920 13.71 -9.97 -4.04
N TYR A 921 14.86 -10.10 -4.70
CA TYR A 921 15.24 -11.26 -5.51
C TYR A 921 14.90 -12.56 -4.75
N ILE A 922 15.18 -12.51 -3.45
CA ILE A 922 15.37 -13.59 -2.50
C ILE A 922 14.69 -13.18 -1.17
N TRP A 923 13.45 -12.63 -1.23
CA TRP A 923 12.52 -12.61 -0.05
C TRP A 923 12.52 -14.00 0.64
N ALA A 924 12.59 -15.02 -0.22
CA ALA A 924 12.61 -16.45 0.08
C ALA A 924 13.89 -17.03 0.74
N TRP A 925 14.98 -16.26 0.98
CA TRP A 925 16.28 -16.86 1.33
C TRP A 925 17.29 -16.02 2.16
N THR A 926 16.87 -15.18 3.10
CA THR A 926 17.79 -14.62 4.15
C THR A 926 18.38 -15.69 5.11
N GLN A 927 18.38 -16.96 4.70
CA GLN A 927 18.23 -18.11 5.60
C GLN A 927 18.89 -19.43 5.12
N LYS A 928 19.39 -19.53 3.88
CA LYS A 928 19.90 -20.79 3.29
C LYS A 928 21.43 -20.83 3.22
N SER A 929 22.06 -21.57 4.14
CA SER A 929 23.52 -21.79 4.18
C SER A 929 24.06 -22.79 3.15
N SER A 930 23.20 -23.34 2.28
CA SER A 930 23.56 -24.26 1.21
C SER A 930 22.52 -24.17 0.09
N PHE A 931 22.98 -24.12 -1.16
CA PHE A 931 22.09 -24.11 -2.32
C PHE A 931 21.53 -25.51 -2.62
N SER A 932 20.23 -25.60 -2.85
CA SER A 932 19.52 -26.80 -3.32
C SER A 932 19.14 -26.65 -4.79
N ALA A 933 18.89 -27.76 -5.50
CA ALA A 933 18.99 -27.80 -6.96
C ALA A 933 17.95 -26.95 -7.71
N LYS A 934 16.66 -27.04 -7.36
CA LYS A 934 15.60 -26.26 -8.02
C LYS A 934 15.69 -24.78 -7.68
N VAL A 935 15.97 -24.51 -6.40
CA VAL A 935 16.15 -23.18 -5.82
C VAL A 935 17.33 -22.48 -6.51
N PHE A 936 18.48 -23.15 -6.68
CA PHE A 936 19.62 -22.66 -7.46
C PHE A 936 19.28 -22.31 -8.91
N ILE A 937 18.61 -23.22 -9.65
CA ILE A 937 18.21 -23.00 -11.06
C ILE A 937 17.39 -21.71 -11.22
N ASN A 938 16.42 -21.49 -10.33
CA ASN A 938 15.58 -20.29 -10.38
C ASN A 938 16.34 -18.98 -10.17
N ALA A 939 17.48 -19.01 -9.46
CA ALA A 939 18.20 -17.81 -9.06
C ALA A 939 19.47 -17.53 -9.85
N VAL A 940 20.26 -18.53 -10.25
CA VAL A 940 21.66 -18.29 -10.66
C VAL A 940 21.79 -17.35 -11.87
N GLY A 941 20.88 -17.40 -12.84
CA GLY A 941 21.01 -16.65 -14.11
C GLY A 941 20.99 -15.12 -14.01
N PHE A 942 20.54 -14.54 -12.89
CA PHE A 942 20.55 -13.08 -12.69
C PHE A 942 21.50 -12.63 -11.55
N LEU A 943 22.31 -13.54 -11.00
CA LEU A 943 23.37 -13.24 -10.03
C LEU A 943 24.69 -13.03 -10.77
N ARG A 944 25.27 -11.84 -10.65
CA ARG A 944 26.53 -11.43 -11.31
C ARG A 944 27.72 -11.65 -10.39
N VAL A 945 28.80 -12.21 -10.91
CA VAL A 945 30.10 -12.34 -10.22
C VAL A 945 31.21 -11.69 -11.06
N ARG A 946 31.54 -10.42 -10.78
CA ARG A 946 32.66 -9.73 -11.45
C ARG A 946 34.02 -10.29 -11.00
N ARG A 947 34.94 -10.47 -11.96
CA ARG A 947 36.38 -10.78 -11.74
C ARG A 947 37.19 -9.57 -11.16
N SER A 948 36.55 -8.66 -10.42
CA SER A 948 37.13 -7.38 -9.99
C SER A 948 37.38 -7.27 -8.47
N GLY A 949 38.54 -6.75 -8.08
CA GLY A 949 38.88 -6.44 -6.68
C GLY A 949 39.62 -7.57 -5.98
N LEU A 950 39.23 -7.93 -4.76
CA LEU A 950 39.89 -8.97 -3.96
C LEU A 950 39.81 -10.37 -4.60
N THR A 951 38.83 -10.62 -5.48
CA THR A 951 38.67 -11.86 -6.24
C THR A 951 39.78 -12.04 -7.29
N SER A 952 40.23 -10.97 -7.95
CA SER A 952 41.36 -11.00 -8.90
C SER A 952 42.71 -11.41 -8.26
N SER A 953 42.81 -11.39 -6.92
CA SER A 953 43.96 -11.91 -6.16
C SER A 953 43.77 -13.33 -5.61
N SER A 954 42.62 -13.97 -5.84
CA SER A 954 42.36 -15.35 -5.42
C SER A 954 42.62 -16.34 -6.55
N SER A 955 43.24 -17.49 -6.24
CA SER A 955 43.48 -18.56 -7.22
C SER A 955 42.24 -19.44 -7.47
N GLN A 956 41.07 -18.82 -7.54
CA GLN A 956 39.78 -19.48 -7.76
C GLN A 956 39.28 -19.16 -9.17
N PHE A 957 38.95 -20.20 -9.92
CA PHE A 957 38.39 -20.07 -11.27
C PHE A 957 36.95 -19.53 -11.18
N ILE A 958 36.70 -18.39 -11.84
CA ILE A 958 35.38 -17.74 -12.00
C ILE A 958 35.12 -17.73 -13.50
N ASP A 959 33.97 -18.22 -13.98
CA ASP A 959 33.70 -18.26 -15.43
C ASP A 959 33.52 -16.83 -15.97
N LEU A 960 33.94 -16.57 -17.21
CA LEU A 960 33.64 -15.30 -17.90
C LEU A 960 32.14 -15.11 -18.12
N LEU A 961 31.37 -16.19 -18.16
CA LEU A 961 29.93 -16.18 -18.33
C LEU A 961 29.18 -15.85 -17.03
N ASP A 962 29.80 -15.99 -15.85
CA ASP A 962 29.23 -15.58 -14.54
C ASP A 962 29.09 -14.04 -14.42
N ASP A 963 29.65 -13.29 -15.38
CA ASP A 963 29.51 -11.85 -15.56
C ASP A 963 28.43 -11.49 -16.63
N THR A 964 27.50 -12.40 -16.91
CA THR A 964 26.43 -12.24 -17.93
C THR A 964 25.08 -12.79 -17.45
N ARG A 965 23.94 -12.34 -18.01
CA ARG A 965 22.63 -12.95 -17.71
C ARG A 965 22.39 -14.32 -18.36
N ILE A 966 23.41 -14.94 -18.95
CA ILE A 966 23.30 -16.25 -19.59
C ILE A 966 23.14 -17.29 -18.47
N HIS A 967 22.11 -18.12 -18.51
CA HIS A 967 21.95 -19.17 -17.50
C HIS A 967 22.96 -20.32 -17.74
N PRO A 968 23.55 -20.94 -16.69
CA PRO A 968 24.50 -22.05 -16.82
C PRO A 968 24.04 -23.23 -17.70
N GLU A 969 22.73 -23.48 -17.80
CA GLU A 969 22.18 -24.50 -18.72
C GLU A 969 22.45 -24.21 -20.22
N SER A 970 22.78 -22.96 -20.54
CA SER A 970 23.03 -22.43 -21.88
C SER A 970 24.49 -22.00 -22.12
N TYR A 971 25.41 -22.22 -21.17
CA TYR A 971 26.84 -21.89 -21.35
C TYR A 971 27.42 -22.58 -22.60
N SER A 972 27.02 -23.82 -22.87
CA SER A 972 27.41 -24.55 -24.09
C SER A 972 26.92 -23.89 -25.40
N LEU A 973 25.78 -23.18 -25.37
CA LEU A 973 25.28 -22.44 -26.53
C LEU A 973 26.09 -21.15 -26.77
N ALA A 974 26.53 -20.49 -25.70
CA ALA A 974 27.40 -19.32 -25.75
C ALA A 974 28.83 -19.68 -26.19
N GLN A 975 29.36 -20.78 -25.65
CA GLN A 975 30.64 -21.39 -26.01
C GLN A 975 30.66 -21.83 -27.49
N ASP A 976 29.62 -22.51 -27.99
CA ASP A 976 29.48 -22.84 -29.42
C ASP A 976 29.54 -21.58 -30.30
N LEU A 977 28.73 -20.56 -29.97
CA LEU A 977 28.63 -19.31 -30.75
C LEU A 977 29.97 -18.56 -30.78
N ALA A 978 30.63 -18.41 -29.63
CA ALA A 978 31.95 -17.76 -29.54
C ALA A 978 33.01 -18.55 -30.33
N LYS A 979 33.03 -19.88 -30.21
CA LYS A 979 34.02 -20.76 -30.89
C LYS A 979 33.85 -20.78 -32.41
N ASP A 980 32.62 -20.66 -32.92
CA ASP A 980 32.37 -20.51 -34.35
C ASP A 980 32.86 -19.14 -34.86
N ILE A 981 32.50 -18.03 -34.20
CA ILE A 981 32.93 -16.67 -34.59
C ILE A 981 34.45 -16.53 -34.56
N TYR A 982 35.11 -17.09 -33.53
CA TYR A 982 36.56 -17.09 -33.37
C TYR A 982 37.29 -17.78 -34.55
N ARG A 983 36.71 -18.88 -35.06
CA ARG A 983 37.20 -19.57 -36.26
C ARG A 983 36.95 -18.79 -37.54
N GLU A 984 35.81 -18.11 -37.66
CA GLU A 984 35.48 -17.29 -38.83
C GLU A 984 36.36 -16.03 -38.94
N ASP A 985 36.84 -15.46 -37.83
CA ASP A 985 37.87 -14.40 -37.83
C ASP A 985 39.30 -14.93 -38.15
N GLY A 986 39.45 -16.24 -38.34
CA GLY A 986 40.66 -16.89 -38.87
C GLY A 986 41.60 -17.51 -37.84
N ASN A 987 41.20 -17.61 -36.57
CA ASN A 987 42.01 -18.26 -35.52
C ASN A 987 41.71 -19.76 -35.43
N ASP A 988 42.43 -20.57 -36.22
CA ASP A 988 42.22 -22.02 -36.37
C ASP A 988 43.36 -22.84 -35.74
N ASP A 989 43.67 -22.55 -34.46
CA ASP A 989 44.70 -23.25 -33.68
C ASP A 989 44.19 -24.58 -33.06
N ALA A 990 45.06 -25.59 -33.03
CA ALA A 990 44.66 -27.00 -32.90
C ALA A 990 45.13 -27.69 -31.60
N ASN A 991 44.96 -27.03 -30.45
CA ASN A 991 45.22 -27.59 -29.11
C ASN A 991 43.94 -27.57 -28.23
N ASP A 992 44.08 -27.97 -26.96
CA ASP A 992 43.00 -28.44 -26.06
C ASP A 992 41.73 -27.56 -26.00
N ASP A 993 40.58 -28.24 -25.96
CA ASP A 993 39.26 -27.64 -26.27
C ASP A 993 38.79 -26.54 -25.30
N ASP A 994 39.24 -26.57 -24.03
CA ASP A 994 38.75 -25.71 -22.95
C ASP A 994 39.44 -24.33 -22.93
N ASP A 995 40.77 -24.27 -23.03
CA ASP A 995 41.53 -23.00 -23.13
C ASP A 995 41.07 -22.20 -24.37
N VAL A 996 40.75 -22.90 -25.46
CA VAL A 996 40.21 -22.31 -26.70
C VAL A 996 38.81 -21.74 -26.49
N LEU A 997 38.03 -22.22 -25.53
CA LEU A 997 36.71 -21.65 -25.21
C LEU A 997 36.82 -20.34 -24.42
N GLU A 998 37.74 -20.24 -23.45
CA GLU A 998 37.96 -18.99 -22.73
C GLU A 998 38.49 -17.90 -23.69
N MET A 999 39.53 -18.22 -24.49
CA MET A 999 40.05 -17.30 -25.52
C MET A 999 38.99 -16.87 -26.55
N ALA A 1000 38.07 -17.75 -26.94
CA ALA A 1000 36.99 -17.41 -27.86
C ALA A 1000 35.98 -16.42 -27.23
N ILE A 1001 35.66 -16.58 -25.94
CA ILE A 1001 34.76 -15.68 -25.21
C ILE A 1001 35.42 -14.30 -25.01
N GLU A 1002 36.69 -14.25 -24.63
CA GLU A 1002 37.44 -12.98 -24.53
C GLU A 1002 37.49 -12.25 -25.86
N HIS A 1003 37.83 -12.96 -26.96
CA HIS A 1003 37.93 -12.39 -28.30
C HIS A 1003 36.61 -11.75 -28.79
N VAL A 1004 35.45 -12.37 -28.52
CA VAL A 1004 34.16 -11.77 -28.94
C VAL A 1004 33.72 -10.61 -28.04
N ARG A 1005 34.10 -10.61 -26.75
CA ARG A 1005 33.90 -9.48 -25.83
C ARG A 1005 34.82 -8.29 -26.17
N GLU A 1006 36.06 -8.53 -26.61
CA GLU A 1006 36.96 -7.50 -27.16
C GLU A 1006 36.48 -6.96 -28.52
N LYS A 1007 35.75 -7.76 -29.31
CA LYS A 1007 35.24 -7.39 -30.63
C LYS A 1007 33.71 -7.48 -30.77
N PRO A 1008 32.91 -6.66 -30.05
CA PRO A 1008 31.45 -6.70 -30.14
C PRO A 1008 30.87 -6.45 -31.54
N HIS A 1009 31.66 -5.88 -32.46
CA HIS A 1009 31.27 -5.69 -33.86
C HIS A 1009 31.14 -7.01 -34.65
N LEU A 1010 31.83 -8.08 -34.25
CA LEU A 1010 31.65 -9.41 -34.83
C LEU A 1010 30.26 -9.97 -34.47
N LEU A 1011 29.89 -9.90 -33.19
CA LEU A 1011 28.57 -10.34 -32.70
C LEU A 1011 27.42 -9.57 -33.38
N ARG A 1012 27.56 -8.24 -33.60
CA ARG A 1012 26.57 -7.43 -34.34
C ARG A 1012 26.36 -7.88 -35.79
N ALA A 1013 27.35 -8.52 -36.41
CA ALA A 1013 27.26 -9.01 -37.79
C ALA A 1013 26.54 -10.37 -37.91
N VAL A 1014 26.31 -11.09 -36.80
CA VAL A 1014 25.66 -12.41 -36.81
C VAL A 1014 24.15 -12.28 -36.92
N ASP A 1015 23.58 -12.84 -37.98
CA ASP A 1015 22.14 -13.13 -38.07
C ASP A 1015 21.82 -14.38 -37.24
N VAL A 1016 21.11 -14.16 -36.13
CA VAL A 1016 20.73 -15.22 -35.18
C VAL A 1016 19.74 -16.22 -35.80
N HIS A 1017 18.91 -15.80 -36.75
CA HIS A 1017 17.98 -16.71 -37.43
C HIS A 1017 18.73 -17.65 -38.38
N GLU A 1018 19.63 -17.13 -39.21
CA GLU A 1018 20.44 -17.97 -40.12
C GLU A 1018 21.34 -18.94 -39.33
N TYR A 1019 22.01 -18.47 -38.27
CA TYR A 1019 22.80 -19.32 -37.39
C TYR A 1019 21.95 -20.40 -36.68
N ALA A 1020 20.78 -20.03 -36.15
CA ALA A 1020 19.88 -20.99 -35.51
C ALA A 1020 19.29 -22.00 -36.50
N GLU A 1021 19.06 -21.64 -37.76
CA GLU A 1021 18.65 -22.58 -38.81
C GLU A 1021 19.79 -23.53 -39.19
N GLN A 1022 20.99 -23.00 -39.46
CA GLN A 1022 22.20 -23.76 -39.80
C GLN A 1022 22.57 -24.79 -38.73
N LYS A 1023 22.44 -24.44 -37.44
CA LYS A 1023 22.71 -25.33 -36.30
C LYS A 1023 21.52 -26.23 -35.93
N ASN A 1024 20.38 -26.13 -36.62
CA ASN A 1024 19.12 -26.83 -36.31
C ASN A 1024 18.64 -26.57 -34.86
N ARG A 1025 18.74 -25.31 -34.42
CA ARG A 1025 18.41 -24.77 -33.10
C ARG A 1025 17.37 -23.63 -33.17
N LEU A 1026 16.49 -23.62 -34.16
CA LEU A 1026 15.43 -22.59 -34.30
C LEU A 1026 14.54 -22.45 -33.06
N ASN A 1027 14.32 -23.53 -32.31
CA ASN A 1027 13.63 -23.53 -31.02
C ASN A 1027 14.38 -22.78 -29.89
N LYS A 1028 15.64 -22.38 -30.14
CA LYS A 1028 16.49 -21.59 -29.25
C LYS A 1028 16.93 -20.24 -29.84
N LYS A 1029 16.24 -19.75 -30.89
CA LYS A 1029 16.51 -18.45 -31.53
C LYS A 1029 16.52 -17.29 -30.52
N GLU A 1030 15.53 -17.20 -29.64
CA GLU A 1030 15.43 -16.07 -28.70
C GLU A 1030 16.48 -16.16 -27.57
N THR A 1031 16.82 -17.36 -27.12
CA THR A 1031 17.92 -17.61 -26.18
C THR A 1031 19.26 -17.25 -26.81
N LEU A 1032 19.50 -17.63 -28.08
CA LEU A 1032 20.71 -17.27 -28.84
C LEU A 1032 20.82 -15.76 -29.07
N ASN A 1033 19.71 -15.04 -29.22
CA ASN A 1033 19.74 -13.58 -29.34
C ASN A 1033 20.18 -12.90 -28.04
N ASP A 1034 19.66 -13.33 -26.88
CA ASP A 1034 20.09 -12.78 -25.59
C ASP A 1034 21.55 -13.15 -25.30
N ILE A 1035 21.98 -14.37 -25.63
CA ILE A 1035 23.39 -14.78 -25.55
C ILE A 1035 24.28 -13.84 -26.39
N ARG A 1036 23.89 -13.54 -27.64
CA ARG A 1036 24.63 -12.62 -28.52
C ARG A 1036 24.74 -11.22 -27.92
N LEU A 1037 23.68 -10.72 -27.29
CA LEU A 1037 23.66 -9.39 -26.65
C LEU A 1037 24.46 -9.35 -25.34
N GLU A 1038 24.33 -10.37 -24.48
CA GLU A 1038 25.06 -10.45 -23.21
C GLU A 1038 26.56 -10.80 -23.42
N LEU A 1039 26.92 -11.45 -24.54
CA LEU A 1039 28.33 -11.57 -24.99
C LEU A 1039 28.88 -10.26 -25.58
N MET A 1040 28.02 -9.33 -26.05
CA MET A 1040 28.46 -7.98 -26.43
C MET A 1040 28.67 -7.10 -25.19
N GLU A 1041 27.77 -7.16 -24.22
CA GLU A 1041 27.78 -6.35 -23.00
C GLU A 1041 27.07 -7.06 -21.84
N GLY A 1042 27.83 -7.81 -21.04
CA GLY A 1042 27.32 -8.62 -19.93
C GLY A 1042 26.64 -7.78 -18.85
N PHE A 1043 25.42 -8.19 -18.46
CA PHE A 1043 24.58 -7.47 -17.50
C PHE A 1043 24.21 -6.00 -17.88
N GLN A 1044 24.34 -5.60 -19.15
CA GLN A 1044 23.89 -4.29 -19.67
C GLN A 1044 22.59 -3.80 -19.00
N ASP A 1045 22.57 -2.60 -18.41
CA ASP A 1045 21.41 -2.12 -17.65
C ASP A 1045 20.22 -1.83 -18.58
N ARG A 1046 19.13 -2.61 -18.41
CA ARG A 1046 17.90 -2.57 -19.22
C ARG A 1046 16.89 -1.52 -18.75
N ARG A 1047 17.18 -0.82 -17.64
CA ARG A 1047 16.33 0.25 -17.08
C ARG A 1047 16.25 1.47 -18.00
N ARG A 1048 15.22 2.30 -17.80
CA ARG A 1048 15.12 3.58 -18.51
C ARG A 1048 16.16 4.56 -17.97
N PRO A 1049 16.85 5.33 -18.82
CA PRO A 1049 17.87 6.27 -18.37
C PRO A 1049 17.25 7.32 -17.42
N TYR A 1050 18.02 7.76 -16.42
CA TYR A 1050 17.61 8.88 -15.57
C TYR A 1050 17.35 10.13 -16.42
N VAL A 1051 16.18 10.74 -16.26
CA VAL A 1051 15.79 12.00 -16.89
C VAL A 1051 15.75 13.08 -15.81
N GLU A 1052 16.37 14.23 -16.09
CA GLU A 1052 16.28 15.40 -15.21
C GLU A 1052 14.84 15.95 -15.20
N PRO A 1053 14.27 16.27 -14.02
CA PRO A 1053 12.92 16.82 -13.93
C PRO A 1053 12.68 18.05 -14.81
N SER A 1054 11.52 18.10 -15.46
CA SER A 1054 11.05 19.29 -16.19
C SER A 1054 10.80 20.47 -15.24
N GLN A 1055 10.64 21.68 -15.78
CA GLN A 1055 10.40 22.88 -14.94
C GLN A 1055 9.10 22.78 -14.13
N ASP A 1056 8.08 22.12 -14.68
CA ASP A 1056 6.81 21.89 -13.99
C ASP A 1056 6.98 20.82 -12.89
N GLU A 1057 7.74 19.76 -13.11
CA GLU A 1057 8.09 18.78 -12.07
C GLU A 1057 8.98 19.37 -10.96
N GLU A 1058 9.99 20.19 -11.31
CA GLU A 1058 10.74 20.98 -10.31
C GLU A 1058 9.78 21.83 -9.47
N PHE A 1059 8.81 22.50 -10.11
CA PHE A 1059 7.81 23.31 -9.42
C PHE A 1059 6.87 22.49 -8.52
N TYR A 1060 6.31 21.37 -9.00
CA TYR A 1060 5.42 20.51 -8.20
C TYR A 1060 6.14 19.91 -6.99
N MET A 1061 7.37 19.40 -7.16
CA MET A 1061 8.18 18.88 -6.04
C MET A 1061 8.48 19.97 -4.98
N ILE A 1062 8.79 21.20 -5.41
CA ILE A 1062 9.21 22.30 -4.54
C ILE A 1062 8.02 23.01 -3.86
N SER A 1063 6.83 22.93 -4.45
CA SER A 1063 5.59 23.54 -3.93
C SER A 1063 4.71 22.58 -3.14
N GLY A 1064 4.70 21.29 -3.49
CA GLY A 1064 3.72 20.31 -3.02
C GLY A 1064 2.36 20.39 -3.71
N GLU A 1065 2.23 21.22 -4.76
CA GLU A 1065 1.03 21.29 -5.61
C GLU A 1065 0.99 20.15 -6.64
N THR A 1066 -0.15 19.95 -7.28
CA THR A 1066 -0.32 19.06 -8.44
C THR A 1066 -0.93 19.81 -9.63
N GLU A 1067 -0.79 19.28 -10.84
CA GLU A 1067 -1.42 19.80 -12.05
C GLU A 1067 -2.97 19.91 -11.91
N GLU A 1068 -3.59 19.02 -11.13
CA GLU A 1068 -5.03 19.10 -10.84
C GLU A 1068 -5.41 20.31 -9.96
N ALA A 1069 -4.52 20.72 -9.05
CA ALA A 1069 -4.72 21.83 -8.14
C ALA A 1069 -4.34 23.18 -8.77
N LEU A 1070 -3.20 23.22 -9.48
CA LEU A 1070 -2.65 24.43 -10.09
C LEU A 1070 -2.09 24.13 -11.49
N SER A 1071 -2.80 24.60 -12.51
CA SER A 1071 -2.47 24.49 -13.94
C SER A 1071 -2.92 25.75 -14.69
N GLU A 1072 -2.43 25.95 -15.93
CA GLU A 1072 -2.80 27.13 -16.73
C GLU A 1072 -4.32 27.20 -16.95
N GLY A 1073 -4.89 28.40 -16.80
CA GLY A 1073 -6.33 28.63 -16.93
C GLY A 1073 -7.19 28.22 -15.71
N ARG A 1074 -6.60 27.66 -14.64
CA ARG A 1074 -7.34 27.41 -13.37
C ARG A 1074 -7.68 28.72 -12.66
N ILE A 1075 -8.87 28.76 -12.06
CA ILE A 1075 -9.31 29.84 -11.17
C ILE A 1075 -8.87 29.49 -9.75
N VAL A 1076 -8.06 30.34 -9.11
CA VAL A 1076 -7.50 30.12 -7.77
C VAL A 1076 -7.76 31.30 -6.83
N GLN A 1077 -7.92 31.02 -5.53
CA GLN A 1077 -8.12 32.04 -4.51
C GLN A 1077 -6.78 32.65 -4.06
N ALA A 1078 -6.65 33.98 -4.14
CA ALA A 1078 -5.40 34.70 -3.88
C ALA A 1078 -5.62 35.89 -2.94
N THR A 1079 -4.90 35.92 -1.80
CA THR A 1079 -4.92 37.05 -0.87
C THR A 1079 -3.89 38.10 -1.30
N VAL A 1080 -4.32 39.32 -1.64
CA VAL A 1080 -3.39 40.44 -1.89
C VAL A 1080 -2.60 40.76 -0.61
N ARG A 1081 -1.26 40.82 -0.71
CA ARG A 1081 -0.36 41.10 0.42
C ARG A 1081 0.37 42.44 0.31
N ARG A 1082 0.61 42.92 -0.92
CA ARG A 1082 1.26 44.23 -1.15
C ARG A 1082 0.91 44.79 -2.51
N VAL A 1083 0.33 45.99 -2.52
CA VAL A 1083 0.03 46.74 -3.75
C VAL A 1083 1.22 47.64 -4.12
N GLN A 1084 1.48 47.78 -5.42
CA GLN A 1084 2.40 48.72 -6.04
C GLN A 1084 1.67 49.37 -7.24
N ALA A 1085 2.13 50.53 -7.70
CA ALA A 1085 1.42 51.31 -8.72
C ALA A 1085 1.05 50.53 -10.00
N GLN A 1086 1.89 49.57 -10.43
CA GLN A 1086 1.68 48.79 -11.66
C GLN A 1086 1.42 47.29 -11.42
N ARG A 1087 1.37 46.82 -10.16
CA ARG A 1087 1.15 45.40 -9.82
C ARG A 1087 0.71 45.18 -8.37
N ALA A 1088 -0.12 44.17 -8.13
CA ALA A 1088 -0.34 43.61 -6.80
C ALA A 1088 0.48 42.32 -6.63
N ILE A 1089 1.12 42.16 -5.47
CA ILE A 1089 1.69 40.90 -5.02
C ILE A 1089 0.64 40.22 -4.15
N CYS A 1090 0.21 39.03 -4.55
CA CYS A 1090 -0.75 38.19 -3.83
C CYS A 1090 -0.08 36.90 -3.35
N VAL A 1091 -0.76 36.17 -2.47
CA VAL A 1091 -0.33 34.87 -1.96
C VAL A 1091 -1.53 33.93 -2.01
N LEU A 1092 -1.34 32.77 -2.64
CA LEU A 1092 -2.32 31.68 -2.70
C LEU A 1092 -2.48 31.00 -1.34
N GLU A 1093 -3.51 30.18 -1.16
CA GLU A 1093 -3.75 29.49 0.12
C GLU A 1093 -2.63 28.49 0.48
N SER A 1094 -1.97 27.90 -0.52
CA SER A 1094 -0.74 27.09 -0.40
C SER A 1094 0.52 27.90 -0.01
N GLY A 1095 0.43 29.23 0.09
CA GLY A 1095 1.54 30.11 0.45
C GLY A 1095 2.43 30.53 -0.73
N LEU A 1096 2.19 30.01 -1.94
CA LEU A 1096 2.84 30.46 -3.17
C LEU A 1096 2.57 31.95 -3.43
N THR A 1097 3.56 32.67 -3.95
CA THR A 1097 3.47 34.11 -4.22
C THR A 1097 3.08 34.38 -5.67
N GLY A 1098 1.88 34.89 -5.89
CA GLY A 1098 1.41 35.36 -7.19
C GLY A 1098 1.73 36.84 -7.43
N MET A 1099 1.70 37.24 -8.70
CA MET A 1099 1.82 38.65 -9.11
C MET A 1099 0.73 38.94 -10.15
N LEU A 1100 -0.16 39.88 -9.81
CA LEU A 1100 -1.19 40.40 -10.69
C LEU A 1100 -0.69 41.73 -11.27
N SER A 1101 -0.53 41.83 -12.58
CA SER A 1101 -0.14 43.08 -13.24
C SER A 1101 -1.34 44.04 -13.30
N LYS A 1102 -1.08 45.31 -13.58
CA LYS A 1102 -2.15 46.29 -13.82
C LYS A 1102 -3.09 45.87 -14.97
N GLU A 1103 -2.52 45.28 -16.01
CA GLU A 1103 -3.23 44.85 -17.22
C GLU A 1103 -4.15 43.64 -16.94
N ASP A 1104 -3.83 42.84 -15.93
CA ASP A 1104 -4.55 41.61 -15.54
C ASP A 1104 -5.69 41.88 -14.54
N TYR A 1105 -5.79 43.08 -13.96
CA TYR A 1105 -6.74 43.39 -12.88
C TYR A 1105 -8.18 43.63 -13.37
N THR A 1106 -8.37 44.12 -14.61
CA THR A 1106 -9.69 44.36 -15.21
C THR A 1106 -9.55 44.66 -16.71
N ASP A 1107 -10.56 44.29 -17.52
CA ASP A 1107 -10.57 44.53 -18.97
C ASP A 1107 -10.38 46.02 -19.33
N ASP A 1108 -10.91 46.92 -18.49
CA ASP A 1108 -10.82 48.38 -18.64
C ASP A 1108 -9.58 48.99 -17.94
N TRP A 1109 -8.47 48.24 -17.80
CA TRP A 1109 -7.26 48.65 -17.05
C TRP A 1109 -6.65 50.00 -17.46
N ARG A 1110 -6.98 50.50 -18.66
CA ARG A 1110 -6.51 51.77 -19.21
C ARG A 1110 -6.99 53.00 -18.44
N ASP A 1111 -8.16 52.90 -17.79
CA ASP A 1111 -8.74 53.99 -16.99
C ASP A 1111 -8.21 54.02 -15.54
N ILE A 1112 -7.44 53.00 -15.14
CA ILE A 1112 -6.69 52.99 -13.88
C ILE A 1112 -5.37 53.73 -14.10
N ASN A 1113 -5.02 54.67 -13.22
CA ASN A 1113 -3.66 55.26 -13.22
C ASN A 1113 -2.70 54.34 -12.44
N GLU A 1114 -2.98 54.13 -11.15
CA GLU A 1114 -2.25 53.21 -10.28
C GLU A 1114 -3.18 52.18 -9.60
N LEU A 1115 -2.70 50.93 -9.43
CA LEU A 1115 -3.40 49.92 -8.63
C LEU A 1115 -3.57 50.34 -7.15
N THR A 1116 -2.64 51.16 -6.66
CA THR A 1116 -2.64 51.79 -5.32
C THR A 1116 -3.84 52.71 -5.06
N ASP A 1117 -4.63 53.07 -6.08
CA ASP A 1117 -5.86 53.87 -5.94
C ASP A 1117 -7.14 53.03 -5.82
N LYS A 1118 -7.08 51.73 -6.10
CA LYS A 1118 -8.25 50.82 -6.07
C LYS A 1118 -8.22 49.83 -4.90
N LEU A 1119 -7.05 49.48 -4.38
CA LEU A 1119 -6.85 48.45 -3.36
C LEU A 1119 -6.32 49.08 -2.06
N ARG A 1120 -7.19 49.77 -1.29
CA ARG A 1120 -6.81 50.59 -0.11
C ARG A 1120 -7.48 50.14 1.19
N GLU A 1121 -6.75 49.39 2.02
CA GLU A 1121 -7.14 48.95 3.39
C GLU A 1121 -7.48 50.08 4.38
N ALA A 1122 -7.24 51.35 4.03
CA ALA A 1122 -7.38 52.47 4.94
C ALA A 1122 -8.81 53.04 4.98
N ASP A 1123 -9.52 53.00 3.85
CA ASP A 1123 -10.74 53.76 3.65
C ASP A 1123 -11.97 53.04 4.25
N GLU A 1124 -12.04 51.70 4.17
CA GLU A 1124 -13.05 50.86 4.84
C GLU A 1124 -13.09 51.10 6.37
N ALA A 1125 -11.92 51.27 6.99
CA ALA A 1125 -11.80 51.52 8.42
C ALA A 1125 -12.20 52.96 8.83
N ILE A 1126 -12.18 53.89 7.87
CA ILE A 1126 -12.68 55.26 8.03
C ILE A 1126 -14.21 55.29 7.84
N GLU A 1127 -14.72 54.55 6.86
CA GLU A 1127 -16.14 54.37 6.60
C GLU A 1127 -16.85 53.69 7.78
N PHE A 1128 -16.31 52.57 8.30
CA PHE A 1128 -16.82 51.87 9.49
C PHE A 1128 -16.84 52.73 10.78
N LEU A 1129 -15.98 53.73 10.88
CA LEU A 1129 -15.98 54.69 11.99
C LEU A 1129 -16.81 55.95 11.70
N SER A 1130 -17.22 56.21 10.46
CA SER A 1130 -17.83 57.48 10.05
C SER A 1130 -19.12 57.77 10.82
N ASP A 1131 -20.01 56.78 10.93
CA ASP A 1131 -21.29 56.84 11.67
C ASP A 1131 -21.16 56.68 13.19
N LYS A 1132 -19.95 56.51 13.74
CA LYS A 1132 -19.72 56.27 15.17
C LYS A 1132 -19.45 57.54 15.99
N ASP A 1133 -19.54 57.43 17.31
CA ASP A 1133 -19.27 58.55 18.23
C ASP A 1133 -17.79 58.96 18.28
N PRO A 1134 -17.46 60.25 18.50
CA PRO A 1134 -16.08 60.70 18.77
C PRO A 1134 -15.48 60.00 20.00
N GLY A 1135 -14.34 59.34 19.80
CA GLY A 1135 -13.68 58.45 20.75
C GLY A 1135 -13.78 56.97 20.40
N GLU A 1136 -14.65 56.57 19.46
CA GLU A 1136 -14.69 55.21 18.94
C GLU A 1136 -13.46 54.89 18.08
N SER A 1137 -13.03 53.62 18.11
CA SER A 1137 -11.80 53.20 17.43
C SER A 1137 -11.87 51.78 16.87
N VAL A 1138 -11.04 51.50 15.86
CA VAL A 1138 -10.82 50.18 15.28
C VAL A 1138 -9.32 49.93 15.16
N ILE A 1139 -8.88 48.70 15.40
CA ILE A 1139 -7.47 48.30 15.28
C ILE A 1139 -7.38 47.33 14.10
N ARG A 1140 -6.51 47.65 13.14
CA ARG A 1140 -6.33 46.89 11.90
C ARG A 1140 -4.85 46.56 11.67
N PRO A 1141 -4.52 45.60 10.79
CA PRO A 1141 -3.16 45.44 10.28
C PRO A 1141 -2.61 46.77 9.74
N SER A 1142 -1.30 46.98 9.86
CA SER A 1142 -0.62 48.14 9.28
C SER A 1142 0.01 47.78 7.95
N SER A 1143 -0.21 48.63 6.94
CA SER A 1143 0.51 48.59 5.65
C SER A 1143 2.04 48.76 5.80
N ARG A 1144 2.54 49.04 7.01
CA ARG A 1144 3.96 49.06 7.37
C ARG A 1144 4.57 47.66 7.55
N GLY A 1145 3.77 46.59 7.60
CA GLY A 1145 4.23 45.19 7.63
C GLY A 1145 3.79 44.39 8.86
N PRO A 1146 4.05 43.06 8.90
CA PRO A 1146 3.46 42.10 9.85
C PRO A 1146 3.98 42.21 11.30
N SER A 1147 4.77 43.23 11.63
CA SER A 1147 5.18 43.58 13.00
C SER A 1147 4.55 44.91 13.45
N PHE A 1148 3.53 45.39 12.75
CA PHE A 1148 2.87 46.66 13.01
C PHE A 1148 1.34 46.51 12.89
N LEU A 1149 0.61 47.02 13.88
CA LEU A 1149 -0.84 47.25 13.82
C LEU A 1149 -1.10 48.76 13.80
N THR A 1150 -2.22 49.19 13.23
CA THR A 1150 -2.63 50.61 13.22
C THR A 1150 -3.96 50.75 13.98
N LEU A 1151 -3.90 51.42 15.13
CA LEU A 1151 -5.09 51.94 15.82
C LEU A 1151 -5.62 53.14 15.03
N THR A 1152 -6.87 53.10 14.60
CA THR A 1152 -7.58 54.24 14.00
C THR A 1152 -8.67 54.70 14.97
N LEU A 1153 -8.64 55.97 15.36
CA LEU A 1153 -9.53 56.59 16.34
C LEU A 1153 -10.31 57.73 15.67
N LYS A 1154 -11.64 57.78 15.83
CA LYS A 1154 -12.43 58.97 15.45
C LYS A 1154 -12.20 60.07 16.49
N VAL A 1155 -11.52 61.14 16.09
CA VAL A 1155 -11.29 62.32 16.92
C VAL A 1155 -12.48 63.27 16.82
N TYR A 1156 -13.02 63.42 15.61
CA TYR A 1156 -14.22 64.22 15.34
C TYR A 1156 -14.89 63.76 14.03
N ASP A 1157 -16.04 64.33 13.69
CA ASP A 1157 -16.67 64.09 12.38
C ASP A 1157 -15.74 64.53 11.25
N GLY A 1158 -15.39 63.61 10.35
CA GLY A 1158 -14.40 63.82 9.29
C GLY A 1158 -12.94 63.91 9.76
N VAL A 1159 -12.64 63.64 11.04
CA VAL A 1159 -11.26 63.74 11.60
C VAL A 1159 -10.89 62.46 12.34
N PHE A 1160 -9.95 61.70 11.77
CA PHE A 1160 -9.48 60.43 12.30
C PHE A 1160 -7.98 60.52 12.61
N ALA A 1161 -7.55 59.85 13.68
CA ALA A 1161 -6.15 59.74 14.07
C ALA A 1161 -5.70 58.29 13.93
N HIS A 1162 -4.67 58.07 13.10
CA HIS A 1162 -4.02 56.76 12.96
C HIS A 1162 -2.76 56.72 13.83
N LYS A 1163 -2.59 55.66 14.61
CA LYS A 1163 -1.44 55.45 15.50
C LYS A 1163 -0.89 54.04 15.37
N ASP A 1164 0.38 53.96 14.96
CA ASP A 1164 1.08 52.69 14.87
C ASP A 1164 1.37 52.10 16.26
N ILE A 1165 1.10 50.80 16.38
CA ILE A 1165 1.49 49.90 17.46
C ILE A 1165 2.59 48.99 16.89
N VAL A 1166 3.76 48.98 17.53
CA VAL A 1166 4.86 48.08 17.14
C VAL A 1166 4.77 46.79 17.93
N GLU A 1167 4.79 45.65 17.24
CA GLU A 1167 4.75 44.33 17.82
C GLU A 1167 6.17 43.76 17.97
N GLY A 1168 6.51 43.29 19.17
CA GLY A 1168 7.81 42.70 19.48
C GLY A 1168 7.70 41.28 20.03
N GLY A 1169 8.70 40.44 19.75
CA GLY A 1169 8.76 39.07 20.25
C GLY A 1169 7.92 38.06 19.47
N LYS A 1170 7.59 38.36 18.22
CA LYS A 1170 7.16 37.32 17.24
C LYS A 1170 8.35 36.42 16.91
N GLU A 1171 8.07 35.17 16.57
CA GLU A 1171 9.09 34.23 16.11
C GLU A 1171 9.10 34.25 14.57
N HIS A 1172 10.26 34.48 13.97
CA HIS A 1172 10.44 34.57 12.52
C HIS A 1172 10.79 33.19 11.94
N LYS A 1173 9.91 32.21 12.19
CA LYS A 1173 10.06 30.84 11.66
C LYS A 1173 9.24 30.67 10.38
N ASP A 1174 7.94 30.89 10.49
CA ASP A 1174 6.94 30.62 9.44
C ASP A 1174 5.99 31.81 9.29
N ILE A 1175 5.28 31.90 8.16
CA ILE A 1175 4.28 32.97 7.95
C ILE A 1175 3.19 32.92 9.04
N THR A 1176 2.77 31.73 9.46
CA THR A 1176 1.80 31.52 10.54
C THR A 1176 2.28 32.03 11.90
N SER A 1177 3.59 32.07 12.17
CA SER A 1177 4.15 32.65 13.40
C SER A 1177 4.34 34.18 13.31
N LEU A 1178 4.39 34.76 12.11
CA LEU A 1178 4.30 36.20 11.87
C LEU A 1178 2.86 36.74 11.97
N LEU A 1179 1.86 35.92 11.60
CA LEU A 1179 0.42 36.27 11.66
C LEU A 1179 -0.21 36.19 13.07
N ARG A 1180 0.54 35.69 14.07
CA ARG A 1180 0.17 35.77 15.49
C ARG A 1180 0.55 37.13 16.07
N ILE A 1181 -0.17 37.56 17.11
CA ILE A 1181 0.11 38.82 17.82
C ILE A 1181 1.44 38.70 18.59
N GLY A 1182 2.23 39.78 18.61
CA GLY A 1182 3.53 39.83 19.29
C GLY A 1182 3.41 39.76 20.82
N LYS A 1183 4.33 39.02 21.46
CA LYS A 1183 4.40 38.84 22.93
C LYS A 1183 4.54 40.17 23.69
N THR A 1184 4.97 41.24 23.01
CA THR A 1184 5.01 42.62 23.50
C THR A 1184 4.43 43.58 22.47
N LEU A 1185 3.79 44.65 22.96
CA LEU A 1185 3.23 45.73 22.15
C LEU A 1185 3.78 47.07 22.61
N LYS A 1186 4.06 47.99 21.68
CA LYS A 1186 4.53 49.34 21.99
C LYS A 1186 3.71 50.39 21.25
N ILE A 1187 3.11 51.33 22.00
CA ILE A 1187 2.35 52.45 21.45
C ILE A 1187 2.88 53.76 22.04
N GLY A 1188 3.55 54.56 21.20
CA GLY A 1188 4.34 55.70 21.66
C GLY A 1188 5.46 55.28 22.62
N GLU A 1189 5.43 55.81 23.84
CA GLU A 1189 6.36 55.47 24.92
C GLU A 1189 5.89 54.29 25.78
N ILE A 1190 4.61 53.92 25.71
CA ILE A 1190 4.03 52.83 26.52
C ILE A 1190 4.45 51.49 25.93
N HIS A 1191 4.98 50.62 26.79
CA HIS A 1191 5.33 49.23 26.47
C HIS A 1191 4.44 48.29 27.29
N LEU A 1192 3.85 47.29 26.63
CA LEU A 1192 2.87 46.36 27.19
C LEU A 1192 3.32 44.92 26.91
N LYS A 1193 3.00 44.00 27.83
CA LYS A 1193 3.25 42.56 27.70
C LYS A 1193 1.90 41.86 27.66
N ILE A 1194 1.72 40.96 26.69
CA ILE A 1194 0.52 40.12 26.63
C ILE A 1194 0.69 38.97 27.64
N LEU A 1195 -0.31 38.74 28.50
CA LEU A 1195 -0.29 37.60 29.41
C LEU A 1195 -0.46 36.29 28.63
N MET A 1196 0.16 35.21 29.11
CA MET A 1196 0.21 33.91 28.40
C MET A 1196 -1.15 33.36 27.97
N ARG A 1197 -2.24 33.71 28.69
CA ARG A 1197 -3.60 33.25 28.40
C ARG A 1197 -4.18 33.73 27.06
N CYS A 1198 -3.51 34.67 26.37
CA CYS A 1198 -3.88 35.14 25.03
C CYS A 1198 -2.87 34.73 23.92
N ASN A 1199 -1.82 33.96 24.24
CA ASN A 1199 -0.80 33.53 23.27
C ASN A 1199 -1.31 32.37 22.38
N GLY A 1200 -2.23 32.67 21.46
CA GLY A 1200 -2.76 31.67 20.52
C GLY A 1200 -3.56 32.22 19.34
N ALA A 1201 -4.19 33.39 19.48
CA ALA A 1201 -5.02 33.98 18.44
C ALA A 1201 -4.26 34.25 17.14
N VAL A 1202 -4.85 33.80 16.02
CA VAL A 1202 -4.44 34.12 14.65
C VAL A 1202 -5.37 35.21 14.12
N LEU A 1203 -4.84 36.18 13.37
CA LEU A 1203 -5.63 37.22 12.72
C LEU A 1203 -6.50 36.63 11.60
N ASN A 1204 -7.72 36.17 11.93
CA ASN A 1204 -8.70 35.65 10.98
C ASN A 1204 -9.68 36.77 10.56
N MET A 1205 -9.50 37.33 9.36
CA MET A 1205 -10.29 38.50 8.92
C MET A 1205 -11.78 38.19 8.66
N GLY A 1206 -12.17 36.92 8.53
CA GLY A 1206 -13.57 36.53 8.33
C GLY A 1206 -14.43 36.51 9.60
N ALA A 1207 -13.83 36.53 10.80
CA ALA A 1207 -14.51 36.26 12.05
C ALA A 1207 -14.27 37.34 13.11
N GLY A 1208 -15.25 38.24 13.29
CA GLY A 1208 -15.46 39.02 14.51
C GLY A 1208 -14.35 40.01 14.91
N ASN A 1209 -14.64 41.31 14.79
CA ASN A 1209 -13.80 42.42 15.30
C ASN A 1209 -13.72 42.47 16.86
N ILE A 1210 -14.14 41.39 17.53
CA ILE A 1210 -14.33 41.24 18.98
C ILE A 1210 -13.07 40.66 19.64
N ASP A 1211 -12.46 39.62 19.06
CA ASP A 1211 -11.32 38.94 19.67
C ASP A 1211 -10.08 39.84 19.76
N LEU A 1212 -9.77 40.56 18.68
CA LEU A 1212 -8.64 41.50 18.68
C LEU A 1212 -8.86 42.65 19.68
N TRP A 1213 -10.09 43.14 19.79
CA TRP A 1213 -10.49 44.15 20.77
C TRP A 1213 -10.34 43.63 22.21
N MET A 1214 -10.86 42.43 22.49
CA MET A 1214 -10.78 41.78 23.81
C MET A 1214 -9.34 41.46 24.22
N ILE A 1215 -8.48 41.01 23.30
CA ILE A 1215 -7.06 40.75 23.57
C ILE A 1215 -6.34 42.07 23.92
N LEU A 1216 -6.62 43.15 23.20
CA LEU A 1216 -5.93 44.43 23.38
C LEU A 1216 -6.46 45.22 24.59
N HIS A 1217 -7.71 45.02 24.98
CA HIS A 1217 -8.25 45.45 26.28
C HIS A 1217 -7.57 44.67 27.43
N ASN A 1218 -7.48 43.33 27.35
CA ASN A 1218 -6.76 42.52 28.34
C ASN A 1218 -5.24 42.81 28.41
N ALA A 1219 -4.63 43.26 27.32
CA ALA A 1219 -3.25 43.76 27.29
C ALA A 1219 -3.10 45.20 27.84
N GLY A 1220 -4.21 45.87 28.18
CA GLY A 1220 -4.25 47.23 28.71
C GLY A 1220 -3.93 48.33 27.70
N VAL A 1221 -4.10 48.08 26.39
CA VAL A 1221 -3.94 49.11 25.34
C VAL A 1221 -5.04 50.16 25.44
N MET A 1222 -6.28 49.71 25.65
CA MET A 1222 -7.45 50.58 25.79
C MET A 1222 -7.31 51.43 27.06
N ASP A 1223 -7.27 50.76 28.22
CA ASP A 1223 -7.23 51.34 29.57
C ASP A 1223 -6.10 52.38 29.77
N ARG A 1224 -4.94 52.18 29.14
CA ARG A 1224 -3.71 52.95 29.42
C ARG A 1224 -3.33 53.95 28.33
N TYR A 1225 -3.89 53.84 27.13
CA TYR A 1225 -3.59 54.76 26.02
C TYR A 1225 -4.85 55.34 25.38
N VAL A 1226 -5.84 54.51 25.05
CA VAL A 1226 -7.07 54.97 24.37
C VAL A 1226 -7.98 55.70 25.34
N ASP A 1227 -8.38 55.09 26.45
CA ASP A 1227 -9.37 55.67 27.37
C ASP A 1227 -8.89 56.99 28.01
N PRO A 1228 -7.63 57.17 28.43
CA PRO A 1228 -7.14 58.46 28.90
C PRO A 1228 -7.17 59.52 27.78
N LEU A 1229 -6.85 59.16 26.54
CA LEU A 1229 -6.89 60.07 25.40
C LEU A 1229 -8.34 60.45 25.05
N VAL A 1230 -9.25 59.48 25.06
CA VAL A 1230 -10.70 59.66 24.82
C VAL A 1230 -11.35 60.49 25.92
N ALA A 1231 -10.93 60.34 27.18
CA ALA A 1231 -11.38 61.18 28.29
C ALA A 1231 -10.94 62.64 28.10
N HIS A 1232 -9.68 62.89 27.72
CA HIS A 1232 -9.22 64.24 27.38
C HIS A 1232 -9.93 64.81 26.14
N LEU A 1233 -10.16 63.99 25.11
CA LEU A 1233 -10.90 64.36 23.90
C LEU A 1233 -12.34 64.77 24.24
N LYS A 1234 -13.10 63.92 24.94
CA LYS A 1234 -14.47 64.22 25.37
C LYS A 1234 -14.50 65.44 26.31
N GLY A 1235 -13.49 65.63 27.16
CA GLY A 1235 -13.31 66.85 27.96
C GLY A 1235 -13.07 68.12 27.13
N MET A 1236 -12.30 68.03 26.04
CA MET A 1236 -12.06 69.13 25.11
C MET A 1236 -13.31 69.47 24.28
N LEU A 1237 -13.99 68.46 23.72
CA LEU A 1237 -15.21 68.63 22.92
C LEU A 1237 -16.36 69.22 23.74
N ASN A 1238 -16.45 68.86 25.04
CA ASN A 1238 -17.42 69.41 25.98
C ASN A 1238 -16.98 70.75 26.62
N TYR A 1239 -15.83 71.31 26.24
CA TYR A 1239 -15.36 72.58 26.81
C TYR A 1239 -16.21 73.76 26.32
N ARG A 1240 -16.69 74.62 27.23
CA ARG A 1240 -17.63 75.71 26.92
C ARG A 1240 -17.18 76.77 25.90
N LYS A 1241 -15.86 76.89 25.60
CA LYS A 1241 -15.33 77.75 24.52
C LYS A 1241 -14.89 76.92 23.28
N PHE A 1242 -15.20 75.62 23.19
CA PHE A 1242 -14.96 74.82 21.99
C PHE A 1242 -15.81 75.35 20.82
N ARG A 1243 -15.21 75.45 19.63
CA ARG A 1243 -15.85 75.94 18.40
C ARG A 1243 -15.63 74.90 17.30
N ARG A 1244 -16.68 74.68 16.50
CA ARG A 1244 -16.66 73.78 15.32
C ARG A 1244 -16.35 74.61 14.07
N GLY A 1245 -15.78 73.96 13.06
CA GLY A 1245 -15.45 74.58 11.76
C GLY A 1245 -13.94 74.69 11.51
N THR A 1246 -13.60 75.18 10.32
CA THR A 1246 -12.22 75.51 9.92
C THR A 1246 -11.67 76.67 10.75
N LYS A 1247 -10.35 76.82 10.80
CA LYS A 1247 -9.69 77.95 11.48
C LYS A 1247 -10.25 79.30 11.03
N THR A 1248 -10.51 79.47 9.73
CA THR A 1248 -11.08 80.70 9.15
C THR A 1248 -12.48 81.03 9.66
N GLU A 1249 -13.35 80.02 9.83
CA GLU A 1249 -14.70 80.22 10.37
C GLU A 1249 -14.67 80.53 11.86
N VAL A 1250 -13.78 79.84 12.62
CA VAL A 1250 -13.59 80.08 14.05
C VAL A 1250 -12.97 81.46 14.32
N ASP A 1251 -11.96 81.87 13.55
CA ASP A 1251 -11.33 83.19 13.66
C ASP A 1251 -12.35 84.32 13.38
N GLU A 1252 -13.27 84.13 12.43
CA GLU A 1252 -14.33 85.12 12.13
C GLU A 1252 -15.43 85.15 13.19
N LEU A 1253 -15.87 83.99 13.69
CA LEU A 1253 -16.79 83.92 14.84
C LEU A 1253 -16.21 84.61 16.09
N LEU A 1254 -14.90 84.45 16.33
CA LEU A 1254 -14.19 85.12 17.43
C LEU A 1254 -14.03 86.63 17.20
N ARG A 1255 -13.92 87.11 15.94
CA ARG A 1255 -13.98 88.54 15.62
C ARG A 1255 -15.35 89.14 15.94
N ILE A 1256 -16.42 88.45 15.57
CA ILE A 1256 -17.81 88.88 15.83
C ILE A 1256 -18.07 88.92 17.34
N GLU A 1257 -17.78 87.83 18.06
CA GLU A 1257 -17.97 87.74 19.52
C GLU A 1257 -17.17 88.83 20.27
N LYS A 1258 -15.95 89.14 19.81
CA LYS A 1258 -15.11 90.22 20.35
C LYS A 1258 -15.62 91.62 20.00
N ALA A 1259 -16.25 91.81 18.84
CA ALA A 1259 -16.85 93.09 18.46
C ALA A 1259 -18.13 93.37 19.27
N GLU A 1260 -18.92 92.34 19.58
CA GLU A 1260 -20.12 92.44 20.42
C GLU A 1260 -19.80 92.61 21.91
N ASN A 1261 -18.73 91.98 22.42
CA ASN A 1261 -18.37 91.97 23.84
C ASN A 1261 -16.91 92.42 24.09
N PRO A 1262 -16.51 93.66 23.71
CA PRO A 1262 -15.11 94.10 23.71
C PRO A 1262 -14.43 94.21 25.08
N MET A 1263 -15.18 94.09 26.18
CA MET A 1263 -14.69 94.17 27.57
C MET A 1263 -14.71 92.79 28.28
N ARG A 1264 -14.75 91.68 27.53
CA ARG A 1264 -14.91 90.32 28.05
C ARG A 1264 -13.74 89.42 27.60
N GLU A 1265 -12.87 89.07 28.55
CA GLU A 1265 -11.73 88.15 28.36
C GLU A 1265 -12.16 86.64 28.43
#